data_AF-A0A0N7KKI3-F1
#
_entry.id   AF-A0A0N7KKI3-F1
#
_cell.length_a   1.000
_cell.length_b   1.000
_cell.length_c   1.000
_cell.angle_alpha   90.00
_cell.angle_beta   90.00
_cell.angle_gamma   90.00
#
_symmetry.space_group_name_H-M   'P 1'
#
loop_
_entity.id
_entity.type
_entity.pdbx_description
1 polymer ?
#
loop_
_entity_poly.entity_id
_entity_poly.type
_entity_poly.pdbx_seq_one_letter_code
_entity_poly.pdbx_strand_id
1 'polypeptide(L)'
;MAAATAAAAAELERRVMAAVKASAARGDPPLLQAAEAARCAREASSSISVDGGAGAALAAALVSNLCFAHNTGAMWKVLDQAMASRLVSPLLALALLTPRVVPNRQAQPEAYRLYLELLGQYTVAPVCTESVETKAMLVKSIDDALHLSDSYGFQRVDFGHTVILFVLSVIKILTDCILEDCGLPTIDGDGHDISYAIGAEKSMNIDGKGSSFDRKDEHRECLRRKNTIMTLEVVEKITANKNTQVFLRLVYRNTPENFNILLQRLQLIGALKSKNFGTAHNLLGSLMMNIRKVVTTGHQLHKGNLLGSIVSTKPCSSAARSVFGAGKSSCWIPFDMFMENTMDGRHLDTISSIEALTELAKTLQVLNRATWQETFQALWISALRLIQRDRGIPEGPFPHLHSRLCMLLAIVPLSIASILKEESDKIEGGMVSVRRGELLSSLQVLGQFFGLLSPPPAVVQSANIAARKALVALSVLKDRNERGHNYSKDISSIKAAGNMLHLIVEACIARNLVDTSVYFWPSYVVPVKDASAVEESPWSALMEGSPLMGLKDALMVTPASSLAELEKLQPFAVSGSDEEKLAASKILCGASLLRGWNIQEHVIQMVLKLLSTLLPLDSGSDGFYIHHMPMLHALISGISSIDVVHILSMYGLVPELAAILMPLCEIFGSLPSSDHRNCSFEEASVYSVFSCAFLCLLRLWKFHRPPVEYALSKHGVFVCSEISLDFLLLLRNSHFALNSPYDVSRKSIFQLDPSFQKPVYIDSFPKLRAWYFQNQACIASTLSSSYKRKSILQVANKILKIVCHKMSKSGIPPVSSQSTSSSSMSGSSLGTQDDVSQGPPATAWEVLEAVPFVLETVLAACAHGRLSSRDLITGLRNLADFLPASVAVIVSYFSAEITRGLWKPVMLNGTDWPSPAATLLAVESDIEEALASAGVHINISPRIRPPIPMLPLPIATLISLSITVKMEEFNHLQGIIDKGVEICATSSSWPSMAIIGAFWAQKVRRWHDYIIQSCSETPFTRDKNAVAQLIRSCFSSFLGPLVDGRSCFVADRGVNRLLGQAHQERSPRFSLSPGLLYTRCCRMFPDNYFVCEEILKVVIERARALANECDSSRPHLLKSGRMTLSSATCSVEQIASLAASMLCHAGGIKLVRLLYEQILPTMLLSAGEARLGSAGPVCSSFEGFALAYVLLVSGASTWGVGETSPVYTSVYTSKRQRVVDRHLEFVANVMQGNIELGCGQVTWRTYVICFVGLLVDFAPTWIPEVKLETLKKLASGLWKWHECDLALSLLERGGPKAISTVVEYIL
;
A
#
# COMPACT_ATOMS: atom_id res chain seq x y z
N MET A 1 35.33 -35.70 38.59
CA MET A 1 35.20 -34.23 38.64
C MET A 1 34.03 -33.78 39.50
N ALA A 2 32.77 -34.17 39.23
CA ALA A 2 31.60 -33.74 40.00
C ALA A 2 31.68 -33.99 41.53
N ALA A 3 32.23 -35.14 41.95
CA ALA A 3 32.44 -35.44 43.37
C ALA A 3 33.50 -34.53 44.04
N ALA A 4 34.55 -34.16 43.30
CA ALA A 4 35.61 -33.27 43.79
C ALA A 4 35.13 -31.81 43.90
N THR A 5 34.32 -31.36 42.94
CA THR A 5 33.67 -30.03 42.99
C THR A 5 32.64 -29.94 44.10
N ALA A 6 31.88 -31.01 44.35
CA ALA A 6 30.93 -31.07 45.48
C ALA A 6 31.65 -31.05 46.83
N ALA A 7 32.75 -31.81 46.97
CA ALA A 7 33.58 -31.80 48.18
C ALA A 7 34.22 -30.42 48.43
N ALA A 8 34.71 -29.77 47.38
CA ALA A 8 35.28 -28.41 47.47
C ALA A 8 34.22 -27.36 47.85
N ALA A 9 33.00 -27.47 47.31
CA ALA A 9 31.89 -26.60 47.67
C ALA A 9 31.44 -26.80 49.12
N ALA A 10 31.35 -28.04 49.60
CA ALA A 10 31.01 -28.37 50.98
C ALA A 10 32.10 -27.89 51.97
N GLU A 11 33.38 -27.99 51.61
CA GLU A 11 34.48 -27.47 52.42
C GLU A 11 34.49 -25.95 52.47
N LEU A 12 34.22 -25.28 51.35
CA LEU A 12 34.05 -23.82 51.30
C LEU A 12 32.89 -23.39 52.19
N GLU A 13 31.73 -24.04 52.06
CA GLU A 13 30.54 -23.80 52.87
C GLU A 13 30.84 -23.94 54.36
N ARG A 14 31.53 -25.01 54.76
CA ARG A 14 31.96 -25.25 56.14
C ARG A 14 32.87 -24.13 56.65
N ARG A 15 33.82 -23.65 55.84
CA ARG A 15 34.74 -22.55 56.21
C ARG A 15 34.02 -21.21 56.35
N VAL A 16 33.16 -20.87 55.40
CA VAL A 16 32.35 -19.65 55.44
C VAL A 16 31.47 -19.64 56.68
N MET A 17 30.79 -20.75 56.98
CA MET A 17 29.93 -20.85 58.16
C MET A 17 30.71 -20.86 59.47
N ALA A 18 31.91 -21.45 59.51
CA ALA A 18 32.78 -21.37 60.67
C ALA A 18 33.22 -19.92 60.94
N ALA A 19 33.50 -19.14 59.89
CA ALA A 19 33.84 -17.73 59.99
C ALA A 19 32.66 -16.89 60.50
N VAL A 20 31.44 -17.09 59.94
CA VAL A 20 30.23 -16.42 60.41
C VAL A 20 29.93 -16.75 61.88
N LYS A 21 30.04 -18.03 62.27
CA LYS A 21 29.84 -18.47 63.67
C LYS A 21 30.91 -17.89 64.61
N ALA A 22 32.17 -17.85 64.18
CA ALA A 22 33.26 -17.27 64.97
C ALA A 22 33.08 -15.76 65.18
N SER A 23 32.70 -15.03 64.13
CA SER A 23 32.39 -13.60 64.19
C SER A 23 31.15 -13.31 65.05
N ALA A 24 30.10 -14.11 64.90
CA ALA A 24 28.91 -14.02 65.74
C ALA A 24 29.24 -14.29 67.23
N ALA A 25 30.13 -15.24 67.53
CA ALA A 25 30.59 -15.52 68.89
C ALA A 25 31.42 -14.37 69.51
N ARG A 26 32.08 -13.55 68.69
CA ARG A 26 32.77 -12.32 69.13
C ARG A 26 31.83 -11.13 69.36
N GLY A 27 30.55 -11.26 69.03
CA GLY A 27 29.58 -10.17 69.12
C GLY A 27 29.73 -9.14 67.99
N ASP A 28 30.39 -9.50 66.90
CA ASP A 28 30.61 -8.61 65.76
C ASP A 28 29.28 -8.23 65.08
N PRO A 29 29.12 -6.99 64.58
CA PRO A 29 27.93 -6.61 63.84
C PRO A 29 27.79 -7.42 62.53
N PRO A 30 26.57 -7.65 62.01
CA PRO A 30 26.33 -8.51 60.83
C PRO A 30 27.14 -8.13 59.59
N LEU A 31 27.50 -6.85 59.43
CA LEU A 31 28.38 -6.37 58.36
C LEU A 31 29.81 -6.96 58.45
N LEU A 32 30.35 -7.03 59.67
CA LEU A 32 31.69 -7.56 59.92
C LEU A 32 31.70 -9.09 59.76
N GLN A 33 30.61 -9.76 60.17
CA GLN A 33 30.39 -11.19 59.91
C GLN A 33 30.37 -11.48 58.40
N ALA A 34 29.66 -10.67 57.61
CA ALA A 34 29.62 -10.77 56.15
C ALA A 34 30.99 -10.50 55.51
N ALA A 35 31.74 -9.50 56.01
CA ALA A 35 33.08 -9.18 55.53
C ALA A 35 34.08 -10.30 55.82
N GLU A 36 34.02 -10.95 56.98
CA GLU A 36 34.89 -12.07 57.30
C GLU A 36 34.52 -13.32 56.51
N ALA A 37 33.23 -13.59 56.33
CA ALA A 37 32.76 -14.63 55.42
C ALA A 37 33.29 -14.42 53.99
N ALA A 38 33.25 -13.18 53.50
CA ALA A 38 33.79 -12.82 52.19
C ALA A 38 35.31 -12.95 52.10
N ARG A 39 36.04 -12.60 53.15
CA ARG A 39 37.48 -12.82 53.26
C ARG A 39 37.82 -14.30 53.19
N CYS A 40 37.15 -15.14 53.98
CA CYS A 40 37.33 -16.58 53.97
C CYS A 40 36.97 -17.21 52.61
N ALA A 41 35.90 -16.72 51.96
CA ALA A 41 35.55 -17.15 50.61
C ALA A 41 36.67 -16.80 49.61
N ARG A 42 37.20 -15.58 49.64
CA ARG A 42 38.32 -15.15 48.78
C ARG A 42 39.59 -15.99 49.02
N GLU A 43 39.94 -16.24 50.27
CA GLU A 43 41.09 -17.08 50.64
C GLU A 43 40.91 -18.52 50.14
N ALA A 44 39.73 -19.10 50.32
CA ALA A 44 39.42 -20.44 49.83
C ALA A 44 39.41 -20.50 48.30
N SER A 45 38.85 -19.49 47.61
CA SER A 45 38.87 -19.36 46.15
C SER A 45 40.28 -19.18 45.58
N SER A 46 41.22 -18.64 46.34
CA SER A 46 42.64 -18.55 45.91
C SER A 46 43.39 -19.88 46.03
N SER A 47 42.90 -20.79 46.88
CA SER A 47 43.53 -22.10 47.14
C SER A 47 42.99 -23.23 46.24
N ILE A 48 41.84 -23.00 45.62
CA ILE A 48 41.20 -23.91 44.67
C ILE A 48 41.32 -23.19 43.34
N SER A 49 41.87 -23.81 42.29
CA SER A 49 42.04 -23.22 40.95
C SER A 49 40.71 -22.97 40.21
N VAL A 50 39.71 -22.44 40.92
CA VAL A 50 38.45 -21.93 40.40
C VAL A 50 38.68 -20.45 40.17
N ASP A 51 39.27 -20.15 39.02
CA ASP A 51 39.35 -18.79 38.51
C ASP A 51 37.92 -18.23 38.36
N GLY A 52 37.55 -17.31 39.24
CA GLY A 52 36.39 -16.44 39.10
C GLY A 52 35.34 -16.55 40.23
N GLY A 53 34.99 -15.40 40.80
CA GLY A 53 33.72 -15.19 41.50
C GLY A 53 33.66 -15.56 42.98
N ALA A 54 34.62 -15.14 43.83
CA ALA A 54 34.52 -15.31 45.29
C ALA A 54 33.16 -14.83 45.87
N GLY A 55 32.53 -13.83 45.25
CA GLY A 55 31.18 -13.38 45.62
C GLY A 55 30.06 -14.36 45.27
N ALA A 56 30.16 -15.10 44.16
CA ALA A 56 29.18 -16.13 43.78
C ALA A 56 29.26 -17.35 44.69
N ALA A 57 30.48 -17.77 45.01
CA ALA A 57 30.73 -18.87 45.93
C ALA A 57 30.28 -18.52 47.36
N LEU A 58 30.50 -17.27 47.79
CA LEU A 58 29.97 -16.73 49.05
C LEU A 58 28.42 -16.72 49.07
N ALA A 59 27.78 -16.30 47.97
CA ALA A 59 26.32 -16.33 47.84
C ALA A 59 25.76 -17.73 48.07
N ALA A 60 26.32 -18.71 47.36
CA ALA A 60 25.91 -20.11 47.44
C ALA A 60 26.04 -20.67 48.87
N ALA A 61 27.16 -20.39 49.54
CA ALA A 61 27.43 -20.85 50.90
C ALA A 61 26.52 -20.21 51.96
N LEU A 62 26.23 -18.91 51.84
CA LEU A 62 25.29 -18.24 52.75
C LEU A 62 23.85 -18.75 52.55
N VAL A 63 23.41 -18.89 51.30
CA VAL A 63 22.05 -19.32 50.95
C VAL A 63 21.80 -20.80 51.24
N SER A 64 22.81 -21.68 51.16
CA SER A 64 22.66 -23.10 51.52
C SER A 64 22.40 -23.32 53.00
N ASN A 65 22.91 -22.44 53.86
CA ASN A 65 22.75 -22.54 55.30
C ASN A 65 21.51 -21.81 55.84
N LEU A 66 20.95 -20.86 55.09
CA LEU A 66 19.79 -20.07 55.52
C LEU A 66 18.50 -20.89 55.60
N CYS A 67 18.33 -21.89 54.74
CA CYS A 67 17.15 -22.75 54.70
C CYS A 67 17.43 -24.06 55.47
N PHE A 68 16.43 -24.60 56.18
CA PHE A 68 16.53 -25.79 57.06
C PHE A 68 17.14 -25.54 58.45
N ALA A 69 18.47 -25.63 58.61
CA ALA A 69 19.11 -25.80 59.92
C ALA A 69 19.41 -24.49 60.68
N HIS A 70 19.52 -23.36 59.98
CA HIS A 70 19.95 -22.08 60.57
C HIS A 70 19.06 -20.89 60.19
N ASN A 71 17.75 -21.13 60.00
CA ASN A 71 16.75 -20.08 59.75
C ASN A 71 16.56 -19.17 60.98
N THR A 72 17.57 -18.33 61.23
CA THR A 72 17.66 -17.39 62.35
C THR A 72 17.69 -15.98 61.78
N GLY A 73 17.01 -15.03 62.43
CA GLY A 73 17.00 -13.64 61.98
C GLY A 73 18.41 -13.01 61.88
N ALA A 74 19.40 -13.55 62.59
CA ALA A 74 20.80 -13.13 62.48
C ALA A 74 21.41 -13.47 61.11
N MET A 75 21.20 -14.68 60.60
CA MET A 75 21.73 -15.09 59.28
C MET A 75 21.12 -14.28 58.14
N TRP A 76 19.82 -13.97 58.21
CA TRP A 76 19.17 -13.11 57.21
C TRP A 76 19.75 -11.69 57.22
N LYS A 77 20.08 -11.14 58.41
CA LYS A 77 20.80 -9.85 58.53
C LYS A 77 22.21 -9.91 57.95
N VAL A 78 22.93 -11.02 58.10
CA VAL A 78 24.27 -11.19 57.48
C VAL A 78 24.16 -11.17 55.96
N LEU A 79 23.19 -11.90 55.39
CA LEU A 79 22.97 -11.90 53.95
C LEU A 79 22.56 -10.52 53.43
N ASP A 80 21.65 -9.83 54.12
CA ASP A 80 21.25 -8.46 53.78
C ASP A 80 22.46 -7.51 53.75
N GLN A 81 23.31 -7.54 54.79
CA GLN A 81 24.53 -6.72 54.84
C GLN A 81 25.56 -7.12 53.77
N ALA A 82 25.65 -8.40 53.41
CA ALA A 82 26.51 -8.87 52.33
C ALA A 82 26.06 -8.33 50.96
N MET A 83 24.75 -8.29 50.70
CA MET A 83 24.16 -7.70 49.49
C MET A 83 24.29 -6.16 49.49
N ALA A 84 23.97 -5.50 50.60
CA ALA A 84 24.09 -4.05 50.76
C ALA A 84 25.54 -3.56 50.53
N SER A 85 26.52 -4.35 50.97
CA SER A 85 27.95 -4.04 50.86
C SER A 85 28.58 -4.55 49.57
N ARG A 86 27.79 -5.07 48.63
CA ARG A 86 28.23 -5.62 47.32
C ARG A 86 29.32 -6.70 47.45
N LEU A 87 29.34 -7.43 48.57
CA LEU A 87 30.20 -8.61 48.75
C LEU A 87 29.65 -9.81 47.96
N VAL A 88 28.32 -9.82 47.77
CA VAL A 88 27.57 -10.78 46.98
C VAL A 88 26.70 -10.01 45.98
N SER A 89 26.57 -10.52 44.75
CA SER A 89 25.61 -10.00 43.77
C SER A 89 24.18 -10.24 44.27
N PRO A 90 23.36 -9.18 44.50
CA PRO A 90 22.01 -9.36 45.01
C PRO A 90 21.12 -10.19 44.07
N LEU A 91 21.32 -10.08 42.74
CA LEU A 91 20.59 -10.87 41.75
C LEU A 91 20.84 -12.38 41.94
N LEU A 92 22.10 -12.77 42.11
CA LEU A 92 22.46 -14.17 42.32
C LEU A 92 21.96 -14.69 43.67
N ALA A 93 22.11 -13.91 44.74
CA ALA A 93 21.60 -14.31 46.06
C ALA A 93 20.09 -14.55 46.05
N LEU A 94 19.32 -13.68 45.39
CA LEU A 94 17.89 -13.84 45.24
C LEU A 94 17.54 -15.06 44.36
N ALA A 95 18.23 -15.25 43.22
CA ALA A 95 18.03 -16.40 42.34
C ALA A 95 18.25 -17.74 43.07
N LEU A 96 19.24 -17.81 43.96
CA LEU A 96 19.52 -19.00 44.78
C LEU A 96 18.48 -19.20 45.91
N LEU A 97 17.88 -18.13 46.44
CA LEU A 97 16.88 -18.20 47.50
C LEU A 97 15.52 -18.65 46.98
N THR A 98 15.11 -18.17 45.80
CA THR A 98 13.80 -18.45 45.19
C THR A 98 13.41 -19.94 45.20
N PRO A 99 14.21 -20.88 44.64
CA PRO A 99 13.85 -22.30 44.61
C PRO A 99 13.82 -22.97 45.99
N ARG A 100 14.44 -22.37 47.02
CA ARG A 100 14.51 -22.94 48.38
C ARG A 100 13.41 -22.44 49.31
N VAL A 101 13.06 -21.15 49.18
CA VAL A 101 12.11 -20.48 50.08
C VAL A 101 10.67 -20.60 49.57
N VAL A 102 10.44 -20.46 48.27
CA VAL A 102 9.09 -20.41 47.69
C VAL A 102 8.29 -21.71 47.88
N PRO A 103 8.85 -22.92 47.63
CA PRO A 103 8.10 -24.17 47.86
C PRO A 103 7.73 -24.40 49.34
N ASN A 104 8.58 -23.89 50.25
CA ASN A 104 8.44 -24.06 51.69
C ASN A 104 7.64 -22.92 52.36
N ARG A 105 7.04 -22.01 51.59
CA ARG A 105 6.42 -20.78 52.10
C ARG A 105 5.29 -21.00 53.11
N GLN A 106 4.54 -22.11 52.99
CA GLN A 106 3.49 -22.47 53.95
C GLN A 106 4.05 -23.10 55.24
N ALA A 107 5.13 -23.87 55.13
CA ALA A 107 5.79 -24.53 56.25
C ALA A 107 6.65 -23.55 57.08
N GLN A 108 7.25 -22.55 56.43
CA GLN A 108 8.14 -21.55 57.02
C GLN A 108 7.72 -20.12 56.61
N PRO A 109 6.56 -19.62 57.07
CA PRO A 109 6.08 -18.28 56.72
C PRO A 109 7.03 -17.16 57.17
N GLU A 110 7.85 -17.37 58.21
CA GLU A 110 8.86 -16.41 58.68
C GLU A 110 10.01 -16.24 57.66
N ALA A 111 10.49 -17.32 57.04
CA ALA A 111 11.51 -17.27 56.00
C ALA A 111 10.99 -16.57 54.74
N TYR A 112 9.75 -16.88 54.34
CA TYR A 112 9.13 -16.25 53.19
C TYR A 112 8.92 -14.74 53.40
N ARG A 113 8.56 -14.31 54.62
CA ARG A 113 8.47 -12.89 54.98
C ARG A 113 9.79 -12.15 54.77
N LEU A 114 10.92 -12.72 55.21
CA LEU A 114 12.25 -12.11 55.07
C LEU A 114 12.72 -12.12 53.62
N TYR A 115 12.45 -13.19 52.87
CA TYR A 115 12.68 -13.24 51.43
C TYR A 115 11.94 -12.13 50.68
N LEU A 116 10.66 -11.89 50.99
CA LEU A 116 9.88 -10.79 50.40
C LEU A 116 10.48 -9.41 50.73
N GLU A 117 11.07 -9.21 51.92
CA GLU A 117 11.75 -7.96 52.28
C GLU A 117 13.00 -7.73 51.43
N LEU A 118 13.86 -8.75 51.32
CA LEU A 118 15.06 -8.68 50.47
C LEU A 118 14.70 -8.48 49.01
N LEU A 119 13.71 -9.21 48.52
CA LEU A 119 13.25 -9.14 47.15
C LEU A 119 12.70 -7.73 46.85
N GLY A 120 11.86 -7.17 47.73
CA GLY A 120 11.36 -5.81 47.61
C GLY A 120 12.43 -4.71 47.75
N GLN A 121 13.62 -5.01 48.27
CA GLN A 121 14.73 -4.07 48.42
C GLN A 121 15.69 -4.11 47.22
N TYR A 122 16.09 -5.30 46.77
CA TYR A 122 17.18 -5.46 45.80
C TYR A 122 16.74 -5.68 44.34
N THR A 123 15.50 -6.14 44.08
CA THR A 123 15.01 -6.26 42.69
C THR A 123 14.62 -4.92 42.06
N VAL A 124 14.34 -3.91 42.89
CA VAL A 124 13.92 -2.57 42.48
C VAL A 124 15.12 -1.73 41.99
N ALA A 125 16.36 -2.13 42.31
CA ALA A 125 17.57 -1.42 41.89
C ALA A 125 18.74 -2.40 41.72
N PRO A 126 18.76 -3.24 40.66
CA PRO A 126 19.86 -4.17 40.42
C PRO A 126 21.09 -3.38 39.95
N VAL A 127 21.88 -2.82 40.87
CA VAL A 127 23.15 -2.16 40.52
C VAL A 127 24.19 -3.26 40.27
N CYS A 128 24.61 -3.46 39.01
CA CYS A 128 25.63 -4.44 38.67
C CYS A 128 26.79 -3.78 37.90
N THR A 129 27.79 -3.30 38.64
CA THR A 129 29.07 -2.81 38.10
C THR A 129 30.11 -3.92 38.14
N GLU A 130 29.93 -4.94 37.32
CA GLU A 130 30.78 -6.14 37.30
C GLU A 130 31.58 -6.24 35.98
N SER A 131 32.81 -6.77 36.04
CA SER A 131 33.67 -6.98 34.87
C SER A 131 33.05 -7.98 33.88
N VAL A 132 33.49 -7.96 32.62
CA VAL A 132 32.95 -8.84 31.56
C VAL A 132 33.03 -10.33 31.95
N GLU A 133 34.13 -10.74 32.58
CA GLU A 133 34.35 -12.11 33.06
C GLU A 133 33.39 -12.49 34.19
N THR A 134 33.15 -11.58 35.14
CA THR A 134 32.18 -11.79 36.23
C THR A 134 30.73 -11.86 35.72
N LYS A 135 30.38 -11.10 34.68
CA LYS A 135 29.04 -11.14 34.07
C LYS A 135 28.74 -12.51 33.46
N ALA A 136 29.68 -13.14 32.76
CA ALA A 136 29.48 -14.46 32.15
C ALA A 136 29.26 -15.55 33.21
N MET A 137 29.97 -15.47 34.34
CA MET A 137 29.75 -16.38 35.46
C MET A 137 28.40 -16.16 36.14
N LEU A 138 28.02 -14.89 36.39
CA LEU A 138 26.70 -14.57 36.94
C LEU A 138 25.56 -15.09 36.07
N VAL A 139 25.67 -14.90 34.75
CA VAL A 139 24.70 -15.42 33.77
C VAL A 139 24.48 -16.91 34.00
N LYS A 140 25.58 -17.67 34.00
CA LYS A 140 25.53 -19.12 34.19
C LYS A 140 24.95 -19.50 35.56
N SER A 141 25.40 -18.87 36.65
CA SER A 141 24.93 -19.22 37.99
C SER A 141 23.46 -18.87 38.25
N ILE A 142 22.95 -17.77 37.66
CA ILE A 142 21.53 -17.39 37.75
C ILE A 142 20.69 -18.34 36.89
N ASP A 143 21.17 -18.65 35.69
CA ASP A 143 20.53 -19.59 34.78
C ASP A 143 20.44 -21.00 35.39
N ASP A 144 21.54 -21.51 35.97
CA ASP A 144 21.59 -22.80 36.68
C ASP A 144 20.63 -22.83 37.89
N ALA A 145 20.40 -21.70 38.57
CA ALA A 145 19.57 -21.61 39.76
C ALA A 145 18.06 -21.56 39.46
N LEU A 146 17.67 -21.00 38.31
CA LEU A 146 16.27 -20.76 37.94
C LEU A 146 15.85 -21.45 36.64
N HIS A 147 16.74 -22.14 35.94
CA HIS A 147 16.51 -22.78 34.64
C HIS A 147 15.96 -21.81 33.57
N LEU A 148 16.52 -20.59 33.47
CA LEU A 148 15.98 -19.54 32.59
C LEU A 148 16.09 -19.91 31.10
N SER A 149 17.19 -20.51 30.66
CA SER A 149 17.41 -20.97 29.28
C SER A 149 16.32 -21.94 28.84
N ASP A 150 16.00 -22.89 29.71
CA ASP A 150 15.09 -24.00 29.44
C ASP A 150 13.65 -23.52 29.47
N SER A 151 13.29 -22.69 30.44
CA SER A 151 11.92 -22.17 30.59
C SER A 151 11.51 -21.15 29.54
N TYR A 152 12.46 -20.46 28.90
CA TYR A 152 12.17 -19.44 27.88
C TYR A 152 12.67 -19.80 26.48
N GLY A 153 13.27 -20.99 26.30
CA GLY A 153 13.68 -21.52 24.99
C GLY A 153 14.91 -20.86 24.35
N PHE A 154 15.81 -20.27 25.14
CA PHE A 154 17.01 -19.60 24.63
C PHE A 154 18.27 -20.48 24.77
N GLN A 155 18.92 -20.82 23.67
CA GLN A 155 20.18 -21.61 23.70
C GLN A 155 21.40 -20.84 24.26
N ARG A 156 21.36 -19.50 24.22
CA ARG A 156 22.45 -18.64 24.71
C ARG A 156 21.88 -17.33 25.23
N VAL A 157 21.87 -17.18 26.54
CA VAL A 157 21.40 -15.99 27.24
C VAL A 157 22.62 -15.11 27.53
N ASP A 158 22.58 -13.83 27.16
CA ASP A 158 23.60 -12.87 27.58
C ASP A 158 23.19 -12.21 28.91
N PHE A 159 24.06 -11.38 29.48
CA PHE A 159 23.79 -10.73 30.77
C PHE A 159 22.49 -9.91 30.79
N GLY A 160 22.21 -9.15 29.71
CA GLY A 160 20.99 -8.35 29.62
C GLY A 160 19.72 -9.22 29.58
N HIS A 161 19.74 -10.30 28.81
CA HIS A 161 18.65 -11.26 28.77
C HIS A 161 18.47 -11.94 30.14
N THR A 162 19.54 -12.35 30.83
CA THR A 162 19.45 -12.98 32.16
C THR A 162 18.77 -12.06 33.17
N VAL A 163 19.12 -10.77 33.21
CA VAL A 163 18.49 -9.80 34.14
C VAL A 163 17.00 -9.67 33.87
N ILE A 164 16.60 -9.55 32.60
CA ILE A 164 15.18 -9.41 32.23
C ILE A 164 14.40 -10.68 32.55
N LEU A 165 14.94 -11.85 32.18
CA LEU A 165 14.31 -13.14 32.43
C LEU A 165 14.21 -13.42 33.94
N PHE A 166 15.22 -13.06 34.72
CA PHE A 166 15.18 -13.13 36.18
C PHE A 166 14.01 -12.31 36.75
N VAL A 167 13.88 -11.04 36.36
CA VAL A 167 12.79 -10.16 36.83
C VAL A 167 11.43 -10.70 36.41
N LEU A 168 11.30 -11.16 35.17
CA LEU A 168 10.06 -11.75 34.65
C LEU A 168 9.68 -13.03 35.42
N SER A 169 10.64 -13.93 35.65
CA SER A 169 10.44 -15.16 36.43
C SER A 169 10.02 -14.86 37.85
N VAL A 170 10.67 -13.92 38.53
CA VAL A 170 10.28 -13.51 39.88
C VAL A 170 8.83 -13.02 39.90
N ILE A 171 8.42 -12.18 38.95
CA ILE A 171 7.04 -11.70 38.87
C ILE A 171 6.07 -12.87 38.63
N LYS A 172 6.37 -13.78 37.68
CA LYS A 172 5.55 -14.97 37.42
C LYS A 172 5.40 -15.83 38.67
N ILE A 173 6.50 -16.20 39.32
CA ILE A 173 6.53 -17.05 40.52
C ILE A 173 5.70 -16.44 41.66
N LEU A 174 5.85 -15.14 41.94
CA LEU A 174 5.08 -14.48 42.99
C LEU A 174 3.59 -14.36 42.63
N THR A 175 3.27 -14.20 41.34
CA THR A 175 1.89 -14.21 40.83
C THR A 175 1.25 -15.59 41.04
N ASP A 176 1.98 -16.67 40.74
CA ASP A 176 1.53 -18.04 40.97
C ASP A 176 1.37 -18.33 42.47
N CYS A 177 2.28 -17.83 43.33
CA CYS A 177 2.12 -17.93 44.78
C CYS A 177 0.82 -17.28 45.28
N ILE A 178 0.44 -16.11 44.74
CA ILE A 178 -0.82 -15.44 45.09
C ILE A 178 -2.03 -16.26 44.64
N LEU A 179 -2.00 -16.81 43.42
CA LEU A 179 -3.07 -17.65 42.89
C LEU A 179 -3.26 -18.90 43.75
N GLU A 180 -2.18 -19.62 44.05
CA GLU A 180 -2.17 -20.80 44.90
C GLU A 180 -2.63 -20.50 46.34
N ASP A 181 -2.09 -19.46 46.98
CA ASP A 181 -2.45 -19.08 48.36
C ASP A 181 -3.92 -18.64 48.49
N CYS A 182 -4.52 -18.18 47.38
CA CYS A 182 -5.94 -17.80 47.30
C CYS A 182 -6.86 -18.92 46.78
N GLY A 183 -6.32 -20.10 46.47
CA GLY A 183 -7.08 -21.25 45.98
C GLY A 183 -7.69 -21.04 44.58
N LEU A 184 -7.04 -20.25 43.73
CA LEU A 184 -7.40 -20.09 42.32
C LEU A 184 -6.64 -21.09 41.44
N PRO A 185 -7.22 -21.55 40.32
CA PRO A 185 -6.52 -22.42 39.40
C PRO A 185 -5.29 -21.72 38.81
N THR A 186 -4.15 -22.40 38.85
CA THR A 186 -2.94 -22.04 38.11
C THR A 186 -3.13 -22.38 36.63
N ILE A 187 -2.58 -21.55 35.75
CA ILE A 187 -2.57 -21.87 34.31
C ILE A 187 -1.47 -22.91 34.10
N ASP A 188 -1.85 -24.16 33.81
CA ASP A 188 -0.92 -25.19 33.35
C ASP A 188 -0.45 -24.80 31.94
N GLY A 189 0.71 -24.15 31.88
CA GLY A 189 1.42 -23.83 30.64
C GLY A 189 2.22 -25.03 30.14
N ASP A 190 2.28 -25.17 28.81
CA ASP A 190 2.96 -26.23 28.05
C ASP A 190 4.35 -26.60 28.59
N GLY A 191 4.47 -27.71 29.32
CA GLY A 191 5.67 -28.53 29.60
C GLY A 191 6.96 -27.89 30.19
N HIS A 192 7.09 -26.57 30.21
CA HIS A 192 8.37 -25.87 30.37
C HIS A 192 8.35 -24.75 31.43
N ASP A 193 7.20 -24.51 32.08
CA ASP A 193 7.05 -23.40 33.05
C ASP A 193 7.53 -23.82 34.47
N ILE A 194 8.20 -22.89 35.15
CA ILE A 194 8.77 -23.10 36.50
C ILE A 194 7.62 -23.12 37.53
N SER A 195 7.10 -24.30 37.85
CA SER A 195 6.08 -24.48 38.90
C SER A 195 6.70 -24.85 40.24
N TYR A 196 6.54 -23.99 41.24
CA TYR A 196 6.91 -24.25 42.64
C TYR A 196 5.68 -24.62 43.47
N ALA A 197 4.88 -25.56 42.96
CA ALA A 197 3.65 -26.02 43.60
C ALA A 197 3.87 -26.47 45.06
N ILE A 198 2.92 -26.13 45.93
CA ILE A 198 2.90 -26.54 47.34
C ILE A 198 2.89 -28.09 47.41
N GLY A 199 3.96 -28.70 47.94
CA GLY A 199 3.94 -30.12 48.35
C GLY A 199 4.55 -31.14 47.38
N ALA A 200 5.46 -30.76 46.48
CA ALA A 200 6.14 -31.69 45.56
C ALA A 200 7.08 -32.74 46.22
N GLU A 201 7.18 -32.81 47.56
CA GLU A 201 7.83 -33.93 48.26
C GLU A 201 6.89 -34.64 49.25
N LYS A 202 6.34 -35.76 48.78
CA LYS A 202 5.85 -36.97 49.49
C LYS A 202 5.08 -36.76 50.81
N SER A 203 3.77 -36.88 50.70
CA SER A 203 2.86 -37.29 51.77
C SER A 203 3.28 -38.64 52.39
N MET A 204 3.74 -38.62 53.64
CA MET A 204 3.63 -39.76 54.56
C MET A 204 2.74 -39.33 55.74
N ASN A 205 1.55 -39.93 55.79
CA ASN A 205 0.63 -39.87 56.91
C ASN A 205 1.34 -40.26 58.21
N ILE A 206 1.36 -39.36 59.20
CA ILE A 206 1.56 -39.72 60.60
C ILE A 206 0.38 -39.15 61.39
N ASP A 207 -0.56 -40.05 61.69
CA ASP A 207 -1.58 -39.87 62.72
C ASP A 207 -0.89 -39.57 64.06
N GLY A 208 -1.21 -38.42 64.65
CA GLY A 208 -0.63 -37.94 65.90
C GLY A 208 -1.65 -37.18 66.73
N LYS A 209 -2.47 -37.94 67.46
CA LYS A 209 -3.41 -37.51 68.50
C LYS A 209 -2.99 -36.27 69.30
N GLY A 210 -3.92 -35.31 69.37
CA GLY A 210 -4.39 -34.76 70.64
C GLY A 210 -3.52 -33.74 71.38
N SER A 211 -4.09 -32.54 71.55
CA SER A 211 -3.91 -31.57 72.64
C SER A 211 -2.89 -30.41 72.45
N SER A 212 -3.45 -29.19 72.48
CA SER A 212 -2.83 -27.89 72.81
C SER A 212 -2.02 -27.11 71.74
N PHE A 213 -2.62 -26.64 70.64
CA PHE A 213 -1.90 -25.75 69.68
C PHE A 213 -2.63 -24.52 69.11
N ASP A 214 -3.81 -24.11 69.59
CA ASP A 214 -4.60 -23.04 68.96
C ASP A 214 -3.83 -21.71 68.72
N ARG A 215 -3.00 -21.24 69.65
CA ARG A 215 -2.33 -19.93 69.48
C ARG A 215 -1.17 -19.90 68.48
N LYS A 216 -0.44 -21.01 68.29
CA LYS A 216 0.74 -21.06 67.39
C LYS A 216 0.30 -21.21 65.94
N ASP A 217 -0.76 -21.98 65.70
CA ASP A 217 -1.35 -22.16 64.39
C ASP A 217 -2.10 -20.90 63.92
N GLU A 218 -2.82 -20.22 64.82
CA GLU A 218 -3.43 -18.91 64.54
C GLU A 218 -2.38 -17.85 64.13
N HIS A 219 -1.24 -17.79 64.82
CA HIS A 219 -0.17 -16.84 64.49
C HIS A 219 0.44 -17.13 63.12
N ARG A 220 0.70 -18.40 62.80
CA ARG A 220 1.25 -18.81 61.50
C ARG A 220 0.26 -18.59 60.37
N GLU A 221 -1.01 -18.85 60.59
CA GLU A 221 -2.05 -18.58 59.58
C GLU A 221 -2.25 -17.08 59.36
N CYS A 222 -2.22 -16.28 60.43
CA CYS A 222 -2.20 -14.81 60.33
C CYS A 222 -0.98 -14.33 59.53
N LEU A 223 0.20 -14.91 59.76
CA LEU A 223 1.41 -14.58 59.04
C LEU A 223 1.33 -14.99 57.56
N ARG A 224 0.78 -16.16 57.23
CA ARG A 224 0.54 -16.58 55.83
C ARG A 224 -0.36 -15.58 55.09
N ARG A 225 -1.49 -15.19 55.69
CA ARG A 225 -2.39 -14.18 55.08
C ARG A 225 -1.69 -12.83 54.88
N LYS A 226 -0.89 -12.39 55.86
CA LYS A 226 -0.07 -11.17 55.74
C LYS A 226 0.99 -11.31 54.64
N ASN A 227 1.62 -12.47 54.51
CA ASN A 227 2.62 -12.74 53.48
C ASN A 227 2.01 -12.73 52.08
N THR A 228 0.80 -13.23 51.87
CA THR A 228 0.11 -13.13 50.58
C THR A 228 -0.15 -11.66 50.21
N ILE A 229 -0.59 -10.83 51.16
CA ILE A 229 -0.74 -9.38 50.94
C ILE A 229 0.61 -8.73 50.64
N MET A 230 1.65 -9.07 51.41
CA MET A 230 3.00 -8.55 51.17
C MET A 230 3.57 -9.01 49.82
N THR A 231 3.25 -10.23 49.38
CA THR A 231 3.64 -10.74 48.05
C THR A 231 3.05 -9.83 46.98
N LEU A 232 1.76 -9.46 47.12
CA LEU A 232 1.12 -8.50 46.22
C LEU A 232 1.76 -7.10 46.31
N GLU A 233 2.11 -6.62 47.50
CA GLU A 233 2.83 -5.34 47.68
C GLU A 233 4.20 -5.36 46.99
N VAL A 234 4.94 -6.46 47.08
CA VAL A 234 6.25 -6.61 46.45
C VAL A 234 6.14 -6.68 44.93
N VAL A 235 5.16 -7.42 44.39
CA VAL A 235 4.89 -7.44 42.94
C VAL A 235 4.46 -6.07 42.43
N GLU A 236 3.61 -5.35 43.18
CA GLU A 236 3.23 -3.97 42.88
C GLU A 236 4.45 -3.04 42.88
N LYS A 237 5.31 -3.13 43.90
CA LYS A 237 6.53 -2.33 44.03
C LYS A 237 7.54 -2.61 42.90
N ILE A 238 7.72 -3.87 42.51
CA ILE A 238 8.57 -4.27 41.37
C ILE A 238 8.03 -3.71 40.07
N THR A 239 6.73 -3.87 39.82
CA THR A 239 6.09 -3.37 38.58
C THR A 239 5.95 -1.85 38.55
N ALA A 240 5.97 -1.18 39.70
CA ALA A 240 6.01 0.28 39.82
C ALA A 240 7.38 0.89 39.45
N ASN A 241 8.45 0.10 39.52
CA ASN A 241 9.81 0.57 39.22
C ASN A 241 9.98 0.92 37.73
N LYS A 242 10.59 2.07 37.43
CA LYS A 242 10.77 2.54 36.05
C LYS A 242 11.67 1.63 35.20
N ASN A 243 12.74 1.09 35.78
CA ASN A 243 13.67 0.20 35.08
C ASN A 243 12.98 -1.15 34.81
N THR A 244 12.27 -1.70 35.79
CA THR A 244 11.47 -2.91 35.59
C THR A 244 10.36 -2.69 34.57
N GLN A 245 9.73 -1.51 34.52
CA GLN A 245 8.78 -1.19 33.45
C GLN A 245 9.45 -1.21 32.07
N VAL A 246 10.69 -0.72 31.93
CA VAL A 246 11.46 -0.85 30.68
C VAL A 246 11.73 -2.32 30.35
N PHE A 247 12.16 -3.11 31.33
CA PHE A 247 12.42 -4.55 31.13
C PHE A 247 11.16 -5.30 30.70
N LEU A 248 10.02 -5.05 31.35
CA LEU A 248 8.74 -5.61 30.96
C LEU A 248 8.28 -5.12 29.57
N ARG A 249 8.60 -3.87 29.20
CA ARG A 249 8.38 -3.35 27.83
C ARG A 249 9.24 -4.07 26.80
N LEU A 250 10.48 -4.39 27.12
CA LEU A 250 11.36 -5.17 26.25
C LEU A 250 10.81 -6.57 26.01
N VAL A 251 10.35 -7.24 27.08
CA VAL A 251 9.67 -8.56 26.98
C VAL A 251 8.42 -8.44 26.12
N TYR A 252 7.57 -7.45 26.39
CA TYR A 252 6.34 -7.22 25.63
C TYR A 252 6.61 -7.00 24.14
N ARG A 253 7.70 -6.30 23.77
CA ARG A 253 8.02 -5.95 22.37
C ARG A 253 8.81 -7.00 21.61
N ASN A 254 9.66 -7.78 22.29
CA ASN A 254 10.58 -8.71 21.63
C ASN A 254 10.20 -10.19 21.84
N THR A 255 9.41 -10.51 22.87
CA THR A 255 8.95 -11.87 23.22
C THR A 255 7.50 -11.82 23.74
N PRO A 256 6.53 -11.46 22.87
CA PRO A 256 5.15 -11.20 23.28
C PRO A 256 4.46 -12.43 23.89
N GLU A 257 4.84 -13.67 23.52
CA GLU A 257 4.25 -14.89 24.08
C GLU A 257 4.44 -14.95 25.59
N ASN A 258 5.65 -14.66 26.07
CA ASN A 258 6.00 -14.66 27.48
C ASN A 258 5.24 -13.59 28.28
N PHE A 259 5.00 -12.43 27.67
CA PHE A 259 4.24 -11.36 28.30
C PHE A 259 2.74 -11.67 28.33
N ASN A 260 2.20 -12.32 27.31
CA ASN A 260 0.80 -12.73 27.25
C ASN A 260 0.44 -13.73 28.35
N ILE A 261 1.33 -14.70 28.62
CA ILE A 261 1.17 -15.64 29.74
C ILE A 261 1.10 -14.87 31.08
N LEU A 262 2.01 -13.91 31.28
CA LEU A 262 1.98 -13.06 32.48
C LEU A 262 0.68 -12.24 32.57
N LEU A 263 0.19 -11.70 31.45
CA LEU A 263 -1.05 -10.93 31.41
C LEU A 263 -2.27 -11.80 31.78
N GLN A 264 -2.33 -13.04 31.29
CA GLN A 264 -3.38 -14.00 31.66
C GLN A 264 -3.35 -14.31 33.16
N ARG A 265 -2.17 -14.59 33.73
CA ARG A 265 -2.01 -14.81 35.18
C ARG A 265 -2.46 -13.60 36.00
N LEU A 266 -2.07 -12.39 35.58
CA LEU A 266 -2.49 -11.16 36.25
C LEU A 266 -4.00 -10.91 36.13
N GLN A 267 -4.62 -11.22 34.99
CA GLN A 267 -6.08 -11.14 34.82
C GLN A 267 -6.83 -12.07 35.78
N LEU A 268 -6.30 -13.26 36.07
CA LEU A 268 -6.84 -14.17 37.09
C LEU A 268 -6.78 -13.55 38.49
N ILE A 269 -5.66 -12.92 38.86
CA ILE A 269 -5.58 -12.15 40.13
C ILE A 269 -6.60 -10.99 40.11
N GLY A 270 -6.82 -10.36 38.95
CA GLY A 270 -7.87 -9.36 38.73
C GLY A 270 -9.27 -9.80 39.15
N ALA A 271 -9.59 -11.09 39.01
CA ALA A 271 -10.88 -11.68 39.39
C ALA A 271 -11.07 -11.81 40.92
N LEU A 272 -9.99 -11.69 41.72
CA LEU A 272 -10.04 -11.65 43.19
C LEU A 272 -10.77 -10.43 43.75
N LYS A 273 -11.07 -9.42 42.91
CA LYS A 273 -11.94 -8.28 43.27
C LYS A 273 -13.32 -8.70 43.81
N SER A 274 -13.75 -9.93 43.58
CA SER A 274 -15.02 -10.48 44.07
C SER A 274 -14.97 -11.03 45.50
N LYS A 275 -13.79 -11.23 46.11
CA LYS A 275 -13.63 -11.84 47.44
C LYS A 275 -12.97 -10.86 48.43
N ASN A 276 -13.52 -10.77 49.65
CA ASN A 276 -13.27 -9.79 50.72
C ASN A 276 -11.79 -9.52 51.14
N PHE A 277 -10.99 -8.87 50.29
CA PHE A 277 -9.65 -8.35 50.65
C PHE A 277 -9.62 -6.81 50.57
N GLY A 278 -10.05 -6.12 51.63
CA GLY A 278 -10.21 -4.65 51.63
C GLY A 278 -8.96 -3.84 51.26
N THR A 279 -7.77 -4.21 51.74
CA THR A 279 -6.50 -3.52 51.44
C THR A 279 -5.88 -3.95 50.09
N ALA A 280 -6.12 -5.19 49.65
CA ALA A 280 -5.58 -5.71 48.39
C ALA A 280 -6.21 -5.07 47.15
N HIS A 281 -7.42 -4.51 47.26
CA HIS A 281 -8.13 -3.88 46.14
C HIS A 281 -7.36 -2.69 45.54
N ASN A 282 -6.82 -1.81 46.40
CA ASN A 282 -6.04 -0.65 45.94
C ASN A 282 -4.72 -1.09 45.30
N LEU A 283 -4.05 -2.08 45.88
CA LEU A 283 -2.82 -2.65 45.36
C LEU A 283 -3.03 -3.35 44.01
N LEU A 284 -4.11 -4.12 43.86
CA LEU A 284 -4.47 -4.77 42.61
C LEU A 284 -4.83 -3.75 41.52
N GLY A 285 -5.53 -2.67 41.90
CA GLY A 285 -5.76 -1.53 41.02
C GLY A 285 -4.45 -0.88 40.57
N SER A 286 -3.52 -0.62 41.50
CA SER A 286 -2.19 -0.06 41.21
C SER A 286 -1.37 -0.98 40.31
N LEU A 287 -1.31 -2.28 40.60
CA LEU A 287 -0.63 -3.29 39.81
C LEU A 287 -1.16 -3.33 38.37
N MET A 288 -2.48 -3.38 38.21
CA MET A 288 -3.13 -3.32 36.89
C MET A 288 -2.82 -2.02 36.15
N MET A 289 -2.72 -0.89 36.88
CA MET A 289 -2.30 0.39 36.30
C MET A 289 -0.81 0.40 35.92
N ASN A 290 0.06 -0.22 36.71
CA ASN A 290 1.50 -0.35 36.40
C ASN A 290 1.71 -1.21 35.16
N ILE A 291 1.00 -2.33 35.03
CA ILE A 291 1.05 -3.19 33.85
C ILE A 291 0.43 -2.50 32.63
N ARG A 292 -0.67 -1.77 32.80
CA ARG A 292 -1.19 -0.89 31.75
C ARG A 292 -0.17 0.17 31.35
N LYS A 293 0.58 0.76 32.28
CA LYS A 293 1.67 1.70 31.97
C LYS A 293 2.78 1.00 31.18
N VAL A 294 3.16 -0.25 31.48
CA VAL A 294 4.13 -0.98 30.64
C VAL A 294 3.65 -1.02 29.18
N VAL A 295 2.39 -1.37 28.95
CA VAL A 295 1.84 -1.46 27.58
C VAL A 295 1.63 -0.09 26.92
N THR A 296 1.23 0.94 27.69
CA THR A 296 0.79 2.24 27.15
C THR A 296 1.85 3.35 27.19
N THR A 297 2.92 3.21 27.99
CA THR A 297 3.94 4.25 28.13
C THR A 297 4.81 4.27 26.88
N GLY A 298 4.49 5.20 25.97
CA GLY A 298 5.39 5.64 24.90
C GLY A 298 6.42 6.65 25.42
N HIS A 299 7.42 6.94 24.60
CA HIS A 299 8.36 8.02 24.87
C HIS A 299 7.64 9.36 25.01
N GLN A 300 8.11 10.19 25.94
CA GLN A 300 7.68 11.59 26.02
C GLN A 300 8.90 12.44 25.70
N LEU A 301 8.87 13.14 24.57
CA LEU A 301 9.84 14.19 24.31
C LEU A 301 9.79 15.21 25.44
N HIS A 302 10.94 15.78 25.80
CA HIS A 302 11.08 16.64 26.97
C HIS A 302 10.08 17.82 26.89
N LYS A 303 8.99 17.76 27.69
CA LYS A 303 7.83 18.67 27.61
C LYS A 303 8.16 20.16 27.77
N GLY A 304 9.32 20.49 28.32
CA GLY A 304 9.79 21.87 28.51
C GLY A 304 10.34 22.54 27.26
N ASN A 305 10.62 21.78 26.19
CA ASN A 305 11.20 22.31 24.96
C ASN A 305 10.13 22.44 23.86
N LEU A 306 10.25 23.47 23.01
CA LEU A 306 9.38 23.72 21.85
C LEU A 306 9.12 22.43 21.04
N LEU A 307 10.14 21.59 20.90
CA LEU A 307 10.08 20.28 20.24
C LEU A 307 9.04 19.32 20.83
N GLY A 308 8.93 19.22 22.16
CA GLY A 308 7.97 18.34 22.82
C GLY A 308 6.52 18.78 22.60
N SER A 309 6.30 20.08 22.33
CA SER A 309 4.98 20.59 21.95
C SER A 309 4.71 20.49 20.45
N ILE A 310 5.74 20.50 19.60
CA ILE A 310 5.62 20.25 18.16
C ILE A 310 5.28 18.78 17.92
N VAL A 311 5.99 17.86 18.58
CA VAL A 311 5.82 16.41 18.43
C VAL A 311 5.05 15.86 19.63
N SER A 312 3.79 16.28 19.77
CA SER A 312 2.91 15.63 20.75
C SER A 312 2.44 14.31 20.15
N THR A 313 2.90 13.20 20.73
CA THR A 313 2.60 11.81 20.30
C THR A 313 1.28 11.28 20.87
N LYS A 314 0.59 12.08 21.68
CA LYS A 314 -0.64 11.63 22.35
C LYS A 314 -1.73 11.29 21.31
N PRO A 315 -2.43 10.15 21.48
CA PRO A 315 -3.67 9.90 20.76
C PRO A 315 -4.63 11.04 21.06
N CYS A 316 -5.26 11.55 20.01
CA CYS A 316 -6.13 12.72 20.09
C CYS A 316 -7.49 12.35 20.71
N SER A 317 -7.53 11.89 21.97
CA SER A 317 -8.76 11.59 22.70
C SER A 317 -9.35 12.86 23.32
N SER A 318 -10.53 13.27 22.82
CA SER A 318 -11.57 14.09 23.48
C SER A 318 -12.33 14.91 22.44
N ALA A 319 -13.64 14.61 22.32
CA ALA A 319 -14.83 15.32 21.81
C ALA A 319 -14.76 16.55 20.85
N ALA A 320 -13.63 17.23 20.67
CA ALA A 320 -13.48 18.39 19.79
C ALA A 320 -13.15 18.02 18.33
N ARG A 321 -13.16 16.73 17.97
CA ARG A 321 -12.68 16.21 16.68
C ARG A 321 -13.73 15.36 16.01
N SER A 322 -14.78 16.00 15.48
CA SER A 322 -15.44 15.39 14.33
C SER A 322 -14.41 15.33 13.18
N VAL A 323 -14.51 14.31 12.34
CA VAL A 323 -13.71 14.14 11.10
C VAL A 323 -13.73 15.41 10.20
N PHE A 324 -14.65 16.34 10.47
CA PHE A 324 -14.97 17.51 9.67
C PHE A 324 -14.57 18.85 10.29
N GLY A 325 -13.71 18.87 11.32
CA GLY A 325 -13.00 20.11 11.66
C GLY A 325 -12.20 20.60 10.44
N ALA A 326 -12.21 21.92 10.16
CA ALA A 326 -11.71 22.58 8.95
C ALA A 326 -10.22 22.36 8.55
N GLY A 327 -9.52 21.43 9.20
CA GLY A 327 -8.20 20.94 8.83
C GLY A 327 -8.10 19.41 8.67
N LYS A 328 -8.93 18.59 9.31
CA LYS A 328 -8.72 17.12 9.34
C LYS A 328 -9.19 16.38 8.08
N SER A 329 -10.07 16.93 7.26
CA SER A 329 -10.41 16.33 5.96
C SER A 329 -9.21 16.27 5.01
N SER A 330 -8.22 17.15 5.24
CA SER A 330 -7.05 17.30 4.37
C SER A 330 -5.94 16.26 4.64
N CYS A 331 -5.90 15.61 5.82
CA CYS A 331 -4.89 14.57 6.09
C CYS A 331 -5.14 13.25 5.31
N TRP A 332 -6.32 13.13 4.67
CA TRP A 332 -6.72 11.99 3.86
C TRP A 332 -6.50 12.20 2.35
N ILE A 333 -5.85 13.30 1.96
CA ILE A 333 -5.53 13.60 0.56
C ILE A 333 -4.79 12.47 -0.19
N PRO A 334 -3.97 11.59 0.44
CA PRO A 334 -3.36 10.49 -0.28
C PRO A 334 -4.40 9.53 -0.89
N PHE A 335 -5.56 9.31 -0.24
CA PHE A 335 -6.64 8.50 -0.83
C PHE A 335 -7.22 9.15 -2.08
N ASP A 336 -7.53 10.45 -2.02
CA ASP A 336 -8.08 11.18 -3.16
C ASP A 336 -7.10 11.19 -4.34
N MET A 337 -5.81 11.48 -4.10
CA MET A 337 -4.80 11.50 -5.17
C MET A 337 -4.58 10.12 -5.77
N PHE A 338 -4.52 9.06 -4.95
CA PHE A 338 -4.39 7.69 -5.43
C PHE A 338 -5.56 7.29 -6.33
N MET A 339 -6.79 7.57 -5.89
CA MET A 339 -8.00 7.25 -6.65
C MET A 339 -8.08 8.04 -7.97
N GLU A 340 -7.70 9.31 -8.01
CA GLU A 340 -7.65 10.06 -9.28
C GLU A 340 -6.56 9.53 -10.23
N ASN A 341 -5.41 9.17 -9.68
CA ASN A 341 -4.27 8.66 -10.45
C ASN A 341 -4.55 7.28 -11.07
N THR A 342 -5.27 6.40 -10.37
CA THR A 342 -5.69 5.08 -10.91
C THR A 342 -6.69 5.20 -12.06
N MET A 343 -7.32 6.36 -12.25
CA MET A 343 -8.17 6.64 -13.41
C MET A 343 -7.37 7.19 -14.62
N ASP A 344 -6.04 7.28 -14.58
CA ASP A 344 -5.22 7.69 -15.73
C ASP A 344 -5.04 6.56 -16.74
N GLY A 345 -5.76 6.62 -17.86
CA GLY A 345 -5.69 5.54 -18.85
C GLY A 345 -4.44 5.41 -19.69
N ARG A 346 -3.43 6.22 -19.39
CA ARG A 346 -2.09 6.10 -19.98
C ARG A 346 -1.21 5.15 -19.17
N HIS A 347 -1.64 4.76 -17.97
CA HIS A 347 -0.87 3.95 -17.04
C HIS A 347 -1.75 2.88 -16.41
N LEU A 348 -1.42 1.62 -16.69
CA LEU A 348 -2.08 0.47 -16.08
C LEU A 348 -1.21 -0.03 -14.93
N ASP A 349 -1.67 0.08 -13.70
CA ASP A 349 -0.91 -0.42 -12.56
C ASP A 349 -0.82 -1.96 -12.61
N THR A 350 0.36 -2.49 -12.26
CA THR A 350 0.63 -3.93 -12.27
C THR A 350 0.30 -4.61 -10.95
N ILE A 351 0.04 -3.83 -9.91
CA ILE A 351 -0.36 -4.30 -8.58
C ILE A 351 -1.82 -3.96 -8.40
N SER A 352 -2.55 -4.83 -7.73
CA SER A 352 -3.97 -4.58 -7.48
C SER A 352 -4.16 -3.30 -6.66
N SER A 353 -5.14 -2.49 -7.05
CA SER A 353 -5.61 -1.35 -6.26
C SER A 353 -6.12 -1.81 -4.90
N ILE A 354 -6.57 -3.07 -4.77
CA ILE A 354 -6.98 -3.69 -3.52
C ILE A 354 -5.82 -3.76 -2.52
N GLU A 355 -4.67 -4.30 -2.93
CA GLU A 355 -3.47 -4.38 -2.09
C GLU A 355 -2.93 -2.98 -1.78
N ALA A 356 -2.87 -2.10 -2.79
CA ALA A 356 -2.36 -0.73 -2.60
C ALA A 356 -3.23 0.10 -1.64
N LEU A 357 -4.56 0.04 -1.77
CA LEU A 357 -5.48 0.72 -0.85
C LEU A 357 -5.47 0.09 0.55
N THR A 358 -5.31 -1.23 0.66
CA THR A 358 -5.19 -1.92 1.95
C THR A 358 -3.98 -1.43 2.72
N GLU A 359 -2.81 -1.38 2.07
CA GLU A 359 -1.57 -0.90 2.70
C GLU A 359 -1.58 0.62 2.95
N LEU A 360 -2.15 1.40 2.03
CA LEU A 360 -2.34 2.84 2.24
C LEU A 360 -3.30 3.12 3.40
N ALA A 361 -4.39 2.35 3.54
CA ALA A 361 -5.35 2.51 4.63
C ALA A 361 -4.72 2.19 6.00
N LYS A 362 -3.97 1.09 6.12
CA LYS A 362 -3.19 0.79 7.33
C LYS A 362 -2.20 1.90 7.67
N THR A 363 -1.49 2.39 6.64
CA THR A 363 -0.51 3.46 6.79
C THR A 363 -1.13 4.76 7.27
N LEU A 364 -2.23 5.21 6.65
CA LEU A 364 -2.91 6.44 7.05
C LEU A 364 -3.63 6.30 8.39
N GLN A 365 -4.16 5.12 8.71
CA GLN A 365 -4.74 4.84 10.03
C GLN A 365 -3.70 5.10 11.14
N VAL A 366 -2.47 4.62 10.95
CA VAL A 366 -1.36 4.82 11.89
C VAL A 366 -0.88 6.29 11.90
N LEU A 367 -0.55 6.85 10.73
CA LEU A 367 -0.01 8.21 10.61
C LEU A 367 -0.97 9.29 11.12
N ASN A 368 -2.27 9.16 10.80
CA ASN A 368 -3.30 10.10 11.25
C ASN A 368 -3.80 9.79 12.67
N ARG A 369 -3.29 8.72 13.31
CA ARG A 369 -3.74 8.22 14.63
C ARG A 369 -5.26 8.08 14.69
N ALA A 370 -5.81 7.55 13.62
CA ALA A 370 -7.25 7.46 13.39
C ALA A 370 -7.81 6.12 13.86
N THR A 371 -9.09 6.06 14.19
CA THR A 371 -9.77 4.76 14.35
C THR A 371 -10.00 4.10 12.99
N TRP A 372 -10.32 2.80 12.96
CA TRP A 372 -10.74 2.16 11.71
C TRP A 372 -12.05 2.76 11.20
N GLN A 373 -12.96 3.19 12.08
CA GLN A 373 -14.18 3.92 11.70
C GLN A 373 -13.84 5.18 10.90
N GLU A 374 -12.93 6.03 11.40
CA GLU A 374 -12.49 7.26 10.72
C GLU A 374 -11.80 6.97 9.39
N THR A 375 -10.98 5.92 9.35
CA THR A 375 -10.25 5.49 8.15
C THR A 375 -11.19 4.99 7.06
N PHE A 376 -12.14 4.10 7.41
CA PHE A 376 -13.16 3.62 6.46
C PHE A 376 -14.06 4.74 5.98
N GLN A 377 -14.48 5.65 6.87
CA GLN A 377 -15.26 6.81 6.49
C GLN A 377 -14.51 7.72 5.50
N ALA A 378 -13.23 7.99 5.74
CA ALA A 378 -12.40 8.78 4.82
C ALA A 378 -12.23 8.10 3.46
N LEU A 379 -12.10 6.77 3.44
CA LEU A 379 -12.02 5.97 2.22
C LEU A 379 -13.32 6.07 1.40
N TRP A 380 -14.49 5.90 2.03
CA TRP A 380 -15.79 6.07 1.38
C TRP A 380 -15.98 7.47 0.81
N ILE A 381 -15.65 8.50 1.59
CA ILE A 381 -15.78 9.90 1.19
C ILE A 381 -14.86 10.24 0.00
N SER A 382 -13.65 9.66 -0.04
CA SER A 382 -12.72 9.85 -1.17
C SER A 382 -13.24 9.18 -2.45
N ALA A 383 -13.76 7.95 -2.35
CA ALA A 383 -14.34 7.24 -3.48
C ALA A 383 -15.65 7.87 -3.97
N LEU A 384 -16.49 8.40 -3.08
CA LEU A 384 -17.67 9.17 -3.47
C LEU A 384 -17.27 10.46 -4.18
N ARG A 385 -16.29 11.21 -3.67
CA ARG A 385 -15.78 12.41 -4.34
C ARG A 385 -15.24 12.13 -5.74
N LEU A 386 -14.54 11.00 -5.94
CA LEU A 386 -14.10 10.53 -7.27
C LEU A 386 -15.29 10.41 -8.25
N ILE A 387 -16.40 9.81 -7.81
CA ILE A 387 -17.62 9.66 -8.62
C ILE A 387 -18.30 11.00 -8.85
N GLN A 388 -18.35 11.87 -7.83
CA GLN A 388 -19.02 13.17 -7.96
C GLN A 388 -18.33 14.08 -8.96
N ARG A 389 -17.00 14.08 -9.03
CA ARG A 389 -16.24 14.89 -9.99
C ARG A 389 -16.57 14.56 -11.45
N ASP A 390 -17.06 13.34 -11.73
CA ASP A 390 -17.42 12.87 -13.09
C ASP A 390 -18.84 13.21 -13.55
N ARG A 391 -19.49 14.24 -12.98
CA ARG A 391 -20.88 14.57 -13.34
C ARG A 391 -21.01 15.31 -14.69
N GLY A 392 -19.92 15.80 -15.26
CA GLY A 392 -19.84 16.25 -16.64
C GLY A 392 -19.13 15.18 -17.47
N ILE A 393 -19.58 14.92 -18.69
CA ILE A 393 -18.93 13.97 -19.60
C ILE A 393 -17.68 14.67 -20.17
N PRO A 394 -16.42 14.31 -19.82
CA PRO A 394 -15.38 14.42 -20.81
C PRO A 394 -15.69 13.29 -21.80
N GLU A 395 -16.51 13.56 -22.82
CA GLU A 395 -16.63 12.61 -23.91
C GLU A 395 -15.20 12.48 -24.45
N GLY A 396 -14.66 11.26 -24.47
CA GLY A 396 -13.26 11.00 -24.76
C GLY A 396 -12.89 9.58 -24.32
N PRO A 397 -11.73 9.06 -24.74
CA PRO A 397 -11.27 7.69 -24.47
C PRO A 397 -10.71 7.52 -23.03
N PHE A 398 -11.30 8.16 -22.02
CA PHE A 398 -10.96 7.96 -20.61
C PHE A 398 -11.83 6.89 -19.96
N PRO A 399 -11.38 6.27 -18.86
CA PRO A 399 -12.24 5.41 -18.05
C PRO A 399 -13.52 6.15 -17.70
N HIS A 400 -14.63 5.59 -18.16
CA HIS A 400 -15.94 6.11 -17.90
C HIS A 400 -16.32 5.86 -16.45
N LEU A 401 -17.51 6.36 -16.11
CA LEU A 401 -18.17 6.17 -14.83
C LEU A 401 -18.09 4.71 -14.30
N HIS A 402 -18.04 3.69 -15.17
CA HIS A 402 -17.91 2.29 -14.79
C HIS A 402 -16.64 1.97 -14.00
N SER A 403 -15.47 2.47 -14.39
CA SER A 403 -14.22 2.23 -13.65
C SER A 403 -14.23 2.95 -12.30
N ARG A 404 -14.81 4.16 -12.21
CA ARG A 404 -14.97 4.88 -10.93
C ARG A 404 -15.96 4.19 -10.00
N LEU A 405 -17.05 3.65 -10.55
CA LEU A 405 -18.01 2.85 -9.79
C LEU A 405 -17.40 1.52 -9.33
N CYS A 406 -16.57 0.87 -10.14
CA CYS A 406 -15.79 -0.31 -9.74
C CYS A 406 -14.89 0.02 -8.54
N MET A 407 -14.20 1.17 -8.55
CA MET A 407 -13.39 1.62 -7.40
C MET A 407 -14.23 1.68 -6.11
N LEU A 408 -15.40 2.32 -6.14
CA LEU A 408 -16.26 2.45 -4.96
C LEU A 408 -16.94 1.13 -4.54
N LEU A 409 -17.52 0.39 -5.49
CA LEU A 409 -18.47 -0.69 -5.23
C LEU A 409 -17.84 -2.09 -5.30
N ALA A 410 -16.61 -2.21 -5.76
CA ALA A 410 -15.87 -3.47 -5.77
C ALA A 410 -14.53 -3.36 -5.04
N ILE A 411 -13.64 -2.47 -5.48
CA ILE A 411 -12.25 -2.39 -4.97
C ILE A 411 -12.20 -1.95 -3.50
N VAL A 412 -12.92 -0.89 -3.11
CA VAL A 412 -12.97 -0.43 -1.70
C VAL A 412 -13.54 -1.50 -0.77
N PRO A 413 -14.72 -2.13 -1.04
CA PRO A 413 -15.21 -3.27 -0.26
C PRO A 413 -14.20 -4.41 -0.14
N LEU A 414 -13.53 -4.80 -1.23
CA LEU A 414 -12.52 -5.87 -1.21
C LEU A 414 -11.27 -5.49 -0.39
N SER A 415 -10.87 -4.22 -0.41
CA SER A 415 -9.77 -3.71 0.44
C SER A 415 -10.13 -3.78 1.92
N ILE A 416 -11.37 -3.40 2.27
CA ILE A 416 -11.89 -3.53 3.64
C ILE A 416 -11.98 -5.01 4.05
N ALA A 417 -12.42 -5.90 3.14
CA ALA A 417 -12.44 -7.34 3.36
C ALA A 417 -11.06 -7.89 3.75
N SER A 418 -10.00 -7.45 3.04
CA SER A 418 -8.62 -7.83 3.34
C SER A 418 -8.20 -7.38 4.75
N ILE A 419 -8.56 -6.16 5.16
CA ILE A 419 -8.25 -5.62 6.50
C ILE A 419 -8.99 -6.39 7.61
N LEU A 420 -10.23 -6.82 7.36
CA LEU A 420 -11.01 -7.60 8.33
C LEU A 420 -10.52 -9.04 8.47
N LYS A 421 -10.04 -9.67 7.38
CA LYS A 421 -9.49 -11.03 7.40
C LYS A 421 -8.23 -11.15 8.26
N GLU A 422 -7.39 -10.12 8.30
CA GLU A 422 -6.21 -10.09 9.18
C GLU A 422 -6.55 -10.10 10.69
N GLU A 423 -7.79 -9.79 11.07
CA GLU A 423 -8.26 -9.85 12.46
C GLU A 423 -8.77 -11.25 12.83
N SER A 424 -9.39 -11.99 11.89
CA SER A 424 -9.89 -13.34 12.16
C SER A 424 -8.78 -14.35 12.46
N ASP A 425 -7.59 -14.13 11.90
CA ASP A 425 -6.44 -15.00 12.14
C ASP A 425 -5.82 -14.80 13.54
N LYS A 426 -6.26 -13.78 14.30
CA LYS A 426 -5.69 -13.43 15.63
C LYS A 426 -6.65 -13.59 16.80
N ILE A 427 -7.95 -13.81 16.55
CA ILE A 427 -8.98 -13.88 17.60
C ILE A 427 -9.72 -15.21 17.51
N GLU A 428 -9.26 -16.21 18.26
CA GLU A 428 -10.05 -17.40 18.56
C GLU A 428 -11.15 -17.01 19.58
N GLY A 429 -12.42 -17.03 19.14
CA GLY A 429 -13.57 -16.99 20.04
C GLY A 429 -14.56 -15.84 19.82
N GLY A 430 -15.58 -16.08 18.99
CA GLY A 430 -16.98 -15.62 19.10
C GLY A 430 -17.35 -14.13 19.24
N MET A 431 -16.41 -13.23 19.55
CA MET A 431 -16.68 -11.81 19.76
C MET A 431 -16.69 -11.11 18.40
N VAL A 432 -17.75 -10.36 18.09
CA VAL A 432 -17.83 -9.54 16.88
C VAL A 432 -16.57 -8.68 16.81
N SER A 433 -15.81 -8.84 15.74
CA SER A 433 -14.51 -8.19 15.56
C SER A 433 -14.69 -6.67 15.70
N VAL A 434 -13.79 -6.01 16.44
CA VAL A 434 -13.90 -4.58 16.77
C VAL A 434 -13.97 -3.75 15.48
N ARG A 435 -13.19 -4.17 14.47
CA ARG A 435 -13.17 -3.50 13.16
C ARG A 435 -14.49 -3.64 12.40
N ARG A 436 -15.20 -4.77 12.52
CA ARG A 436 -16.52 -4.93 11.91
C ARG A 436 -17.55 -3.97 12.54
N GLY A 437 -17.50 -3.79 13.87
CA GLY A 437 -18.30 -2.77 14.55
C GLY A 437 -18.00 -1.35 14.05
N GLU A 438 -16.72 -1.01 13.90
CA GLU A 438 -16.28 0.29 13.38
C GLU A 438 -16.65 0.52 11.91
N LEU A 439 -16.66 -0.54 11.07
CA LEU A 439 -17.18 -0.48 9.70
C LEU A 439 -18.67 -0.13 9.68
N LEU A 440 -19.50 -0.78 10.50
CA LEU A 440 -20.93 -0.49 10.61
C LEU A 440 -21.16 0.98 11.02
N SER A 441 -20.41 1.46 12.02
CA SER A 441 -20.46 2.87 12.44
C SER A 441 -20.06 3.83 11.32
N SER A 442 -19.06 3.48 10.50
CA SER A 442 -18.65 4.31 9.37
C SER A 442 -19.77 4.48 8.31
N LEU A 443 -20.52 3.41 8.03
CA LEU A 443 -21.63 3.41 7.08
C LEU A 443 -22.85 4.17 7.62
N GLN A 444 -23.15 4.06 8.91
CA GLN A 444 -24.22 4.84 9.55
C GLN A 444 -23.94 6.34 9.50
N VAL A 445 -22.71 6.75 9.82
CA VAL A 445 -22.30 8.16 9.74
C VAL A 445 -22.28 8.65 8.29
N LEU A 446 -21.93 7.79 7.33
CA LEU A 446 -21.94 8.13 5.90
C LEU A 446 -23.30 8.62 5.41
N GLY A 447 -24.40 8.11 5.99
CA GLY A 447 -25.77 8.55 5.69
C GLY A 447 -26.03 10.05 5.89
N GLN A 448 -25.21 10.73 6.70
CA GLN A 448 -25.31 12.18 6.94
C GLN A 448 -24.77 13.03 5.77
N PHE A 449 -24.04 12.43 4.83
CA PHE A 449 -23.42 13.11 3.69
C PHE A 449 -24.32 13.10 2.45
N PHE A 450 -25.56 13.56 2.59
CA PHE A 450 -26.58 13.52 1.53
C PHE A 450 -26.09 14.11 0.19
N GLY A 451 -25.31 15.20 0.24
CA GLY A 451 -24.71 15.82 -0.93
C GLY A 451 -23.76 14.88 -1.68
N LEU A 452 -22.95 14.09 -0.97
CA LEU A 452 -22.02 13.10 -1.53
C LEU A 452 -22.73 11.85 -2.08
N LEU A 453 -23.83 11.46 -1.45
CA LEU A 453 -24.56 10.23 -1.74
C LEU A 453 -25.50 10.30 -2.94
N SER A 454 -25.67 11.47 -3.56
CA SER A 454 -26.51 11.62 -4.75
C SER A 454 -25.95 10.78 -5.92
N PRO A 455 -26.72 9.82 -6.47
CA PRO A 455 -26.26 8.93 -7.53
C PRO A 455 -26.17 9.66 -8.88
N PRO A 456 -25.14 9.39 -9.71
CA PRO A 456 -25.11 9.83 -11.10
C PRO A 456 -26.33 9.33 -11.90
N PRO A 457 -26.80 10.07 -12.93
CA PRO A 457 -28.01 9.73 -13.69
C PRO A 457 -28.05 8.28 -14.19
N ALA A 458 -26.90 7.74 -14.64
CA ALA A 458 -26.78 6.38 -15.17
C ALA A 458 -26.99 5.26 -14.14
N VAL A 459 -26.95 5.55 -12.84
CA VAL A 459 -27.06 4.54 -11.76
C VAL A 459 -28.24 4.78 -10.81
N VAL A 460 -29.08 5.78 -11.07
CA VAL A 460 -30.31 6.04 -10.30
C VAL A 460 -31.20 4.80 -10.25
N GLN A 461 -31.38 4.12 -11.39
CA GLN A 461 -32.20 2.90 -11.45
C GLN A 461 -31.64 1.79 -10.55
N SER A 462 -30.32 1.55 -10.59
CA SER A 462 -29.65 0.57 -9.74
C SER A 462 -29.80 0.90 -8.26
N ALA A 463 -29.65 2.17 -7.89
CA ALA A 463 -29.83 2.62 -6.51
C ALA A 463 -31.29 2.40 -6.03
N ASN A 464 -32.27 2.73 -6.87
CA ASN A 464 -33.69 2.49 -6.58
C ASN A 464 -34.02 1.00 -6.43
N ILE A 465 -33.39 0.13 -7.21
CA ILE A 465 -33.53 -1.33 -7.07
C ILE A 465 -32.98 -1.80 -5.72
N ALA A 466 -31.80 -1.33 -5.32
CA ALA A 466 -31.23 -1.65 -4.00
C ALA A 466 -32.13 -1.18 -2.83
N ALA A 467 -32.65 0.05 -2.91
CA ALA A 467 -33.60 0.56 -1.92
C ALA A 467 -34.89 -0.26 -1.86
N ARG A 468 -35.40 -0.68 -3.01
CA ARG A 468 -36.60 -1.55 -3.10
C ARG A 468 -36.35 -2.92 -2.46
N LYS A 469 -35.19 -3.52 -2.69
CA LYS A 469 -34.79 -4.81 -2.09
C LYS A 469 -34.82 -4.73 -0.56
N ALA A 470 -34.25 -3.66 0.01
CA ALA A 470 -34.30 -3.41 1.45
C ALA A 470 -35.74 -3.21 1.95
N LEU A 471 -36.60 -2.51 1.19
CA LEU A 471 -38.01 -2.29 1.53
C LEU A 471 -38.84 -3.58 1.55
N VAL A 472 -38.64 -4.44 0.56
CA VAL A 472 -39.31 -5.76 0.49
C VAL A 472 -38.90 -6.64 1.67
N ALA A 473 -37.62 -6.61 2.07
CA ALA A 473 -37.17 -7.33 3.26
C ALA A 473 -37.84 -6.80 4.55
N LEU A 474 -38.07 -5.48 4.64
CA LEU A 474 -38.80 -4.87 5.76
C LEU A 474 -40.28 -5.27 5.79
N SER A 475 -40.96 -5.32 4.64
CA SER A 475 -42.39 -5.69 4.57
C SER A 475 -42.64 -7.15 4.93
N VAL A 476 -41.79 -8.06 4.45
CA VAL A 476 -41.90 -9.51 4.75
C VAL A 476 -41.82 -9.80 6.25
N LEU A 477 -41.03 -9.03 7.00
CA LEU A 477 -40.92 -9.18 8.45
C LEU A 477 -42.06 -8.50 9.21
N LYS A 478 -42.61 -7.42 8.67
CA LYS A 478 -43.79 -6.76 9.26
C LYS A 478 -45.04 -7.65 9.16
N ASP A 479 -45.25 -8.30 8.01
CA ASP A 479 -46.32 -9.29 7.81
C ASP A 479 -46.20 -10.51 8.75
N ARG A 480 -44.97 -10.86 9.17
CA ARG A 480 -44.73 -11.97 10.09
C ARG A 480 -45.09 -11.64 11.54
N ASN A 481 -45.04 -10.37 11.92
CA ASN A 481 -45.40 -9.88 13.26
C ASN A 481 -46.89 -9.50 13.37
N GLU A 482 -47.52 -9.06 12.27
CA GLU A 482 -48.94 -8.73 12.20
C GLU A 482 -49.75 -9.94 11.68
N ARG A 483 -49.86 -11.00 12.51
CA ARG A 483 -50.75 -12.14 12.23
C ARG A 483 -52.22 -11.71 12.33
N GLY A 484 -52.77 -11.19 11.23
CA GLY A 484 -54.20 -10.91 11.11
C GLY A 484 -54.54 -10.01 9.93
N HIS A 485 -55.17 -10.60 8.90
CA HIS A 485 -55.79 -10.00 7.70
C HIS A 485 -55.01 -10.07 6.38
N ASN A 486 -55.72 -10.67 5.41
CA ASN A 486 -55.35 -10.95 4.02
C ASN A 486 -54.91 -9.71 3.23
N TYR A 487 -53.62 -9.57 2.95
CA TYR A 487 -53.08 -8.64 1.94
C TYR A 487 -51.91 -9.26 1.14
N SER A 488 -52.04 -10.50 0.65
CA SER A 488 -50.92 -11.17 -0.07
C SER A 488 -50.73 -10.74 -1.54
N LYS A 489 -51.22 -9.57 -1.97
CA LYS A 489 -51.29 -9.23 -3.41
C LYS A 489 -50.64 -7.92 -3.85
N ASP A 490 -49.95 -7.19 -2.96
CA ASP A 490 -49.41 -5.85 -3.27
C ASP A 490 -47.89 -5.67 -3.02
N ILE A 491 -47.13 -6.72 -2.71
CA ILE A 491 -45.68 -6.59 -2.41
C ILE A 491 -44.89 -6.13 -3.66
N SER A 492 -45.40 -6.39 -4.86
CA SER A 492 -44.77 -5.97 -6.12
C SER A 492 -44.94 -4.47 -6.45
N SER A 493 -45.78 -3.71 -5.73
CA SER A 493 -46.12 -2.32 -6.10
C SER A 493 -45.28 -1.24 -5.40
N ILE A 494 -44.32 -1.61 -4.55
CA ILE A 494 -43.62 -0.65 -3.68
C ILE A 494 -42.37 -0.06 -4.39
N LYS A 495 -42.35 1.27 -4.62
CA LYS A 495 -41.16 2.00 -5.08
C LYS A 495 -40.41 2.63 -3.91
N ALA A 496 -39.08 2.67 -4.03
CA ALA A 496 -38.18 3.32 -3.08
C ALA A 496 -37.15 4.16 -3.86
N ALA A 497 -36.86 5.36 -3.36
CA ALA A 497 -35.78 6.18 -3.89
C ALA A 497 -34.47 5.81 -3.19
N GLY A 498 -33.51 5.31 -3.98
CA GLY A 498 -32.19 4.95 -3.49
C GLY A 498 -31.14 6.01 -3.76
N ASN A 499 -30.01 5.87 -3.07
CA ASN A 499 -28.84 6.71 -3.23
C ASN A 499 -27.58 5.83 -3.24
N MET A 500 -26.38 6.43 -3.33
CA MET A 500 -25.12 5.68 -3.37
C MET A 500 -24.88 4.81 -2.12
N LEU A 501 -25.44 5.17 -0.96
CA LEU A 501 -25.31 4.36 0.27
C LEU A 501 -25.95 2.99 0.10
N HIS A 502 -27.09 2.93 -0.58
CA HIS A 502 -27.78 1.65 -0.86
C HIS A 502 -26.91 0.71 -1.69
N LEU A 503 -26.24 1.24 -2.72
CA LEU A 503 -25.32 0.46 -3.54
C LEU A 503 -24.09 -0.01 -2.75
N ILE A 504 -23.53 0.84 -1.89
CA ILE A 504 -22.39 0.50 -1.03
C ILE A 504 -22.78 -0.63 -0.06
N VAL A 505 -23.95 -0.52 0.58
CA VAL A 505 -24.45 -1.55 1.52
C VAL A 505 -24.67 -2.87 0.80
N GLU A 506 -25.29 -2.88 -0.38
CA GLU A 506 -25.45 -4.10 -1.19
C GLU A 506 -24.11 -4.74 -1.54
N ALA A 507 -23.11 -3.93 -1.92
CA ALA A 507 -21.76 -4.42 -2.20
C ALA A 507 -21.06 -5.01 -0.97
N CYS A 508 -21.33 -4.46 0.23
CA CYS A 508 -20.84 -5.00 1.50
C CYS A 508 -21.56 -6.30 1.89
N ILE A 509 -22.87 -6.39 1.69
CA ILE A 509 -23.68 -7.58 1.97
C ILE A 509 -23.25 -8.73 1.04
N ALA A 510 -23.06 -8.46 -0.25
CA ALA A 510 -22.62 -9.46 -1.22
C ALA A 510 -21.29 -10.14 -0.86
N ARG A 511 -20.43 -9.46 -0.09
CA ARG A 511 -19.11 -9.94 0.34
C ARG A 511 -19.06 -10.37 1.80
N ASN A 512 -20.21 -10.53 2.46
CA ASN A 512 -20.34 -10.91 3.87
C ASN A 512 -19.55 -9.99 4.84
N LEU A 513 -19.36 -8.71 4.46
CA LEU A 513 -18.76 -7.71 5.34
C LEU A 513 -19.77 -7.26 6.40
N VAL A 514 -21.03 -7.20 5.98
CA VAL A 514 -22.19 -6.76 6.73
C VAL A 514 -23.36 -7.70 6.42
N ASP A 515 -24.28 -7.88 7.36
CA ASP A 515 -25.48 -8.70 7.18
C ASP A 515 -26.70 -7.86 6.72
N THR A 516 -27.81 -8.53 6.43
CA THR A 516 -29.07 -7.87 6.04
C THR A 516 -29.75 -7.11 7.18
N SER A 517 -29.19 -7.11 8.40
CA SER A 517 -29.76 -6.35 9.53
C SER A 517 -29.68 -4.83 9.32
N VAL A 518 -28.83 -4.37 8.41
CA VAL A 518 -28.72 -2.95 8.00
C VAL A 518 -30.01 -2.39 7.45
N TYR A 519 -30.84 -3.23 6.80
CA TYR A 519 -32.11 -2.78 6.26
C TYR A 519 -33.05 -2.24 7.33
N PHE A 520 -32.85 -2.60 8.60
CA PHE A 520 -33.63 -2.13 9.76
C PHE A 520 -33.07 -0.86 10.41
N TRP A 521 -32.02 -0.24 9.87
CA TRP A 521 -31.53 1.02 10.41
C TRP A 521 -32.60 2.13 10.27
N PRO A 522 -32.79 2.98 11.31
CA PRO A 522 -33.73 4.08 11.25
C PRO A 522 -33.47 4.96 10.03
N SER A 523 -34.53 5.29 9.28
CA SER A 523 -34.46 6.16 8.10
C SER A 523 -33.63 5.63 6.93
N TYR A 524 -33.25 4.34 6.91
CA TYR A 524 -32.48 3.76 5.81
C TYR A 524 -33.26 3.75 4.49
N VAL A 525 -34.55 3.37 4.52
CA VAL A 525 -35.44 3.37 3.36
C VAL A 525 -36.69 4.20 3.62
N VAL A 526 -37.08 5.04 2.65
CA VAL A 526 -38.34 5.80 2.66
C VAL A 526 -39.19 5.39 1.45
N PRO A 527 -40.43 4.91 1.64
CA PRO A 527 -41.32 4.51 0.54
C PRO A 527 -41.78 5.73 -0.28
N VAL A 528 -41.83 5.57 -1.60
CA VAL A 528 -42.31 6.59 -2.55
C VAL A 528 -43.59 6.07 -3.23
N LYS A 529 -44.67 6.86 -3.20
CA LYS A 529 -45.92 6.54 -3.92
C LYS A 529 -45.75 6.90 -5.41
N ASP A 530 -45.80 5.90 -6.30
CA ASP A 530 -46.27 6.02 -7.70
C ASP A 530 -46.14 4.67 -8.44
N ALA A 531 -47.18 4.25 -9.16
CA ALA A 531 -47.28 2.93 -9.79
C ALA A 531 -46.37 2.76 -11.03
N SER A 532 -45.71 1.60 -11.16
CA SER A 532 -45.35 0.99 -12.45
C SER A 532 -45.02 -0.49 -12.23
N ALA A 533 -45.31 -1.34 -13.22
CA ALA A 533 -45.13 -2.79 -13.15
C ALA A 533 -43.66 -3.22 -12.93
N VAL A 534 -43.49 -4.37 -12.26
CA VAL A 534 -42.21 -5.04 -12.05
C VAL A 534 -41.88 -5.85 -13.30
N GLU A 535 -40.77 -5.55 -13.96
CA GLU A 535 -40.17 -6.49 -14.91
C GLU A 535 -39.41 -7.56 -14.12
N GLU A 536 -39.75 -8.83 -14.36
CA GLU A 536 -38.96 -9.97 -13.88
C GLU A 536 -37.56 -9.95 -14.48
N SER A 537 -36.56 -10.30 -13.67
CA SER A 537 -35.17 -10.28 -14.16
C SER A 537 -34.96 -11.41 -15.19
N PRO A 538 -34.26 -11.15 -16.31
CA PRO A 538 -33.97 -12.18 -17.30
C PRO A 538 -33.12 -13.33 -16.71
N TRP A 539 -32.36 -13.05 -15.64
CA TRP A 539 -31.61 -14.06 -14.90
C TRP A 539 -32.52 -15.02 -14.13
N SER A 540 -33.62 -14.54 -13.55
CA SER A 540 -34.63 -15.39 -12.91
C SER A 540 -35.25 -16.36 -13.92
N ALA A 541 -35.61 -15.86 -15.10
CA ALA A 541 -36.14 -16.70 -16.19
C ALA A 541 -35.14 -17.78 -16.66
N LEU A 542 -33.83 -17.46 -16.71
CA LEU A 542 -32.77 -18.42 -17.02
C LEU A 542 -32.62 -19.48 -15.91
N MET A 543 -32.71 -19.09 -14.64
CA MET A 543 -32.65 -20.01 -13.50
C MET A 543 -33.85 -20.96 -13.46
N GLU A 544 -35.02 -20.49 -13.90
CA GLU A 544 -36.25 -21.27 -14.06
C GLU A 544 -36.27 -22.19 -15.29
N GLY A 545 -35.25 -22.10 -16.16
CA GLY A 545 -35.05 -23.03 -17.28
C GLY A 545 -35.37 -22.48 -18.67
N SER A 546 -35.57 -21.16 -18.82
CA SER A 546 -35.75 -20.54 -20.14
C SER A 546 -34.51 -20.70 -21.03
N PRO A 547 -34.68 -20.84 -22.36
CA PRO A 547 -33.56 -21.04 -23.28
C PRO A 547 -32.68 -19.78 -23.39
N LEU A 548 -31.36 -19.96 -23.29
CA LEU A 548 -30.35 -18.88 -23.33
C LEU A 548 -30.51 -17.98 -24.57
N MET A 549 -30.73 -18.58 -25.73
CA MET A 549 -30.81 -17.88 -27.01
C MET A 549 -32.00 -16.90 -27.08
N GLY A 550 -33.10 -17.19 -26.36
CA GLY A 550 -34.24 -16.30 -26.25
C GLY A 550 -34.01 -15.10 -25.31
N LEU A 551 -33.03 -15.21 -24.42
CA LEU A 551 -32.74 -14.21 -23.39
C LEU A 551 -31.44 -13.43 -23.63
N LYS A 552 -30.68 -13.77 -24.69
CA LYS A 552 -29.32 -13.27 -24.91
C LYS A 552 -29.21 -11.75 -24.84
N ASP A 553 -30.11 -11.02 -25.50
CA ASP A 553 -30.03 -9.56 -25.61
C ASP A 553 -30.37 -8.89 -24.28
N ALA A 554 -31.35 -9.44 -23.55
CA ALA A 554 -31.72 -8.98 -22.22
C ALA A 554 -30.63 -9.25 -21.16
N LEU A 555 -29.97 -10.41 -21.23
CA LEU A 555 -28.87 -10.80 -20.34
C LEU A 555 -27.60 -9.99 -20.61
N MET A 556 -27.32 -9.60 -21.85
CA MET A 556 -26.17 -8.73 -22.18
C MET A 556 -26.28 -7.34 -21.55
N VAL A 557 -27.50 -6.81 -21.39
CA VAL A 557 -27.75 -5.47 -20.83
C VAL A 557 -28.10 -5.48 -19.33
N THR A 558 -28.35 -6.65 -18.74
CA THR A 558 -28.72 -6.80 -17.32
C THR A 558 -27.63 -7.55 -16.56
N PRO A 559 -26.98 -6.97 -15.53
CA PRO A 559 -25.94 -7.67 -14.78
C PRO A 559 -26.51 -8.81 -13.93
N ALA A 560 -25.75 -9.89 -13.78
CA ALA A 560 -26.03 -10.93 -12.80
C ALA A 560 -25.95 -10.36 -11.37
N SER A 561 -26.83 -10.86 -10.50
CA SER A 561 -26.98 -10.42 -9.11
C SER A 561 -26.29 -11.34 -8.11
N SER A 562 -26.04 -12.60 -8.49
CA SER A 562 -25.41 -13.61 -7.63
C SER A 562 -24.42 -14.51 -8.38
N LEU A 563 -23.54 -15.16 -7.63
CA LEU A 563 -22.62 -16.15 -8.18
C LEU A 563 -23.37 -17.35 -8.81
N ALA A 564 -24.48 -17.78 -8.21
CA ALA A 564 -25.28 -18.90 -8.72
C ALA A 564 -25.84 -18.64 -10.13
N GLU A 565 -26.24 -17.40 -10.42
CA GLU A 565 -26.69 -16.98 -11.75
C GLU A 565 -25.55 -17.04 -12.78
N LEU A 566 -24.32 -16.69 -12.39
CA LEU A 566 -23.14 -16.82 -13.25
C LEU A 566 -22.75 -18.28 -13.47
N GLU A 567 -22.77 -19.10 -12.42
CA GLU A 567 -22.46 -20.53 -12.50
C GLU A 567 -23.42 -21.27 -13.46
N LYS A 568 -24.67 -20.80 -13.58
CA LYS A 568 -25.63 -21.32 -14.56
C LYS A 568 -25.20 -21.09 -16.01
N LEU A 569 -24.40 -20.06 -16.30
CA LEU A 569 -23.85 -19.80 -17.65
C LEU A 569 -22.63 -20.66 -17.98
N GLN A 570 -21.90 -21.15 -16.98
CA GLN A 570 -20.65 -21.89 -17.20
C GLN A 570 -20.81 -23.12 -18.11
N PRO A 571 -21.85 -23.97 -17.98
CA PRO A 571 -22.06 -25.10 -18.88
C PRO A 571 -22.27 -24.69 -20.34
N PHE A 572 -22.97 -23.58 -20.59
CA PHE A 572 -23.17 -23.06 -21.95
C PHE A 572 -21.87 -22.53 -22.55
N ALA A 573 -21.03 -21.87 -21.75
CA ALA A 573 -19.76 -21.33 -22.20
C ALA A 573 -18.69 -22.41 -22.50
N VAL A 574 -18.71 -23.54 -21.79
CA VAL A 574 -17.71 -24.62 -21.96
C VAL A 574 -18.20 -25.71 -22.91
N SER A 575 -19.44 -26.17 -22.76
CA SER A 575 -19.98 -27.36 -23.42
C SER A 575 -21.22 -27.12 -24.28
N GLY A 576 -21.67 -25.87 -24.43
CA GLY A 576 -22.81 -25.52 -25.28
C GLY A 576 -22.51 -25.63 -26.78
N SER A 577 -23.54 -25.42 -27.59
CA SER A 577 -23.42 -25.19 -29.04
C SER A 577 -22.58 -23.95 -29.34
N ASP A 578 -22.05 -23.83 -30.56
CA ASP A 578 -21.20 -22.69 -30.94
C ASP A 578 -21.94 -21.34 -30.80
N GLU A 579 -23.25 -21.32 -31.07
CA GLU A 579 -24.12 -20.15 -30.82
C GLU A 579 -24.25 -19.83 -29.33
N GLU A 580 -24.46 -20.84 -28.48
CA GLU A 580 -24.59 -20.67 -27.03
C GLU A 580 -23.26 -20.22 -26.40
N LYS A 581 -22.12 -20.77 -26.86
CA LYS A 581 -20.78 -20.35 -26.43
C LYS A 581 -20.53 -18.88 -26.77
N LEU A 582 -20.89 -18.46 -27.98
CA LEU A 582 -20.79 -17.06 -28.41
C LEU A 582 -21.71 -16.16 -27.57
N ALA A 583 -22.98 -16.55 -27.38
CA ALA A 583 -23.94 -15.80 -26.58
C ALA A 583 -23.47 -15.66 -25.11
N ALA A 584 -23.03 -16.76 -24.48
CA ALA A 584 -22.52 -16.77 -23.12
C ALA A 584 -21.29 -15.86 -22.97
N SER A 585 -20.37 -15.88 -23.95
CA SER A 585 -19.18 -15.02 -23.96
C SER A 585 -19.54 -13.54 -24.01
N LYS A 586 -20.51 -13.16 -24.85
CA LYS A 586 -21.02 -11.79 -24.93
C LYS A 586 -21.76 -11.36 -23.66
N ILE A 587 -22.54 -12.24 -23.05
CA ILE A 587 -23.24 -11.97 -21.79
C ILE A 587 -22.24 -11.73 -20.66
N LEU A 588 -21.22 -12.58 -20.53
CA LEU A 588 -20.17 -12.42 -19.52
C LEU A 588 -19.41 -11.10 -19.69
N CYS A 589 -19.05 -10.75 -20.93
CA CYS A 589 -18.36 -9.49 -21.23
C CYS A 589 -19.29 -8.26 -21.30
N GLY A 590 -20.60 -8.45 -21.07
CA GLY A 590 -21.61 -7.40 -21.13
C GLY A 590 -21.79 -6.68 -19.79
N ALA A 591 -23.04 -6.45 -19.42
CA ALA A 591 -23.39 -5.70 -18.21
C ALA A 591 -22.84 -6.32 -16.92
N SER A 592 -22.70 -7.66 -16.84
CA SER A 592 -22.15 -8.33 -15.65
C SER A 592 -20.71 -7.91 -15.36
N LEU A 593 -19.86 -7.75 -16.39
CA LEU A 593 -18.47 -7.34 -16.21
C LEU A 593 -18.33 -5.85 -15.86
N LEU A 594 -19.18 -5.00 -16.43
CA LEU A 594 -19.09 -3.53 -16.25
C LEU A 594 -19.88 -3.00 -15.05
N ARG A 595 -21.02 -3.61 -14.74
CA ARG A 595 -22.02 -3.14 -13.76
C ARG A 595 -22.39 -4.17 -12.69
N GLY A 596 -21.89 -5.40 -12.79
CA GLY A 596 -22.09 -6.45 -11.77
C GLY A 596 -21.19 -6.26 -10.54
N TRP A 597 -21.13 -5.06 -9.96
CA TRP A 597 -20.14 -4.68 -8.94
C TRP A 597 -20.10 -5.59 -7.71
N ASN A 598 -21.21 -6.26 -7.39
CA ASN A 598 -21.31 -7.18 -6.25
C ASN A 598 -20.54 -8.49 -6.45
N ILE A 599 -20.34 -8.91 -7.70
CA ILE A 599 -19.75 -10.21 -8.08
C ILE A 599 -18.71 -10.06 -9.19
N GLN A 600 -18.22 -8.84 -9.43
CA GLN A 600 -17.39 -8.48 -10.58
C GLN A 600 -16.08 -9.29 -10.61
N GLU A 601 -15.49 -9.57 -9.45
CA GLU A 601 -14.33 -10.46 -9.29
C GLU A 601 -14.58 -11.85 -9.87
N HIS A 602 -15.78 -12.41 -9.67
CA HIS A 602 -16.16 -13.73 -10.15
C HIS A 602 -16.42 -13.75 -11.65
N VAL A 603 -17.00 -12.67 -12.20
CA VAL A 603 -17.15 -12.52 -13.65
C VAL A 603 -15.79 -12.48 -14.32
N ILE A 604 -14.86 -11.69 -13.78
CA ILE A 604 -13.48 -11.58 -14.29
C ILE A 604 -12.77 -12.94 -14.22
N GLN A 605 -12.87 -13.64 -13.08
CA GLN A 605 -12.35 -15.00 -12.93
C GLN A 605 -12.87 -15.92 -14.02
N MET A 606 -14.18 -15.91 -14.28
CA MET A 606 -14.81 -16.78 -15.27
C MET A 606 -14.34 -16.46 -16.70
N VAL A 607 -14.26 -15.17 -17.06
CA VAL A 607 -13.75 -14.72 -18.38
C VAL A 607 -12.29 -15.13 -18.57
N LEU A 608 -11.43 -14.90 -17.59
CA LEU A 608 -10.03 -15.31 -17.67
C LEU A 608 -9.89 -16.83 -17.70
N LYS A 609 -10.70 -17.56 -16.94
CA LYS A 609 -10.73 -19.03 -16.97
C LYS A 609 -11.15 -19.56 -18.33
N LEU A 610 -12.15 -18.97 -18.98
CA LEU A 610 -12.57 -19.35 -20.33
C LEU A 610 -11.46 -19.11 -21.36
N LEU A 611 -10.82 -17.93 -21.34
CA LEU A 611 -9.67 -17.65 -22.20
C LEU A 611 -8.50 -18.63 -21.95
N SER A 612 -8.29 -18.97 -20.67
CA SER A 612 -7.27 -19.90 -20.20
C SER A 612 -7.50 -21.33 -20.68
N THR A 613 -8.74 -21.81 -20.65
CA THR A 613 -9.11 -23.16 -21.11
C THR A 613 -8.95 -23.34 -22.62
N LEU A 614 -8.85 -22.25 -23.38
CA LEU A 614 -8.69 -22.25 -24.83
C LEU A 614 -7.20 -22.20 -25.25
N LEU A 615 -6.25 -22.28 -24.30
CA LEU A 615 -4.79 -22.29 -24.53
C LEU A 615 -4.21 -23.73 -24.45
N PRO A 616 -3.20 -24.10 -25.26
CA PRO A 616 -3.16 -25.42 -25.89
C PRO A 616 -2.75 -26.60 -24.99
N LEU A 617 -3.52 -27.68 -25.11
CA LEU A 617 -3.05 -29.07 -25.05
C LEU A 617 -2.28 -29.37 -26.35
N ASP A 618 -1.03 -29.82 -26.23
CA ASP A 618 -0.21 -30.56 -27.22
C ASP A 618 -0.65 -30.53 -28.71
N SER A 619 -0.08 -29.59 -29.48
CA SER A 619 0.32 -29.72 -30.91
C SER A 619 -0.63 -30.27 -31.99
N GLY A 620 -1.94 -30.41 -31.77
CA GLY A 620 -2.83 -31.09 -32.72
C GLY A 620 -4.08 -30.32 -33.18
N SER A 621 -4.08 -29.89 -34.45
CA SER A 621 -5.21 -29.39 -35.28
C SER A 621 -5.49 -27.88 -35.23
N ASP A 622 -5.06 -27.16 -36.29
CA ASP A 622 -5.51 -25.80 -36.64
C ASP A 622 -7.04 -25.66 -36.65
N GLY A 623 -7.77 -26.76 -36.87
CA GLY A 623 -9.23 -26.80 -36.84
C GLY A 623 -9.84 -26.42 -35.48
N PHE A 624 -9.19 -26.71 -34.35
CA PHE A 624 -9.74 -26.41 -33.02
C PHE A 624 -9.93 -24.90 -32.80
N TYR A 625 -8.92 -24.10 -33.17
CA TYR A 625 -8.95 -22.65 -33.03
C TYR A 625 -9.91 -21.98 -34.02
N ILE A 626 -10.01 -22.53 -35.23
CA ILE A 626 -10.95 -22.05 -36.25
C ILE A 626 -12.40 -22.22 -35.76
N HIS A 627 -12.75 -23.35 -35.15
CA HIS A 627 -14.09 -23.58 -34.59
C HIS A 627 -14.45 -22.63 -33.44
N HIS A 628 -13.50 -22.31 -32.56
CA HIS A 628 -13.75 -21.41 -31.41
C HIS A 628 -13.49 -19.92 -31.72
N MET A 629 -13.18 -19.58 -32.97
CA MET A 629 -12.78 -18.24 -33.37
C MET A 629 -13.81 -17.14 -33.03
N PRO A 630 -15.14 -17.30 -33.30
CA PRO A 630 -16.12 -16.27 -32.94
C PRO A 630 -16.21 -16.04 -31.42
N MET A 631 -16.13 -17.11 -30.62
CA MET A 631 -16.13 -17.06 -29.16
C MET A 631 -14.90 -16.31 -28.63
N LEU A 632 -13.70 -16.65 -29.13
CA LEU A 632 -12.46 -15.97 -28.77
C LEU A 632 -12.51 -14.48 -29.15
N HIS A 633 -12.99 -14.17 -30.35
CA HIS A 633 -13.16 -12.79 -30.81
C HIS A 633 -14.06 -11.99 -29.87
N ALA A 634 -15.21 -12.55 -29.47
CA ALA A 634 -16.15 -11.90 -28.56
C ALA A 634 -15.55 -11.67 -27.16
N LEU A 635 -14.86 -12.67 -26.60
CA LEU A 635 -14.19 -12.53 -25.29
C LEU A 635 -13.10 -11.45 -25.34
N ILE A 636 -12.20 -11.52 -26.32
CA ILE A 636 -11.06 -10.59 -26.45
C ILE A 636 -11.58 -9.17 -26.70
N SER A 637 -12.57 -9.00 -27.59
CA SER A 637 -13.19 -7.70 -27.85
C SER A 637 -13.83 -7.11 -26.59
N GLY A 638 -14.55 -7.94 -25.82
CA GLY A 638 -15.15 -7.56 -24.55
C GLY A 638 -14.13 -7.04 -23.53
N ILE A 639 -13.01 -7.77 -23.34
CA ILE A 639 -11.96 -7.37 -22.39
C ILE A 639 -11.09 -6.21 -22.87
N SER A 640 -11.13 -5.89 -24.17
CA SER A 640 -10.28 -4.86 -24.77
C SER A 640 -10.85 -3.45 -24.62
N SER A 641 -12.11 -3.32 -24.19
CA SER A 641 -12.74 -2.00 -23.99
C SER A 641 -11.96 -1.17 -22.96
N ILE A 642 -12.03 0.17 -23.07
CA ILE A 642 -11.27 1.06 -22.20
C ILE A 642 -11.58 0.76 -20.73
N ASP A 643 -12.84 0.79 -20.32
CA ASP A 643 -13.24 0.53 -18.93
C ASP A 643 -12.79 -0.82 -18.41
N VAL A 644 -12.91 -1.88 -19.22
CA VAL A 644 -12.56 -3.23 -18.77
C VAL A 644 -11.06 -3.38 -18.58
N VAL A 645 -10.23 -2.83 -19.47
CA VAL A 645 -8.76 -2.86 -19.27
C VAL A 645 -8.38 -2.16 -17.95
N HIS A 646 -9.05 -1.07 -17.59
CA HIS A 646 -8.84 -0.40 -16.30
C HIS A 646 -9.36 -1.20 -15.12
N ILE A 647 -10.53 -1.83 -15.25
CA ILE A 647 -11.07 -2.73 -14.23
C ILE A 647 -10.06 -3.85 -13.98
N LEU A 648 -9.60 -4.54 -15.02
CA LEU A 648 -8.59 -5.61 -14.92
C LEU A 648 -7.29 -5.10 -14.28
N SER A 649 -6.85 -3.87 -14.61
CA SER A 649 -5.70 -3.24 -13.96
C SER A 649 -5.92 -2.97 -12.47
N MET A 650 -7.08 -2.48 -12.05
CA MET A 650 -7.41 -2.29 -10.64
C MET A 650 -7.44 -3.60 -9.85
N TYR A 651 -7.77 -4.72 -10.51
CA TYR A 651 -7.66 -6.06 -9.92
C TYR A 651 -6.23 -6.64 -9.97
N GLY A 652 -5.27 -5.95 -10.60
CA GLY A 652 -3.88 -6.37 -10.69
C GLY A 652 -3.62 -7.47 -11.74
N LEU A 653 -4.52 -7.65 -12.71
CA LEU A 653 -4.52 -8.79 -13.64
C LEU A 653 -3.81 -8.52 -14.97
N VAL A 654 -3.11 -7.39 -15.10
CA VAL A 654 -2.34 -7.03 -16.30
C VAL A 654 -1.29 -8.09 -16.65
N PRO A 655 -0.49 -8.62 -15.69
CA PRO A 655 0.51 -9.65 -15.98
C PRO A 655 -0.11 -10.98 -16.46
N GLU A 656 -1.21 -11.41 -15.83
CA GLU A 656 -1.97 -12.62 -16.20
C GLU A 656 -2.59 -12.47 -17.59
N LEU A 657 -3.20 -11.31 -17.86
CA LEU A 657 -3.80 -11.04 -19.16
C LEU A 657 -2.76 -11.02 -20.28
N ALA A 658 -1.60 -10.41 -20.05
CA ALA A 658 -0.48 -10.48 -21.00
C ALA A 658 -0.06 -11.93 -21.26
N ALA A 659 0.04 -12.77 -20.21
CA ALA A 659 0.35 -14.19 -20.33
C ALA A 659 -0.67 -14.98 -21.16
N ILE A 660 -1.96 -14.63 -21.08
CA ILE A 660 -3.06 -15.25 -21.85
C ILE A 660 -3.03 -14.80 -23.32
N LEU A 661 -2.77 -13.53 -23.58
CA LEU A 661 -2.84 -12.95 -24.92
C LEU A 661 -1.64 -13.31 -25.82
N MET A 662 -0.44 -13.52 -25.26
CA MET A 662 0.75 -13.84 -26.08
C MET A 662 0.61 -15.12 -26.91
N PRO A 663 0.18 -16.28 -26.37
CA PRO A 663 -0.04 -17.46 -27.20
C PRO A 663 -1.13 -17.25 -28.25
N LEU A 664 -2.20 -16.52 -27.94
CA LEU A 664 -3.25 -16.19 -28.92
C LEU A 664 -2.69 -15.37 -30.08
N CYS A 665 -1.82 -14.38 -29.79
CA CYS A 665 -1.12 -13.62 -30.83
C CYS A 665 -0.19 -14.51 -31.66
N GLU A 666 0.57 -15.40 -31.01
CA GLU A 666 1.48 -16.33 -31.70
C GLU A 666 0.72 -17.25 -32.66
N ILE A 667 -0.41 -17.83 -32.22
CA ILE A 667 -1.25 -18.77 -32.98
C ILE A 667 -1.98 -18.05 -34.12
N PHE A 668 -2.85 -17.08 -33.83
CA PHE A 668 -3.66 -16.40 -34.85
C PHE A 668 -2.82 -15.55 -35.80
N GLY A 669 -1.68 -15.03 -35.34
CA GLY A 669 -0.76 -14.32 -36.22
C GLY A 669 -0.01 -15.23 -37.19
N SER A 670 0.01 -16.55 -36.93
CA SER A 670 0.66 -17.57 -37.75
C SER A 670 -0.27 -18.23 -38.78
N LEU A 671 -1.58 -18.11 -38.61
CA LEU A 671 -2.57 -18.70 -39.50
C LEU A 671 -2.71 -17.86 -40.79
N PRO A 672 -2.87 -18.50 -41.97
CA PRO A 672 -3.09 -17.78 -43.23
C PRO A 672 -4.50 -17.18 -43.29
N SER A 673 -4.66 -16.11 -44.07
CA SER A 673 -5.94 -15.38 -44.23
C SER A 673 -7.05 -16.14 -45.00
N SER A 674 -6.84 -17.38 -45.45
CA SER A 674 -7.64 -18.04 -46.50
C SER A 674 -9.15 -18.14 -46.23
N ASP A 675 -9.95 -18.04 -47.31
CA ASP A 675 -11.42 -18.01 -47.42
C ASP A 675 -12.16 -19.08 -46.60
N HIS A 676 -12.30 -18.89 -45.29
CA HIS A 676 -13.21 -19.68 -44.46
C HIS A 676 -14.62 -19.08 -44.50
N ARG A 677 -15.21 -19.01 -45.70
CA ARG A 677 -16.56 -18.45 -45.95
C ARG A 677 -17.72 -19.30 -45.40
N ASN A 678 -17.45 -20.26 -44.51
CA ASN A 678 -18.43 -21.24 -44.01
C ASN A 678 -18.84 -21.09 -42.54
N CYS A 679 -18.57 -19.96 -41.87
CA CYS A 679 -19.15 -19.67 -40.55
C CYS A 679 -20.20 -18.56 -40.67
N SER A 680 -21.48 -18.93 -40.71
CA SER A 680 -22.64 -18.03 -40.76
C SER A 680 -22.97 -17.37 -39.41
N PHE A 681 -21.97 -16.97 -38.62
CA PHE A 681 -22.15 -16.26 -37.35
C PHE A 681 -21.14 -15.13 -37.30
N GLU A 682 -21.61 -13.89 -37.05
CA GLU A 682 -20.87 -12.61 -36.99
C GLU A 682 -19.39 -12.67 -37.38
N GLU A 683 -19.07 -12.16 -38.58
CA GLU A 683 -17.79 -12.26 -39.33
C GLU A 683 -16.49 -12.01 -38.54
N ALA A 684 -16.11 -12.93 -37.64
CA ALA A 684 -14.77 -13.00 -37.10
C ALA A 684 -13.84 -13.58 -38.17
N SER A 685 -12.69 -12.96 -38.39
CA SER A 685 -11.64 -13.47 -39.27
C SER A 685 -10.37 -13.73 -38.47
N VAL A 686 -9.45 -14.53 -39.01
CA VAL A 686 -8.13 -14.75 -38.38
C VAL A 686 -7.45 -13.42 -38.06
N TYR A 687 -7.53 -12.45 -38.96
CA TYR A 687 -6.98 -11.10 -38.77
C TYR A 687 -7.74 -10.28 -37.73
N SER A 688 -9.06 -10.43 -37.60
CA SER A 688 -9.80 -9.70 -36.57
C SER A 688 -9.46 -10.21 -35.18
N VAL A 689 -9.35 -11.54 -34.98
CA VAL A 689 -8.95 -12.15 -33.71
C VAL A 689 -7.50 -11.79 -33.36
N PHE A 690 -6.57 -11.95 -34.31
CA PHE A 690 -5.18 -11.53 -34.12
C PHE A 690 -5.08 -10.05 -33.77
N SER A 691 -5.75 -9.18 -34.53
CA SER A 691 -5.68 -7.73 -34.29
C SER A 691 -6.26 -7.35 -32.95
N CYS A 692 -7.39 -7.94 -32.56
CA CYS A 692 -7.98 -7.70 -31.26
C CYS A 692 -7.05 -8.13 -30.12
N ALA A 693 -6.50 -9.35 -30.19
CA ALA A 693 -5.56 -9.87 -29.19
C ALA A 693 -4.28 -9.05 -29.10
N PHE A 694 -3.69 -8.74 -30.26
CA PHE A 694 -2.42 -8.03 -30.36
C PHE A 694 -2.55 -6.58 -29.92
N LEU A 695 -3.59 -5.86 -30.36
CA LEU A 695 -3.82 -4.48 -29.92
C LEU A 695 -4.15 -4.44 -28.42
N CYS A 696 -4.92 -5.40 -27.89
CA CYS A 696 -5.16 -5.52 -26.45
C CYS A 696 -3.85 -5.73 -25.68
N LEU A 697 -3.03 -6.68 -26.13
CA LEU A 697 -1.71 -6.98 -25.56
C LEU A 697 -0.81 -5.73 -25.55
N LEU A 698 -0.75 -5.00 -26.67
CA LEU A 698 0.02 -3.77 -26.78
C LEU A 698 -0.50 -2.62 -25.92
N ARG A 699 -1.77 -2.63 -25.50
CA ARG A 699 -2.30 -1.65 -24.54
C ARG A 699 -1.84 -1.92 -23.11
N LEU A 700 -1.40 -3.15 -22.79
CA LEU A 700 -0.98 -3.55 -21.44
C LEU A 700 0.39 -3.02 -21.03
N TRP A 701 1.21 -2.59 -22.00
CA TRP A 701 2.55 -2.04 -21.75
C TRP A 701 2.88 -0.91 -22.72
N LYS A 702 3.94 -0.15 -22.45
CA LYS A 702 4.41 0.89 -23.37
C LYS A 702 5.24 0.28 -24.51
N PHE A 703 4.58 -0.10 -25.61
CA PHE A 703 5.26 -0.77 -26.73
C PHE A 703 6.00 0.17 -27.69
N HIS A 704 5.57 1.44 -27.74
CA HIS A 704 6.21 2.50 -28.51
C HIS A 704 7.11 3.30 -27.59
N ARG A 705 8.32 3.63 -28.04
CA ARG A 705 9.28 4.39 -27.25
C ARG A 705 9.99 5.41 -28.14
N PRO A 706 10.13 6.68 -27.73
CA PRO A 706 11.06 7.60 -28.38
C PRO A 706 12.51 7.11 -28.19
N PRO A 707 13.36 7.01 -29.22
CA PRO A 707 14.77 6.61 -29.09
C PRO A 707 15.61 7.45 -28.11
N VAL A 708 15.16 8.67 -27.75
CA VAL A 708 15.98 9.69 -27.06
C VAL A 708 15.61 9.92 -25.59
N GLU A 709 14.59 9.24 -25.03
CA GLU A 709 14.34 9.23 -23.57
C GLU A 709 15.55 8.68 -22.76
N TYR A 710 16.58 8.14 -23.44
CA TYR A 710 17.64 7.33 -22.85
C TYR A 710 19.08 7.84 -23.01
N ALA A 711 19.40 8.84 -23.84
CA ALA A 711 20.79 9.05 -24.24
C ALA A 711 21.57 10.18 -23.53
N LEU A 712 21.20 11.48 -23.56
CA LEU A 712 22.25 12.52 -23.41
C LEU A 712 21.91 13.90 -22.78
N SER A 713 20.71 14.25 -22.31
CA SER A 713 20.42 15.65 -21.89
C SER A 713 20.69 15.98 -20.40
N LYS A 714 21.90 15.62 -19.97
CA LYS A 714 22.81 16.37 -19.08
C LYS A 714 22.80 16.28 -17.55
N HIS A 715 21.73 16.28 -16.72
CA HIS A 715 21.95 16.30 -15.24
C HIS A 715 20.90 15.61 -14.31
N GLY A 716 20.00 14.75 -14.77
CA GLY A 716 19.07 14.07 -13.85
C GLY A 716 18.50 12.78 -14.41
N VAL A 717 18.76 11.66 -13.74
CA VAL A 717 18.33 10.31 -14.13
C VAL A 717 16.80 10.29 -14.31
N PHE A 718 16.31 10.00 -15.51
CA PHE A 718 14.89 9.70 -15.70
C PHE A 718 14.59 8.35 -15.05
N VAL A 719 13.68 8.38 -14.08
CA VAL A 719 13.44 7.30 -13.12
C VAL A 719 12.18 6.52 -13.50
N CYS A 720 11.90 6.33 -14.78
CA CYS A 720 10.63 5.77 -15.21
C CYS A 720 10.63 4.24 -14.95
N SER A 721 9.80 3.74 -14.03
CA SER A 721 9.46 2.31 -13.91
C SER A 721 8.42 2.00 -14.98
N GLU A 722 8.87 1.98 -16.24
CA GLU A 722 7.98 1.71 -17.35
C GLU A 722 7.71 0.22 -17.45
N ILE A 723 6.43 -0.10 -17.61
CA ILE A 723 5.94 -1.45 -17.80
C ILE A 723 6.44 -1.90 -19.17
N SER A 724 7.37 -2.85 -19.16
CA SER A 724 7.80 -3.60 -20.33
C SER A 724 7.17 -4.99 -20.32
N LEU A 725 7.15 -5.65 -21.47
CA LEU A 725 6.71 -7.04 -21.55
C LEU A 725 7.54 -7.96 -20.65
N ASP A 726 8.85 -7.76 -20.60
CA ASP A 726 9.77 -8.52 -19.73
C ASP A 726 9.44 -8.33 -18.24
N PHE A 727 9.07 -7.11 -17.83
CA PHE A 727 8.66 -6.82 -16.45
C PHE A 727 7.33 -7.48 -16.08
N LEU A 728 6.34 -7.47 -16.98
CA LEU A 728 5.07 -8.17 -16.77
C LEU A 728 5.28 -9.67 -16.59
N LEU A 729 6.11 -10.28 -17.43
CA LEU A 729 6.45 -11.70 -17.32
C LEU A 729 7.19 -12.03 -16.01
N LEU A 730 8.16 -11.19 -15.63
CA LEU A 730 8.87 -11.33 -14.36
C LEU A 730 7.90 -11.28 -13.17
N LEU A 731 6.98 -10.30 -13.18
CA LEU A 731 6.01 -10.12 -12.12
C LEU A 731 5.06 -11.33 -12.03
N ARG A 732 4.47 -11.74 -13.17
CA ARG A 732 3.61 -12.94 -13.27
C ARG A 732 4.31 -14.20 -12.78
N ASN A 733 5.56 -14.42 -13.17
CA ASN A 733 6.35 -15.57 -12.72
C ASN A 733 6.74 -15.49 -11.24
N SER A 734 6.91 -14.28 -10.69
CA SER A 734 7.12 -14.08 -9.25
C SER A 734 5.86 -14.32 -8.43
N HIS A 735 4.69 -13.88 -8.92
CA HIS A 735 3.39 -14.20 -8.31
C HIS A 735 3.17 -15.71 -8.26
N PHE A 736 3.55 -16.41 -9.34
CA PHE A 736 3.57 -17.87 -9.40
C PHE A 736 4.50 -18.50 -8.36
N ALA A 737 5.76 -18.03 -8.25
CA ALA A 737 6.73 -18.57 -7.29
C ALA A 737 6.31 -18.34 -5.82
N LEU A 738 5.62 -17.23 -5.53
CA LEU A 738 5.10 -16.91 -4.20
C LEU A 738 3.90 -17.77 -3.79
N ASN A 739 3.20 -18.41 -4.74
CA ASN A 739 2.06 -19.29 -4.45
C ASN A 739 2.49 -20.68 -3.90
N SER A 740 3.49 -20.71 -3.02
CA SER A 740 3.84 -21.85 -2.18
C SER A 740 2.67 -22.20 -1.25
N PRO A 741 2.41 -23.48 -0.90
CA PRO A 741 1.23 -23.93 -0.15
C PRO A 741 1.00 -23.26 1.22
N TYR A 742 1.96 -22.49 1.72
CA TYR A 742 1.92 -21.78 3.01
C TYR A 742 1.20 -20.42 3.00
N ASP A 743 0.79 -19.88 1.85
CA ASP A 743 0.22 -18.52 1.77
C ASP A 743 -1.33 -18.54 1.65
N VAL A 744 -2.03 -18.43 2.79
CA VAL A 744 -3.51 -18.49 2.93
C VAL A 744 -4.20 -17.18 2.46
N SER A 745 -3.43 -16.11 2.29
CA SER A 745 -3.93 -14.76 2.03
C SER A 745 -4.56 -14.64 0.63
N ARG A 746 -3.90 -15.17 -0.41
CA ARG A 746 -4.29 -15.01 -1.83
C ARG A 746 -5.32 -16.02 -2.35
N LYS A 747 -5.63 -17.07 -1.57
CA LYS A 747 -6.53 -18.17 -2.00
C LYS A 747 -7.96 -17.75 -2.34
N SER A 748 -8.39 -16.52 -2.03
CA SER A 748 -9.83 -16.17 -2.07
C SER A 748 -10.31 -15.34 -3.26
N ILE A 749 -9.45 -14.68 -4.05
CA ILE A 749 -9.96 -13.73 -5.08
C ILE A 749 -9.70 -14.16 -6.52
N PHE A 750 -8.71 -14.99 -6.84
CA PHE A 750 -8.49 -15.53 -8.20
C PHE A 750 -7.87 -16.93 -8.15
N GLN A 751 -8.68 -17.98 -8.23
CA GLN A 751 -8.20 -19.35 -8.52
C GLN A 751 -8.20 -19.56 -10.04
N LEU A 752 -7.06 -19.28 -10.68
CA LEU A 752 -6.82 -19.67 -12.07
C LEU A 752 -6.37 -21.14 -12.11
N ASP A 753 -6.76 -21.89 -13.14
CA ASP A 753 -6.56 -23.35 -13.24
C ASP A 753 -5.08 -23.77 -13.17
N PRO A 754 -4.78 -25.00 -12.71
CA PRO A 754 -3.41 -25.51 -12.56
C PRO A 754 -2.56 -25.48 -13.85
N SER A 755 -3.17 -25.46 -15.03
CA SER A 755 -2.43 -25.32 -16.30
C SER A 755 -1.68 -23.98 -16.42
N PHE A 756 -2.10 -22.95 -15.67
CA PHE A 756 -1.39 -21.66 -15.56
C PHE A 756 -0.16 -21.72 -14.64
N GLN A 757 0.13 -22.88 -14.03
CA GLN A 757 1.22 -23.06 -13.06
C GLN A 757 2.59 -23.36 -13.70
N LYS A 758 2.85 -22.91 -14.93
CA LYS A 758 4.20 -22.94 -15.53
C LYS A 758 4.69 -21.51 -15.72
N PRO A 759 5.96 -21.19 -15.43
CA PRO A 759 6.53 -19.89 -15.76
C PRO A 759 6.45 -19.65 -17.26
N VAL A 760 6.06 -18.45 -17.67
CA VAL A 760 5.93 -18.06 -19.09
C VAL A 760 7.12 -17.19 -19.45
N TYR A 761 7.77 -17.50 -20.56
CA TYR A 761 8.91 -16.74 -21.09
C TYR A 761 8.58 -16.28 -22.50
N ILE A 762 9.07 -15.09 -22.89
CA ILE A 762 8.91 -14.59 -24.27
C ILE A 762 9.51 -15.56 -25.30
N ASP A 763 10.50 -16.35 -24.88
CA ASP A 763 11.18 -17.37 -25.69
C ASP A 763 10.26 -18.50 -26.15
N SER A 764 9.10 -18.68 -25.51
CA SER A 764 8.07 -19.63 -25.92
C SER A 764 7.28 -19.18 -27.15
N PHE A 765 7.39 -17.91 -27.57
CA PHE A 765 6.61 -17.31 -28.66
C PHE A 765 7.56 -16.68 -29.70
N PRO A 766 8.17 -17.50 -30.59
CA PRO A 766 9.26 -17.06 -31.44
C PRO A 766 8.88 -15.93 -32.41
N LYS A 767 7.65 -15.87 -32.94
CA LYS A 767 7.23 -14.81 -33.87
C LYS A 767 6.93 -13.50 -33.15
N LEU A 768 6.23 -13.56 -32.01
CA LEU A 768 6.04 -12.39 -31.15
C LEU A 768 7.38 -11.83 -30.68
N ARG A 769 8.31 -12.71 -30.27
CA ARG A 769 9.68 -12.36 -29.90
C ARG A 769 10.40 -11.66 -31.06
N ALA A 770 10.35 -12.23 -32.26
CA ALA A 770 10.98 -11.65 -33.45
C ALA A 770 10.43 -10.24 -33.76
N TRP A 771 9.10 -10.06 -33.72
CA TRP A 771 8.48 -8.75 -33.87
C TRP A 771 8.89 -7.78 -32.76
N TYR A 772 8.92 -8.22 -31.50
CA TYR A 772 9.31 -7.37 -30.36
C TYR A 772 10.75 -6.84 -30.52
N PHE A 773 11.70 -7.71 -30.88
CA PHE A 773 13.08 -7.30 -31.15
C PHE A 773 13.21 -6.42 -32.39
N GLN A 774 12.45 -6.70 -33.46
CA GLN A 774 12.42 -5.82 -34.63
C GLN A 774 11.86 -4.44 -34.27
N ASN A 775 10.77 -4.37 -33.52
CA ASN A 775 10.16 -3.11 -33.07
C ASN A 775 11.16 -2.31 -32.21
N GLN A 776 11.85 -2.96 -31.27
CA GLN A 776 12.92 -2.31 -30.50
C GLN A 776 14.08 -1.81 -31.38
N ALA A 777 14.51 -2.60 -32.37
CA ALA A 777 15.56 -2.20 -33.30
C ALA A 777 15.14 -1.03 -34.19
N CYS A 778 13.89 -1.04 -34.69
CA CYS A 778 13.26 0.04 -35.45
C CYS A 778 13.09 1.32 -34.63
N ILE A 779 12.90 1.20 -33.31
CA ILE A 779 12.89 2.33 -32.39
C ILE A 779 14.31 2.87 -32.18
N ALA A 780 15.30 2.00 -31.98
CA ALA A 780 16.68 2.40 -31.69
C ALA A 780 17.43 2.99 -32.91
N SER A 781 17.18 2.49 -34.12
CA SER A 781 17.89 2.89 -35.34
C SER A 781 16.99 2.91 -36.58
N THR A 782 17.36 3.72 -37.58
CA THR A 782 16.72 3.67 -38.90
C THR A 782 16.97 2.31 -39.55
N LEU A 783 16.00 1.80 -40.30
CA LEU A 783 16.11 0.53 -41.02
C LEU A 783 17.33 0.55 -41.96
N SER A 784 18.21 -0.43 -41.85
CA SER A 784 19.34 -0.57 -42.77
C SER A 784 18.90 -1.24 -44.07
N SER A 785 19.35 -0.71 -45.22
CA SER A 785 19.12 -1.29 -46.56
C SER A 785 19.67 -2.71 -46.76
N SER A 786 20.47 -3.23 -45.83
CA SER A 786 21.06 -4.57 -45.86
C SER A 786 20.16 -5.71 -45.34
N TYR A 787 18.84 -5.50 -45.28
CA TYR A 787 17.91 -6.51 -44.75
C TYR A 787 17.86 -7.76 -45.65
N LYS A 788 18.27 -8.92 -45.11
CA LYS A 788 18.63 -10.11 -45.91
C LYS A 788 17.47 -11.00 -46.36
N ARG A 789 16.23 -10.75 -45.91
CA ARG A 789 15.12 -11.70 -46.11
C ARG A 789 14.23 -11.28 -47.29
N LYS A 790 14.56 -11.77 -48.50
CA LYS A 790 13.87 -11.46 -49.77
C LYS A 790 12.35 -11.67 -49.74
N SER A 791 11.84 -12.64 -48.97
CA SER A 791 10.40 -12.93 -48.86
C SER A 791 9.61 -11.76 -48.28
N ILE A 792 10.15 -11.05 -47.29
CA ILE A 792 9.45 -9.92 -46.64
C ILE A 792 9.37 -8.73 -47.58
N LEU A 793 10.40 -8.48 -48.39
CA LEU A 793 10.35 -7.44 -49.42
C LEU A 793 9.28 -7.75 -50.48
N GLN A 794 9.01 -9.03 -50.77
CA GLN A 794 7.90 -9.40 -51.64
C GLN A 794 6.54 -9.11 -50.99
N VAL A 795 6.38 -9.37 -49.69
CA VAL A 795 5.18 -8.98 -48.94
C VAL A 795 5.03 -7.46 -48.91
N ALA A 796 6.10 -6.71 -48.62
CA ALA A 796 6.12 -5.25 -48.66
C ALA A 796 5.71 -4.71 -50.04
N ASN A 797 6.22 -5.30 -51.13
CA ASN A 797 5.81 -4.95 -52.50
C ASN A 797 4.34 -5.24 -52.77
N LYS A 798 3.78 -6.34 -52.23
CA LYS A 798 2.34 -6.62 -52.31
C LYS A 798 1.53 -5.58 -51.53
N ILE A 799 1.96 -5.21 -50.32
CA ILE A 799 1.31 -4.17 -49.52
C ILE A 799 1.39 -2.82 -50.24
N LEU A 800 2.54 -2.45 -50.82
CA LEU A 800 2.68 -1.23 -51.63
C LEU A 800 1.71 -1.21 -52.80
N LYS A 801 1.42 -2.35 -53.44
CA LYS A 801 0.37 -2.43 -54.47
C LYS A 801 -1.01 -2.11 -53.92
N ILE A 802 -1.34 -2.55 -52.70
CA ILE A 802 -2.61 -2.24 -52.00
C ILE A 802 -2.68 -0.74 -51.67
N VAL A 803 -1.59 -0.19 -51.12
CA VAL A 803 -1.48 1.22 -50.71
C VAL A 803 -1.58 2.15 -51.92
N CYS A 804 -0.93 1.80 -53.03
CA CYS A 804 -0.82 2.65 -54.23
C CYS A 804 -1.87 2.35 -55.33
N HIS A 805 -2.89 1.50 -55.08
CA HIS A 805 -3.76 0.90 -56.11
C HIS A 805 -4.69 1.87 -56.89
N LYS A 806 -4.50 3.20 -56.77
CA LYS A 806 -5.20 4.22 -57.57
C LYS A 806 -4.35 4.92 -58.64
N MET A 807 -3.05 4.63 -58.76
CA MET A 807 -2.20 5.31 -59.75
C MET A 807 -2.42 4.92 -61.22
N SER A 808 -3.26 3.93 -61.55
CA SER A 808 -3.39 3.40 -62.93
C SER A 808 -4.74 3.66 -63.62
N LYS A 809 -5.65 4.46 -63.06
CA LYS A 809 -7.00 4.70 -63.65
C LYS A 809 -7.35 6.16 -64.01
N SER A 810 -6.39 7.09 -64.01
CA SER A 810 -6.60 8.45 -64.52
C SER A 810 -5.35 8.95 -65.23
N GLY A 811 -5.19 8.56 -66.49
CA GLY A 811 -4.19 9.08 -67.40
C GLY A 811 -4.88 9.51 -68.68
N ILE A 812 -5.08 10.82 -68.82
CA ILE A 812 -5.38 11.45 -70.10
C ILE A 812 -4.25 11.02 -71.06
N PRO A 813 -4.51 10.26 -72.14
CA PRO A 813 -3.48 9.95 -73.10
C PRO A 813 -3.14 11.24 -73.87
N PRO A 814 -1.86 11.50 -74.19
CA PRO A 814 -1.48 12.72 -74.86
C PRO A 814 -2.05 12.73 -76.28
N VAL A 815 -2.63 13.87 -76.63
CA VAL A 815 -3.10 14.28 -77.95
C VAL A 815 -2.04 13.95 -79.01
N SER A 816 -2.38 13.12 -80.01
CA SER A 816 -2.38 13.51 -81.43
C SER A 816 -2.56 12.32 -82.38
N SER A 817 -3.37 12.57 -83.42
CA SER A 817 -3.31 12.00 -84.77
C SER A 817 -4.03 10.68 -85.08
N GLN A 818 -5.26 10.82 -85.60
CA GLN A 818 -5.75 10.26 -86.89
C GLN A 818 -5.42 8.76 -87.13
N SER A 819 -6.37 7.83 -87.27
CA SER A 819 -7.39 7.83 -88.33
C SER A 819 -8.19 6.50 -88.31
N THR A 820 -9.52 6.65 -88.33
CA THR A 820 -10.56 5.88 -89.04
C THR A 820 -10.66 4.33 -89.05
N SER A 821 -11.94 3.92 -88.89
CA SER A 821 -12.70 2.77 -89.45
C SER A 821 -12.43 1.36 -88.90
N SER A 822 -13.38 0.45 -88.67
CA SER A 822 -14.86 0.40 -88.54
C SER A 822 -15.25 -1.10 -88.50
N SER A 823 -16.29 -1.48 -87.73
CA SER A 823 -17.15 -2.69 -87.87
C SER A 823 -16.50 -4.09 -87.76
N SER A 824 -17.07 -5.16 -87.21
CA SER A 824 -18.42 -5.49 -86.70
C SER A 824 -18.40 -6.90 -86.09
N MET A 825 -19.16 -7.08 -85.00
CA MET A 825 -19.97 -8.24 -84.57
C MET A 825 -19.43 -9.68 -84.72
N SER A 826 -19.30 -10.39 -83.59
CA SER A 826 -20.12 -11.56 -83.17
C SER A 826 -19.32 -12.58 -82.32
N GLY A 827 -19.91 -13.03 -81.20
CA GLY A 827 -19.42 -14.19 -80.42
C GLY A 827 -19.46 -14.05 -78.89
N SER A 828 -20.58 -14.46 -78.28
CA SER A 828 -20.78 -14.83 -76.86
C SER A 828 -19.70 -15.79 -76.30
N SER A 829 -19.35 -15.87 -75.01
CA SER A 829 -20.19 -15.95 -73.80
C SER A 829 -19.43 -15.63 -72.49
N LEU A 830 -20.23 -15.28 -71.48
CA LEU A 830 -20.03 -15.11 -70.04
C LEU A 830 -18.79 -15.76 -69.37
N GLY A 831 -18.13 -14.99 -68.48
CA GLY A 831 -17.36 -15.53 -67.36
C GLY A 831 -16.16 -14.70 -66.89
N THR A 832 -16.31 -13.40 -66.57
CA THR A 832 -15.25 -12.63 -65.90
C THR A 832 -15.89 -11.78 -64.78
N GLN A 833 -16.48 -12.49 -63.83
CA GLN A 833 -16.79 -11.98 -62.50
C GLN A 833 -15.68 -12.50 -61.55
N ASP A 834 -15.25 -11.63 -60.63
CA ASP A 834 -14.48 -11.93 -59.41
C ASP A 834 -12.94 -12.01 -59.49
N ASP A 835 -12.28 -10.88 -59.78
CA ASP A 835 -10.86 -10.66 -59.42
C ASP A 835 -10.66 -9.41 -58.53
N VAL A 836 -11.73 -8.99 -57.84
CA VAL A 836 -11.77 -7.76 -57.03
C VAL A 836 -11.90 -8.11 -55.56
N SER A 837 -10.80 -8.53 -54.88
CA SER A 837 -10.60 -8.42 -53.40
C SER A 837 -9.57 -9.38 -52.75
N GLN A 838 -8.80 -10.20 -53.46
CA GLN A 838 -7.86 -11.11 -52.78
C GLN A 838 -6.60 -10.38 -52.25
N GLY A 839 -6.54 -10.16 -50.94
CA GLY A 839 -5.37 -9.65 -50.23
C GLY A 839 -4.17 -10.60 -50.31
N PRO A 840 -2.95 -10.16 -49.94
CA PRO A 840 -1.76 -11.00 -49.99
C PRO A 840 -1.97 -12.26 -49.11
N PRO A 841 -1.64 -13.47 -49.60
CA PRO A 841 -1.69 -14.70 -48.81
C PRO A 841 -0.50 -14.74 -47.84
N ALA A 842 -0.45 -13.77 -46.94
CA ALA A 842 0.55 -13.63 -45.90
C ALA A 842 -0.12 -13.89 -44.55
N THR A 843 0.69 -14.29 -43.57
CA THR A 843 0.27 -14.35 -42.17
C THR A 843 0.32 -12.95 -41.56
N ALA A 844 -0.39 -12.70 -40.46
CA ALA A 844 -0.40 -11.36 -39.86
C ALA A 844 1.01 -10.93 -39.41
N TRP A 845 1.83 -11.86 -38.90
CA TRP A 845 3.22 -11.59 -38.55
C TRP A 845 4.08 -11.14 -39.74
N GLU A 846 3.92 -11.76 -40.91
CA GLU A 846 4.65 -11.37 -42.12
C GLU A 846 4.25 -9.97 -42.61
N VAL A 847 2.96 -9.62 -42.47
CA VAL A 847 2.48 -8.27 -42.77
C VAL A 847 3.09 -7.25 -41.80
N LEU A 848 3.06 -7.52 -40.48
CA LEU A 848 3.64 -6.63 -39.46
C LEU A 848 5.16 -6.45 -39.63
N GLU A 849 5.89 -7.51 -39.99
CA GLU A 849 7.34 -7.47 -40.25
C GLU A 849 7.67 -6.64 -41.50
N ALA A 850 6.77 -6.62 -42.50
CA ALA A 850 6.92 -5.86 -43.74
C ALA A 850 6.53 -4.37 -43.64
N VAL A 851 5.61 -4.01 -42.74
CA VAL A 851 5.05 -2.65 -42.60
C VAL A 851 6.12 -1.55 -42.44
N PRO A 852 7.19 -1.69 -41.63
CA PRO A 852 8.21 -0.64 -41.49
C PRO A 852 8.90 -0.27 -42.82
N PHE A 853 9.17 -1.26 -43.69
CA PHE A 853 9.75 -1.02 -45.02
C PHE A 853 8.77 -0.31 -45.96
N VAL A 854 7.48 -0.65 -45.86
CA VAL A 854 6.41 0.04 -46.60
C VAL A 854 6.36 1.50 -46.15
N LEU A 855 6.38 1.77 -44.84
CA LEU A 855 6.32 3.10 -44.25
C LEU A 855 7.48 3.99 -44.69
N GLU A 856 8.71 3.48 -44.64
CA GLU A 856 9.89 4.19 -45.13
C GLU A 856 9.73 4.59 -46.60
N THR A 857 9.29 3.64 -47.42
CA THR A 857 9.12 3.84 -48.88
C THR A 857 8.04 4.88 -49.18
N VAL A 858 6.88 4.80 -48.53
CA VAL A 858 5.75 5.72 -48.82
C VAL A 858 5.99 7.11 -48.26
N LEU A 859 6.63 7.24 -47.10
CA LEU A 859 7.04 8.54 -46.56
C LEU A 859 8.10 9.19 -47.45
N ALA A 860 9.11 8.43 -47.89
CA ALA A 860 10.13 8.94 -48.82
C ALA A 860 9.52 9.35 -50.17
N ALA A 861 8.63 8.52 -50.73
CA ALA A 861 7.92 8.85 -51.96
C ALA A 861 7.08 10.13 -51.83
N CYS A 862 6.41 10.32 -50.68
CA CYS A 862 5.65 11.54 -50.41
C CYS A 862 6.57 12.76 -50.23
N ALA A 863 7.66 12.62 -49.48
CA ALA A 863 8.65 13.69 -49.28
C ALA A 863 9.34 14.14 -50.59
N HIS A 864 9.47 13.24 -51.57
CA HIS A 864 10.00 13.52 -52.91
C HIS A 864 8.92 13.89 -53.94
N GLY A 865 7.65 14.04 -53.54
CA GLY A 865 6.55 14.42 -54.42
C GLY A 865 6.12 13.34 -55.43
N ARG A 866 6.57 12.09 -55.26
CA ARG A 866 6.19 10.94 -56.11
C ARG A 866 4.85 10.33 -55.71
N LEU A 867 4.41 10.56 -54.48
CA LEU A 867 3.13 10.09 -53.92
C LEU A 867 2.39 11.31 -53.34
N SER A 868 1.13 11.52 -53.74
CA SER A 868 0.32 12.59 -53.14
C SER A 868 0.03 12.28 -51.67
N SER A 869 -0.09 13.31 -50.84
CA SER A 869 -0.49 13.17 -49.42
C SER A 869 -1.82 12.42 -49.28
N ARG A 870 -2.80 12.69 -50.16
CA ARG A 870 -4.10 12.02 -50.20
C ARG A 870 -3.96 10.52 -50.47
N ASP A 871 -3.12 10.14 -51.43
CA ASP A 871 -2.89 8.73 -51.75
C ASP A 871 -2.15 8.02 -50.61
N LEU A 872 -1.18 8.68 -49.97
CA LEU A 872 -0.52 8.18 -48.77
C LEU A 872 -1.53 7.87 -47.65
N ILE A 873 -2.39 8.84 -47.29
CA ILE A 873 -3.38 8.67 -46.22
C ILE A 873 -4.39 7.57 -46.59
N THR A 874 -4.89 7.56 -47.83
CA THR A 874 -5.85 6.55 -48.29
C THR A 874 -5.23 5.16 -48.28
N GLY A 875 -3.97 5.03 -48.71
CA GLY A 875 -3.27 3.76 -48.73
C GLY A 875 -2.97 3.23 -47.32
N LEU A 876 -2.57 4.08 -46.38
CA LEU A 876 -2.39 3.70 -44.98
C LEU A 876 -3.72 3.32 -44.31
N ARG A 877 -4.81 4.01 -44.66
CA ARG A 877 -6.16 3.63 -44.22
C ARG A 877 -6.53 2.25 -44.74
N ASN A 878 -6.32 1.96 -46.03
CA ASN A 878 -6.59 0.63 -46.59
C ASN A 878 -5.78 -0.47 -45.88
N LEU A 879 -4.54 -0.18 -45.47
CA LEU A 879 -3.72 -1.09 -44.68
C LEU A 879 -4.30 -1.32 -43.27
N ALA A 880 -4.77 -0.26 -42.61
CA ALA A 880 -5.43 -0.35 -41.31
C ALA A 880 -6.77 -1.10 -41.39
N ASP A 881 -7.55 -0.90 -42.45
CA ASP A 881 -8.80 -1.60 -42.71
C ASP A 881 -8.55 -3.10 -43.02
N PHE A 882 -7.45 -3.41 -43.73
CA PHE A 882 -7.03 -4.78 -44.04
C PHE A 882 -6.50 -5.55 -42.82
N LEU A 883 -5.63 -4.91 -42.04
CA LEU A 883 -5.07 -5.46 -40.81
C LEU A 883 -4.99 -4.35 -39.75
N PRO A 884 -5.99 -4.25 -38.86
CA PRO A 884 -6.01 -3.22 -37.81
C PRO A 884 -4.76 -3.22 -36.92
N ALA A 885 -4.14 -4.39 -36.68
CA ALA A 885 -2.88 -4.51 -35.95
C ALA A 885 -1.73 -3.67 -36.52
N SER A 886 -1.74 -3.37 -37.83
CA SER A 886 -0.70 -2.58 -38.50
C SER A 886 -0.56 -1.16 -37.94
N VAL A 887 -1.65 -0.59 -37.40
CA VAL A 887 -1.67 0.75 -36.79
C VAL A 887 -0.65 0.88 -35.68
N ALA A 888 -0.46 -0.15 -34.86
CA ALA A 888 0.55 -0.13 -33.80
C ALA A 888 1.97 0.01 -34.37
N VAL A 889 2.28 -0.69 -35.46
CA VAL A 889 3.59 -0.60 -36.13
C VAL A 889 3.76 0.78 -36.78
N ILE A 890 2.70 1.33 -37.37
CA ILE A 890 2.68 2.70 -37.92
C ILE A 890 3.01 3.73 -36.84
N VAL A 891 2.32 3.67 -35.70
CA VAL A 891 2.53 4.56 -34.56
C VAL A 891 3.96 4.43 -34.02
N SER A 892 4.45 3.20 -33.82
CA SER A 892 5.80 2.95 -33.28
C SER A 892 6.89 3.49 -34.21
N TYR A 893 6.79 3.18 -35.51
CA TYR A 893 7.76 3.63 -36.50
C TYR A 893 7.75 5.16 -36.66
N PHE A 894 6.58 5.79 -36.79
CA PHE A 894 6.49 7.25 -36.88
C PHE A 894 7.02 7.94 -35.63
N SER A 895 6.70 7.43 -34.43
CA SER A 895 7.23 7.96 -33.16
C SER A 895 8.76 7.95 -33.14
N ALA A 896 9.37 6.87 -33.62
CA ALA A 896 10.82 6.76 -33.73
C ALA A 896 11.41 7.76 -34.74
N GLU A 897 10.81 7.89 -35.93
CA GLU A 897 11.25 8.81 -36.98
C GLU A 897 11.15 10.30 -36.59
N ILE A 898 10.12 10.66 -35.83
CA ILE A 898 9.94 12.02 -35.30
C ILE A 898 11.05 12.37 -34.32
N THR A 899 11.35 11.43 -33.43
CA THR A 899 12.40 11.62 -32.42
C THR A 899 13.79 11.72 -33.07
N ARG A 900 14.00 11.08 -34.22
CA ARG A 900 15.22 11.23 -35.02
C ARG A 900 15.33 12.58 -35.73
N GLY A 901 14.21 13.28 -35.93
CA GLY A 901 14.20 14.61 -36.54
C GLY A 901 14.66 14.66 -38.00
N LEU A 902 14.56 13.54 -38.75
CA LEU A 902 15.07 13.42 -40.12
C LEU A 902 14.15 14.06 -41.18
N TRP A 903 12.86 14.14 -40.89
CA TRP A 903 11.85 14.56 -41.86
C TRP A 903 11.60 16.06 -41.82
N LYS A 904 11.60 16.70 -43.00
CA LYS A 904 11.24 18.12 -43.13
C LYS A 904 9.77 18.34 -42.72
N PRO A 905 9.45 19.48 -42.07
CA PRO A 905 8.08 19.81 -41.74
C PRO A 905 7.27 20.15 -43.00
N VAL A 906 5.99 19.81 -43.00
CA VAL A 906 5.04 20.08 -44.09
C VAL A 906 4.06 21.18 -43.70
N MET A 907 3.60 21.94 -44.69
CA MET A 907 2.67 23.06 -44.51
C MET A 907 1.21 22.58 -44.52
N LEU A 908 0.46 22.87 -43.46
CA LEU A 908 -0.95 22.50 -43.30
C LEU A 908 -1.88 23.55 -43.94
N ASN A 909 -1.79 23.67 -45.26
CA ASN A 909 -2.39 24.73 -46.07
C ASN A 909 -3.84 24.47 -46.52
N GLY A 910 -4.37 23.27 -46.31
CA GLY A 910 -5.71 22.87 -46.75
C GLY A 910 -5.76 22.30 -48.17
N THR A 911 -4.69 22.42 -48.98
CA THR A 911 -4.62 21.86 -50.33
C THR A 911 -3.97 20.49 -50.32
N ASP A 912 -2.75 20.40 -49.78
CA ASP A 912 -2.00 19.16 -49.72
C ASP A 912 -2.28 18.42 -48.41
N TRP A 913 -2.33 19.17 -47.32
CA TRP A 913 -2.61 18.65 -45.98
C TRP A 913 -3.81 19.39 -45.39
N PRO A 914 -4.62 18.75 -44.53
CA PRO A 914 -5.76 19.42 -43.89
C PRO A 914 -5.29 20.68 -43.15
N SER A 915 -6.11 21.74 -43.11
CA SER A 915 -5.76 22.99 -42.41
C SER A 915 -6.46 23.13 -41.06
N PRO A 916 -5.74 23.40 -39.96
CA PRO A 916 -6.35 23.64 -38.65
C PRO A 916 -6.72 25.12 -38.43
N ALA A 917 -6.49 25.99 -39.42
CA ALA A 917 -6.56 27.45 -39.28
C ALA A 917 -7.89 27.98 -38.71
N ALA A 918 -9.00 27.31 -39.01
CA ALA A 918 -10.33 27.73 -38.53
C ALA A 918 -10.54 27.54 -37.02
N THR A 919 -9.76 26.68 -36.37
CA THR A 919 -10.00 26.26 -34.97
C THR A 919 -8.76 26.46 -34.10
N LEU A 920 -7.58 26.63 -34.70
CA LEU A 920 -6.31 26.74 -33.98
C LEU A 920 -6.29 27.87 -32.94
N LEU A 921 -6.69 29.09 -33.29
CA LEU A 921 -6.69 30.22 -32.34
C LEU A 921 -7.66 30.01 -31.17
N ALA A 922 -8.80 29.38 -31.42
CA ALA A 922 -9.76 29.06 -30.36
C ALA A 922 -9.17 28.01 -29.42
N VAL A 923 -8.57 26.95 -29.95
CA VAL A 923 -7.92 25.90 -29.16
C VAL A 923 -6.72 26.44 -28.38
N GLU A 924 -5.89 27.30 -28.98
CA GLU A 924 -4.77 27.95 -28.27
C GLU A 924 -5.28 28.79 -27.09
N SER A 925 -6.32 29.60 -27.31
CA SER A 925 -6.96 30.40 -26.25
C SER A 925 -7.55 29.52 -25.14
N ASP A 926 -8.24 28.44 -25.51
CA ASP A 926 -8.84 27.50 -24.56
C ASP A 926 -7.77 26.79 -23.72
N ILE A 927 -6.63 26.43 -24.31
CA ILE A 927 -5.48 25.85 -23.60
C ILE A 927 -4.88 26.88 -22.63
N GLU A 928 -4.69 28.13 -23.06
CA GLU A 928 -4.14 29.19 -22.19
C GLU A 928 -5.06 29.48 -21.01
N GLU A 929 -6.38 29.48 -21.22
CA GLU A 929 -7.38 29.65 -20.16
C GLU A 929 -7.43 28.46 -19.20
N ALA A 930 -7.37 27.24 -19.74
CA ALA A 930 -7.26 26.00 -18.98
C ALA A 930 -6.01 25.97 -18.07
N LEU A 931 -4.86 26.40 -18.59
CA LEU A 931 -3.63 26.52 -17.80
C LEU A 931 -3.73 27.63 -16.76
N ALA A 932 -4.32 28.78 -17.11
CA ALA A 932 -4.52 29.89 -16.20
C ALA A 932 -5.44 29.53 -15.02
N SER A 933 -6.49 28.71 -15.25
CA SER A 933 -7.35 28.21 -14.16
C SER A 933 -6.60 27.29 -13.20
N ALA A 934 -5.59 26.58 -13.69
CA ALA A 934 -4.67 25.78 -12.89
C ALA A 934 -3.53 26.63 -12.28
N GLY A 935 -3.52 27.95 -12.45
CA GLY A 935 -2.50 28.86 -11.92
C GLY A 935 -1.17 28.82 -12.68
N VAL A 936 -1.20 28.43 -13.96
CA VAL A 936 -0.03 28.32 -14.83
C VAL A 936 -0.15 29.32 -15.99
N HIS A 937 0.83 30.20 -16.15
CA HIS A 937 0.89 31.18 -17.21
C HIS A 937 2.08 30.88 -18.14
N ILE A 938 1.77 30.47 -19.37
CA ILE A 938 2.73 30.18 -20.43
C ILE A 938 2.22 30.86 -21.70
N ASN A 939 3.13 31.49 -22.45
CA ASN A 939 2.80 32.06 -23.74
C ASN A 939 2.89 30.98 -24.83
N ILE A 940 1.76 30.43 -25.27
CA ILE A 940 1.71 29.36 -26.28
C ILE A 940 1.94 29.92 -27.68
N SER A 941 1.58 31.19 -27.90
CA SER A 941 1.68 31.86 -29.19
C SER A 941 2.68 33.02 -29.16
N PRO A 942 3.99 32.78 -29.41
CA PRO A 942 4.96 33.87 -29.56
C PRO A 942 4.76 34.70 -30.85
N ARG A 943 3.63 34.54 -31.56
CA ARG A 943 3.53 34.88 -32.98
C ARG A 943 2.84 36.23 -33.22
N ILE A 944 3.61 37.17 -33.76
CA ILE A 944 3.18 38.50 -34.25
C ILE A 944 2.40 38.41 -35.59
N ARG A 945 2.32 37.23 -36.21
CA ARG A 945 1.48 36.85 -37.37
C ARG A 945 1.43 35.32 -37.43
N PRO A 946 0.36 34.63 -37.84
CA PRO A 946 0.39 33.18 -37.96
C PRO A 946 1.10 32.77 -39.27
N PRO A 947 2.37 32.30 -39.27
CA PRO A 947 2.85 31.49 -40.37
C PRO A 947 1.99 30.22 -40.43
N ILE A 948 1.77 29.72 -41.64
CA ILE A 948 1.01 28.49 -41.90
C ILE A 948 1.50 27.40 -40.95
N PRO A 949 0.62 26.73 -40.18
CA PRO A 949 1.04 25.73 -39.20
C PRO A 949 1.78 24.59 -39.90
N MET A 950 2.88 24.17 -39.31
CA MET A 950 3.74 23.13 -39.86
C MET A 950 3.92 21.99 -38.86
N LEU A 951 3.86 20.75 -39.35
CA LEU A 951 4.16 19.54 -38.57
C LEU A 951 5.21 18.70 -39.32
N PRO A 952 6.10 17.98 -38.62
CA PRO A 952 6.91 16.94 -39.23
C PRO A 952 6.06 15.98 -40.06
N LEU A 953 6.55 15.56 -41.24
CA LEU A 953 5.79 14.71 -42.16
C LEU A 953 5.14 13.48 -41.46
N PRO A 954 5.84 12.69 -40.61
CA PRO A 954 5.20 11.54 -39.96
C PRO A 954 4.05 11.93 -39.03
N ILE A 955 4.13 13.07 -38.34
CA ILE A 955 3.02 13.58 -37.50
C ILE A 955 1.86 14.01 -38.37
N ALA A 956 2.12 14.76 -39.45
CA ALA A 956 1.10 15.19 -40.39
C ALA A 956 0.36 13.99 -41.02
N THR A 957 1.09 12.91 -41.34
CA THR A 957 0.52 11.65 -41.79
C THR A 957 -0.32 10.98 -40.72
N LEU A 958 0.18 10.88 -39.49
CA LEU A 958 -0.53 10.21 -38.39
C LEU A 958 -1.82 10.93 -37.99
N ILE A 959 -1.78 12.26 -37.85
CA ILE A 959 -2.97 13.05 -37.54
C ILE A 959 -4.00 12.97 -38.67
N SER A 960 -3.54 12.99 -39.93
CA SER A 960 -4.43 12.84 -41.10
C SER A 960 -5.05 11.43 -41.18
N LEU A 961 -4.31 10.39 -40.78
CA LEU A 961 -4.86 9.04 -40.62
C LEU A 961 -5.91 9.02 -39.51
N SER A 962 -5.62 9.60 -38.34
CA SER A 962 -6.54 9.61 -37.19
C SER A 962 -7.89 10.27 -37.49
N ILE A 963 -7.92 11.34 -38.30
CA ILE A 963 -9.17 12.02 -38.67
C ILE A 963 -9.93 11.34 -39.82
N THR A 964 -9.31 10.38 -40.51
CA THR A 964 -9.90 9.66 -41.66
C THR A 964 -10.37 8.25 -41.33
N VAL A 965 -9.80 7.61 -40.31
CA VAL A 965 -10.30 6.34 -39.77
C VAL A 965 -11.67 6.57 -39.13
N LYS A 966 -12.64 5.68 -39.38
CA LYS A 966 -13.93 5.74 -38.71
C LYS A 966 -13.71 5.44 -37.22
N MET A 967 -13.82 6.46 -36.39
CA MET A 967 -13.55 6.37 -34.95
C MET A 967 -14.51 5.40 -34.22
N GLU A 968 -15.68 5.11 -34.79
CA GLU A 968 -16.77 4.39 -34.12
C GLU A 968 -16.61 2.86 -34.10
N GLU A 969 -15.92 2.28 -35.08
CA GLU A 969 -15.90 0.80 -35.25
C GLU A 969 -14.80 0.13 -34.39
N PHE A 970 -13.82 0.87 -33.86
CA PHE A 970 -12.67 0.29 -33.15
C PHE A 970 -12.17 1.16 -31.99
N ASN A 971 -12.88 1.13 -30.86
CA ASN A 971 -12.47 1.80 -29.61
C ASN A 971 -10.99 1.50 -29.20
N HIS A 972 -10.45 0.33 -29.57
CA HIS A 972 -9.06 -0.07 -29.26
C HIS A 972 -8.02 0.64 -30.14
N LEU A 973 -8.33 0.92 -31.41
CA LEU A 973 -7.42 1.60 -32.33
C LEU A 973 -7.18 3.03 -31.88
N GLN A 974 -8.24 3.70 -31.43
CA GLN A 974 -8.15 5.06 -30.94
C GLN A 974 -7.19 5.17 -29.76
N GLY A 975 -7.29 4.31 -28.75
CA GLY A 975 -6.39 4.36 -27.59
C GLY A 975 -4.91 4.24 -27.95
N ILE A 976 -4.58 3.53 -29.04
CA ILE A 976 -3.21 3.39 -29.54
C ILE A 976 -2.79 4.60 -30.38
N ILE A 977 -3.65 5.08 -31.29
CA ILE A 977 -3.37 6.24 -32.14
C ILE A 977 -3.24 7.51 -31.28
N ASP A 978 -4.18 7.76 -30.37
CA ASP A 978 -4.21 8.97 -29.55
C ASP A 978 -2.94 9.07 -28.69
N LYS A 979 -2.56 7.96 -28.05
CA LYS A 979 -1.32 7.88 -27.27
C LYS A 979 -0.07 8.06 -28.14
N GLY A 980 -0.08 7.47 -29.32
CA GLY A 980 0.97 7.63 -30.32
C GLY A 980 1.16 9.07 -30.76
N VAL A 981 0.07 9.75 -31.12
CA VAL A 981 0.05 11.15 -31.55
C VAL A 981 0.50 12.07 -30.41
N GLU A 982 0.03 11.85 -29.17
CA GLU A 982 0.45 12.60 -27.99
C GLU A 982 1.98 12.54 -27.81
N ILE A 983 2.57 11.34 -27.85
CA ILE A 983 4.02 11.14 -27.68
C ILE A 983 4.82 11.70 -28.86
N CYS A 984 4.31 11.53 -30.08
CA CYS A 984 4.87 12.15 -31.27
C CYS A 984 4.94 13.68 -31.10
N ALA A 985 3.87 14.27 -30.58
CA ALA A 985 3.78 15.70 -30.39
C ALA A 985 4.73 16.19 -29.28
N THR A 986 4.80 15.50 -28.13
CA THR A 986 5.75 15.82 -27.05
C THR A 986 7.21 15.64 -27.47
N SER A 987 7.49 14.89 -28.54
CA SER A 987 8.83 14.68 -29.10
C SER A 987 9.20 15.64 -30.24
N SER A 988 8.28 16.52 -30.68
CA SER A 988 8.43 17.38 -31.88
C SER A 988 8.59 18.88 -31.57
N SER A 989 8.75 19.75 -32.56
CA SER A 989 8.78 21.21 -32.32
C SER A 989 7.47 21.72 -31.70
N TRP A 990 7.55 22.50 -30.62
CA TRP A 990 6.37 23.10 -29.96
C TRP A 990 5.98 24.43 -30.63
N PRO A 991 4.67 24.77 -30.76
CA PRO A 991 3.49 24.02 -30.30
C PRO A 991 2.89 23.09 -31.39
N SER A 992 3.14 21.79 -31.29
CA SER A 992 2.52 20.77 -32.16
C SER A 992 1.16 20.29 -31.65
N MET A 993 0.96 20.26 -30.33
CA MET A 993 -0.30 19.78 -29.75
C MET A 993 -1.48 20.72 -29.95
N ALA A 994 -1.28 22.04 -29.95
CA ALA A 994 -2.35 22.96 -30.31
C ALA A 994 -2.86 22.72 -31.75
N ILE A 995 -1.94 22.40 -32.67
CA ILE A 995 -2.25 22.05 -34.07
C ILE A 995 -3.03 20.73 -34.14
N ILE A 996 -2.56 19.69 -33.43
CA ILE A 996 -3.22 18.37 -33.34
C ILE A 996 -4.61 18.50 -32.70
N GLY A 997 -4.71 19.22 -31.59
CA GLY A 997 -5.94 19.48 -30.87
C GLY A 997 -6.96 20.20 -31.75
N ALA A 998 -6.52 21.17 -32.56
CA ALA A 998 -7.38 21.84 -33.53
C ALA A 998 -7.98 20.87 -34.57
N PHE A 999 -7.22 19.87 -35.05
CA PHE A 999 -7.75 18.85 -35.95
C PHE A 999 -8.76 17.92 -35.27
N TRP A 1000 -8.45 17.43 -34.07
CA TRP A 1000 -9.37 16.56 -33.35
C TRP A 1000 -10.64 17.31 -32.92
N ALA A 1001 -10.54 18.56 -32.48
CA ALA A 1001 -11.69 19.37 -32.08
C ALA A 1001 -12.61 19.65 -33.28
N GLN A 1002 -12.05 19.80 -34.49
CA GLN A 1002 -12.84 19.86 -35.72
C GLN A 1002 -13.56 18.55 -36.02
N LYS A 1003 -12.91 17.41 -35.81
CA LYS A 1003 -13.44 16.09 -36.18
C LYS A 1003 -14.46 15.57 -35.19
N VAL A 1004 -14.21 15.75 -33.90
CA VAL A 1004 -15.00 15.18 -32.80
C VAL A 1004 -15.27 16.28 -31.77
N ARG A 1005 -16.16 17.22 -32.13
CA ARG A 1005 -16.53 18.37 -31.28
C ARG A 1005 -16.96 17.99 -29.87
N ARG A 1006 -17.58 16.82 -29.75
CA ARG A 1006 -18.07 16.25 -28.50
C ARG A 1006 -16.90 16.02 -27.51
N TRP A 1007 -15.69 15.75 -28.01
CA TRP A 1007 -14.46 15.56 -27.22
C TRP A 1007 -13.65 16.83 -26.96
N HIS A 1008 -14.22 18.02 -27.19
CA HIS A 1008 -13.47 19.27 -27.10
C HIS A 1008 -12.74 19.43 -25.76
N ASP A 1009 -13.44 19.30 -24.64
CA ASP A 1009 -12.86 19.46 -23.30
C ASP A 1009 -11.73 18.44 -23.02
N TYR A 1010 -11.91 17.19 -23.46
CA TYR A 1010 -10.88 16.15 -23.40
C TYR A 1010 -9.62 16.55 -24.19
N ILE A 1011 -9.81 17.09 -25.39
CA ILE A 1011 -8.73 17.51 -26.27
C ILE A 1011 -7.99 18.69 -25.66
N ILE A 1012 -8.71 19.71 -25.15
CA ILE A 1012 -8.11 20.86 -24.49
C ILE A 1012 -7.30 20.43 -23.27
N GLN A 1013 -7.86 19.54 -22.42
CA GLN A 1013 -7.13 18.96 -21.29
C GLN A 1013 -5.84 18.28 -21.75
N SER A 1014 -5.93 17.34 -22.70
CA SER A 1014 -4.78 16.57 -23.20
C SER A 1014 -3.70 17.47 -23.79
N CYS A 1015 -4.08 18.54 -24.49
CA CYS A 1015 -3.15 19.51 -25.05
C CYS A 1015 -2.45 20.34 -23.95
N SER A 1016 -3.18 20.68 -22.89
CA SER A 1016 -2.68 21.46 -21.74
C SER A 1016 -1.58 20.76 -20.95
N GLU A 1017 -1.42 19.44 -21.09
CA GLU A 1017 -0.41 18.67 -20.37
C GLU A 1017 1.00 18.79 -20.95
N THR A 1018 1.09 19.20 -22.21
CA THR A 1018 2.34 19.12 -22.97
C THR A 1018 3.42 20.14 -22.62
N PRO A 1019 3.11 21.37 -22.16
CA PRO A 1019 4.13 22.32 -21.73
C PRO A 1019 5.00 21.80 -20.57
N PHE A 1020 4.44 20.96 -19.69
CA PHE A 1020 5.14 20.43 -18.51
C PHE A 1020 6.25 19.42 -18.84
N THR A 1021 6.30 18.92 -20.09
CA THR A 1021 7.38 18.04 -20.56
C THR A 1021 8.69 18.79 -20.81
N ARG A 1022 8.67 20.13 -20.87
CA ARG A 1022 9.81 20.96 -21.30
C ARG A 1022 10.09 22.14 -20.38
N ASP A 1023 9.04 22.82 -19.88
CA ASP A 1023 9.20 24.05 -19.11
C ASP A 1023 9.22 23.77 -17.60
N LYS A 1024 10.40 23.91 -16.99
CA LYS A 1024 10.58 23.78 -15.53
C LYS A 1024 9.81 24.88 -14.76
N ASN A 1025 9.65 26.08 -15.32
CA ASN A 1025 8.90 27.16 -14.68
C ASN A 1025 7.40 26.84 -14.63
N ALA A 1026 6.86 26.25 -15.70
CA ALA A 1026 5.49 25.75 -15.72
C ALA A 1026 5.25 24.68 -14.64
N VAL A 1027 6.18 23.73 -14.50
CA VAL A 1027 6.14 22.70 -13.44
C VAL A 1027 6.17 23.34 -12.06
N ALA A 1028 7.03 24.34 -11.82
CA ALA A 1028 7.11 25.05 -10.55
C ALA A 1028 5.84 25.87 -10.23
N GLN A 1029 5.24 26.53 -11.23
CA GLN A 1029 3.95 27.21 -11.08
C GLN A 1029 2.84 26.23 -10.72
N LEU A 1030 2.76 25.09 -11.40
CA LEU A 1030 1.79 24.04 -11.12
C LEU A 1030 1.93 23.50 -9.69
N ILE A 1031 3.16 23.15 -9.27
CA ILE A 1031 3.44 22.68 -7.91
C ILE A 1031 2.97 23.72 -6.88
N ARG A 1032 3.36 24.99 -7.04
CA ARG A 1032 2.92 26.08 -6.13
C ARG A 1032 1.40 26.27 -6.13
N SER A 1033 0.77 26.11 -7.30
CA SER A 1033 -0.69 26.20 -7.44
C SER A 1033 -1.39 25.07 -6.70
N CYS A 1034 -0.88 23.82 -6.74
CA CYS A 1034 -1.40 22.72 -5.94
C CYS A 1034 -1.40 23.05 -4.44
N PHE A 1035 -0.27 23.52 -3.90
CA PHE A 1035 -0.19 23.92 -2.49
C PHE A 1035 -1.14 25.10 -2.17
N SER A 1036 -1.27 26.07 -3.08
CA SER A 1036 -2.13 27.23 -2.88
C SER A 1036 -3.62 26.90 -2.93
N SER A 1037 -4.03 26.01 -3.82
CA SER A 1037 -5.40 25.50 -3.90
C SER A 1037 -5.78 24.64 -2.69
N PHE A 1038 -4.83 23.84 -2.20
CA PHE A 1038 -5.07 22.96 -1.05
C PHE A 1038 -5.06 23.70 0.30
N LEU A 1039 -4.08 24.58 0.52
CA LEU A 1039 -3.84 25.22 1.83
C LEU A 1039 -4.37 26.66 1.92
N GLY A 1040 -4.61 27.30 0.76
CA GLY A 1040 -4.84 28.74 0.61
C GLY A 1040 -3.60 29.46 0.05
N PRO A 1041 -3.75 30.66 -0.54
CA PRO A 1041 -2.62 31.43 -1.06
C PRO A 1041 -1.72 31.96 0.06
N LEU A 1042 -0.45 32.19 -0.26
CA LEU A 1042 0.45 32.98 0.57
C LEU A 1042 0.34 34.44 0.15
N VAL A 1043 -0.03 35.34 1.07
CA VAL A 1043 -0.06 36.79 0.85
C VAL A 1043 0.94 37.40 1.84
N ASP A 1044 1.95 38.11 1.34
CA ASP A 1044 3.04 38.70 2.14
C ASP A 1044 3.72 37.71 3.11
N GLY A 1045 3.90 36.47 2.65
CA GLY A 1045 4.49 35.39 3.46
C GLY A 1045 3.59 34.86 4.58
N ARG A 1046 2.30 35.23 4.61
CA ARG A 1046 1.29 34.70 5.54
C ARG A 1046 0.31 33.79 4.83
N SER A 1047 -0.19 32.79 5.52
CA SER A 1047 -1.23 31.91 5.02
C SER A 1047 -2.59 32.62 5.09
N CYS A 1048 -3.22 32.84 3.94
CA CYS A 1048 -4.58 33.39 3.92
C CYS A 1048 -5.58 32.23 3.97
N PHE A 1049 -6.44 32.23 5.00
CA PHE A 1049 -7.54 31.27 5.05
C PHE A 1049 -8.55 31.62 3.95
N VAL A 1050 -8.88 30.64 3.11
CA VAL A 1050 -9.94 30.75 2.11
C VAL A 1050 -10.97 29.66 2.42
N ALA A 1051 -12.25 30.03 2.45
CA ALA A 1051 -13.33 29.13 2.85
C ALA A 1051 -13.38 27.85 2.00
N ASP A 1052 -13.04 27.96 0.72
CA ASP A 1052 -13.10 26.88 -0.26
C ASP A 1052 -11.73 26.25 -0.55
N ARG A 1053 -10.87 26.10 0.46
CA ARG A 1053 -9.59 25.38 0.31
C ARG A 1053 -9.77 23.86 0.48
N GLY A 1054 -8.75 23.09 0.11
CA GLY A 1054 -8.66 21.66 0.38
C GLY A 1054 -8.84 20.82 -0.87
N VAL A 1055 -9.37 19.61 -0.70
CA VAL A 1055 -9.41 18.61 -1.79
C VAL A 1055 -10.25 19.07 -2.98
N ASN A 1056 -11.40 19.72 -2.74
CA ASN A 1056 -12.28 20.17 -3.81
C ASN A 1056 -11.62 21.22 -4.72
N ARG A 1057 -10.82 22.14 -4.16
CA ARG A 1057 -10.09 23.12 -4.96
C ARG A 1057 -8.83 22.56 -5.59
N LEU A 1058 -8.20 21.56 -4.95
CA LEU A 1058 -7.04 20.88 -5.49
C LEU A 1058 -7.40 19.99 -6.68
N LEU A 1059 -8.45 19.16 -6.57
CA LEU A 1059 -8.82 18.14 -7.56
C LEU A 1059 -10.09 18.48 -8.35
N GLY A 1060 -10.76 19.58 -8.02
CA GLY A 1060 -11.99 20.02 -8.66
C GLY A 1060 -13.25 19.63 -7.89
N GLN A 1061 -14.32 20.39 -8.13
CA GLN A 1061 -15.67 20.10 -7.66
C GLN A 1061 -16.55 19.75 -8.86
N ALA A 1062 -17.56 18.91 -8.62
CA ALA A 1062 -18.63 18.67 -9.58
C ALA A 1062 -19.33 20.01 -9.88
N HIS A 1063 -19.04 20.62 -11.03
CA HIS A 1063 -19.69 21.86 -11.45
C HIS A 1063 -21.16 21.55 -11.71
N GLN A 1064 -22.06 22.08 -10.88
CA GLN A 1064 -23.49 21.80 -10.98
C GLN A 1064 -24.18 22.60 -12.10
N GLU A 1065 -23.48 23.53 -12.74
CA GLU A 1065 -23.94 24.27 -13.91
C GLU A 1065 -22.75 24.45 -14.86
N ARG A 1066 -22.95 24.22 -16.17
CA ARG A 1066 -21.96 24.49 -17.22
C ARG A 1066 -21.53 25.95 -17.09
N SER A 1067 -20.42 26.21 -16.40
CA SER A 1067 -19.67 27.44 -16.68
C SER A 1067 -19.34 27.40 -18.17
N PRO A 1068 -19.48 28.52 -18.90
CA PRO A 1068 -19.32 28.52 -20.36
C PRO A 1068 -17.90 28.16 -20.83
N ARG A 1069 -16.97 27.90 -19.90
CA ARG A 1069 -15.55 27.70 -20.16
C ARG A 1069 -14.99 26.56 -19.31
N PHE A 1070 -14.12 25.77 -19.92
CA PHE A 1070 -13.47 24.61 -19.32
C PHE A 1070 -12.43 25.05 -18.27
N SER A 1071 -12.49 24.50 -17.05
CA SER A 1071 -11.54 24.81 -15.98
C SER A 1071 -10.87 23.55 -15.44
N LEU A 1072 -9.55 23.60 -15.32
CA LEU A 1072 -8.73 22.53 -14.74
C LEU A 1072 -8.28 22.91 -13.34
N SER A 1073 -8.45 21.97 -12.42
CA SER A 1073 -7.87 22.06 -11.07
C SER A 1073 -6.39 21.68 -11.10
N PRO A 1074 -5.53 22.37 -10.34
CA PRO A 1074 -4.07 22.18 -10.44
C PRO A 1074 -3.63 20.78 -9.99
N GLY A 1075 -4.29 20.19 -8.99
CA GLY A 1075 -3.99 18.84 -8.53
C GLY A 1075 -4.39 17.77 -9.53
N LEU A 1076 -5.52 17.93 -10.24
CA LEU A 1076 -5.90 17.01 -11.31
C LEU A 1076 -4.91 17.12 -12.48
N LEU A 1077 -4.53 18.34 -12.87
CA LEU A 1077 -3.50 18.53 -13.90
C LEU A 1077 -2.15 17.94 -13.46
N TYR A 1078 -1.78 18.09 -12.19
CA TYR A 1078 -0.57 17.49 -11.62
C TYR A 1078 -0.61 15.95 -11.70
N THR A 1079 -1.68 15.29 -11.27
CA THR A 1079 -1.74 13.82 -11.30
C THR A 1079 -1.65 13.27 -12.71
N ARG A 1080 -2.16 14.01 -13.71
CA ARG A 1080 -2.01 13.66 -15.14
C ARG A 1080 -0.59 13.91 -15.67
N CYS A 1081 0.05 15.02 -15.32
CA CYS A 1081 1.33 15.40 -15.94
C CYS A 1081 2.59 14.91 -15.19
N CYS A 1082 2.49 14.58 -13.90
CA CYS A 1082 3.66 14.45 -13.02
C CYS A 1082 4.67 13.37 -13.43
N ARG A 1083 4.21 12.33 -14.13
CA ARG A 1083 5.05 11.24 -14.65
C ARG A 1083 5.84 11.63 -15.91
N MET A 1084 5.48 12.76 -16.54
CA MET A 1084 6.08 13.27 -17.77
C MET A 1084 7.06 14.43 -17.53
N PHE A 1085 7.30 14.79 -16.26
CA PHE A 1085 8.20 15.90 -15.94
C PHE A 1085 9.65 15.56 -16.32
N PRO A 1086 10.41 16.53 -16.89
CA PRO A 1086 11.74 16.29 -17.44
C PRO A 1086 12.81 15.95 -16.40
N ASP A 1087 12.60 16.32 -15.14
CA ASP A 1087 13.63 16.28 -14.11
C ASP A 1087 13.01 16.05 -12.72
N ASN A 1088 13.00 14.80 -12.28
CA ASN A 1088 12.46 14.42 -10.98
C ASN A 1088 13.25 15.04 -9.81
N TYR A 1089 14.54 15.35 -10.00
CA TYR A 1089 15.35 15.99 -8.98
C TYR A 1089 14.86 17.43 -8.76
N PHE A 1090 14.65 18.18 -9.85
CA PHE A 1090 14.04 19.51 -9.81
C PHE A 1090 12.65 19.50 -9.16
N VAL A 1091 11.79 18.53 -9.51
CA VAL A 1091 10.45 18.40 -8.93
C VAL A 1091 10.52 18.19 -7.41
N CYS A 1092 11.42 17.32 -6.94
CA CYS A 1092 11.65 17.13 -5.51
C CYS A 1092 12.14 18.39 -4.81
N GLU A 1093 13.17 19.05 -5.35
CA GLU A 1093 13.71 20.28 -4.77
C GLU A 1093 12.64 21.37 -4.68
N GLU A 1094 11.82 21.51 -5.73
CA GLU A 1094 10.76 22.49 -5.78
C GLU A 1094 9.64 22.20 -4.77
N ILE A 1095 9.21 20.94 -4.63
CA ILE A 1095 8.24 20.54 -3.60
C ILE A 1095 8.79 20.83 -2.20
N LEU A 1096 10.04 20.43 -1.91
CA LEU A 1096 10.66 20.66 -0.60
C LEU A 1096 10.85 22.15 -0.30
N LYS A 1097 11.19 22.95 -1.31
CA LYS A 1097 11.26 24.41 -1.19
C LYS A 1097 9.91 25.00 -0.80
N VAL A 1098 8.83 24.60 -1.46
CA VAL A 1098 7.47 25.07 -1.11
C VAL A 1098 7.06 24.61 0.29
N VAL A 1099 7.41 23.38 0.69
CA VAL A 1099 7.17 22.88 2.07
C VAL A 1099 7.87 23.77 3.10
N ILE A 1100 9.15 24.10 2.89
CA ILE A 1100 9.94 24.97 3.77
C ILE A 1100 9.33 26.39 3.83
N GLU A 1101 8.99 26.99 2.68
CA GLU A 1101 8.34 28.31 2.60
C GLU A 1101 7.02 28.34 3.39
N ARG A 1102 6.21 27.29 3.26
CA ARG A 1102 4.92 27.15 3.97
C ARG A 1102 5.10 26.91 5.46
N ALA A 1103 6.07 26.10 5.87
CA ALA A 1103 6.39 25.85 7.27
C ALA A 1103 6.88 27.14 7.97
N ARG A 1104 7.70 27.95 7.29
CA ARG A 1104 8.13 29.28 7.76
C ARG A 1104 6.96 30.23 7.94
N ALA A 1105 6.04 30.28 6.97
CA ALA A 1105 4.86 31.13 7.05
C ALA A 1105 4.00 30.81 8.28
N LEU A 1106 3.77 29.51 8.55
CA LEU A 1106 3.04 29.06 9.74
C LEU A 1106 3.78 29.40 11.04
N ALA A 1107 5.11 29.24 11.07
CA ALA A 1107 5.91 29.59 12.23
C ALA A 1107 5.84 31.09 12.57
N ASN A 1108 5.85 31.96 11.55
CA ASN A 1108 5.71 33.41 11.71
C ASN A 1108 4.33 33.85 12.25
N GLU A 1109 3.28 33.05 12.02
CA GLU A 1109 1.94 33.29 12.59
C GLU A 1109 1.84 32.88 14.06
N CYS A 1110 2.69 31.93 14.51
CA CYS A 1110 2.77 31.51 15.91
C CYS A 1110 3.67 32.40 16.76
N ASP A 1111 4.55 33.21 16.17
CA ASP A 1111 5.53 33.98 16.93
C ASP A 1111 4.88 35.07 17.81
N SER A 1112 5.29 35.08 19.07
CA SER A 1112 4.71 35.87 20.16
C SER A 1112 5.07 37.36 20.13
N SER A 1113 6.08 37.72 19.33
CA SER A 1113 6.72 39.04 19.28
C SER A 1113 5.86 40.18 18.70
N ARG A 1114 4.65 39.90 18.18
CA ARG A 1114 3.78 40.93 17.61
C ARG A 1114 2.84 41.61 18.62
N PRO A 1115 2.72 42.95 18.56
CA PRO A 1115 1.91 43.74 19.49
C PRO A 1115 0.41 43.44 19.37
N HIS A 1116 -0.24 43.61 20.52
CA HIS A 1116 -1.56 43.12 20.90
C HIS A 1116 -2.72 43.78 20.13
N LEU A 1117 -3.15 43.20 19.01
CA LEU A 1117 -4.48 43.46 18.45
C LEU A 1117 -5.25 42.12 18.43
N LEU A 1118 -6.16 41.99 19.40
CA LEU A 1118 -7.17 40.94 19.59
C LEU A 1118 -6.65 39.49 19.70
N LYS A 1119 -6.78 38.90 20.90
CA LYS A 1119 -6.47 37.48 21.19
C LYS A 1119 -7.19 36.45 20.30
N SER A 1120 -8.16 36.85 19.48
CA SER A 1120 -8.98 35.94 18.66
C SER A 1120 -8.32 35.47 17.35
N GLY A 1121 -7.20 36.07 16.93
CA GLY A 1121 -6.59 35.77 15.61
C GLY A 1121 -5.33 34.90 15.61
N ARG A 1122 -4.82 34.43 16.76
CA ARG A 1122 -3.54 33.70 16.82
C ARG A 1122 -3.73 32.19 16.59
N MET A 1123 -2.97 31.61 15.67
CA MET A 1123 -2.95 30.16 15.46
C MET A 1123 -2.17 29.48 16.61
N THR A 1124 -2.80 28.51 17.27
CA THR A 1124 -2.13 27.73 18.33
C THR A 1124 -1.02 26.87 17.73
N LEU A 1125 0.04 26.60 18.50
CA LEU A 1125 1.14 25.75 18.04
C LEU A 1125 0.63 24.37 17.58
N SER A 1126 -0.36 23.79 18.29
CA SER A 1126 -0.98 22.52 17.88
C SER A 1126 -1.71 22.61 16.54
N SER A 1127 -2.36 23.74 16.25
CA SER A 1127 -3.01 23.97 14.94
C SER A 1127 -1.97 24.15 13.83
N ALA A 1128 -0.86 24.83 14.15
CA ALA A 1128 0.25 25.03 13.21
C ALA A 1128 0.96 23.70 12.89
N THR A 1129 1.27 22.89 13.90
CA THR A 1129 1.80 21.52 13.71
C THR A 1129 0.87 20.68 12.84
N CYS A 1130 -0.43 20.67 13.13
CA CYS A 1130 -1.41 19.94 12.31
C CYS A 1130 -1.43 20.44 10.86
N SER A 1131 -1.23 21.75 10.64
CA SER A 1131 -1.13 22.32 9.29
C SER A 1131 0.17 21.89 8.57
N VAL A 1132 1.28 21.71 9.31
CA VAL A 1132 2.53 21.13 8.76
C VAL A 1132 2.32 19.67 8.35
N GLU A 1133 1.59 18.87 9.13
CA GLU A 1133 1.24 17.50 8.75
C GLU A 1133 0.44 17.46 7.44
N GLN A 1134 -0.45 18.42 7.21
CA GLN A 1134 -1.22 18.54 5.96
C GLN A 1134 -0.34 18.93 4.77
N ILE A 1135 0.57 19.91 4.97
CA ILE A 1135 1.59 20.30 3.99
C ILE A 1135 2.42 19.07 3.60
N ALA A 1136 2.86 18.31 4.59
CA ALA A 1136 3.72 17.16 4.39
C ALA A 1136 2.98 15.97 3.76
N SER A 1137 1.70 15.76 4.10
CA SER A 1137 0.84 14.73 3.49
C SER A 1137 0.60 15.02 2.01
N LEU A 1138 0.33 16.29 1.63
CA LEU A 1138 0.23 16.69 0.23
C LEU A 1138 1.57 16.50 -0.50
N ALA A 1139 2.67 17.00 0.08
CA ALA A 1139 4.00 16.89 -0.50
C ALA A 1139 4.40 15.43 -0.73
N ALA A 1140 4.19 14.58 0.27
CA ALA A 1140 4.47 13.16 0.18
C ALA A 1140 3.62 12.48 -0.90
N SER A 1141 2.32 12.80 -0.98
CA SER A 1141 1.44 12.30 -2.03
C SER A 1141 1.94 12.73 -3.41
N MET A 1142 2.28 14.01 -3.60
CA MET A 1142 2.82 14.52 -4.86
C MET A 1142 4.11 13.81 -5.27
N LEU A 1143 5.03 13.59 -4.33
CA LEU A 1143 6.29 12.87 -4.57
C LEU A 1143 6.06 11.40 -4.94
N CYS A 1144 5.16 10.72 -4.23
CA CYS A 1144 4.82 9.33 -4.52
C CYS A 1144 4.22 9.16 -5.93
N HIS A 1145 3.44 10.11 -6.43
CA HIS A 1145 2.84 10.04 -7.77
C HIS A 1145 3.81 10.40 -8.91
N ALA A 1146 4.72 11.35 -8.69
CA ALA A 1146 5.66 11.80 -9.74
C ALA A 1146 6.67 10.72 -10.14
N GLY A 1147 7.22 9.96 -9.18
CA GLY A 1147 8.25 8.95 -9.48
C GLY A 1147 8.22 7.68 -8.63
N GLY A 1148 7.16 7.48 -7.83
CA GLY A 1148 6.95 6.26 -7.05
C GLY A 1148 8.09 5.93 -6.09
N ILE A 1149 8.30 4.62 -5.89
CA ILE A 1149 9.35 4.10 -5.00
C ILE A 1149 10.75 4.60 -5.36
N LYS A 1150 11.03 4.80 -6.65
CA LYS A 1150 12.38 5.16 -7.08
C LYS A 1150 12.71 6.61 -6.72
N LEU A 1151 11.74 7.53 -6.83
CA LEU A 1151 11.92 8.91 -6.37
C LEU A 1151 12.02 9.00 -4.84
N VAL A 1152 11.19 8.25 -4.11
CA VAL A 1152 11.29 8.16 -2.65
C VAL A 1152 12.64 7.59 -2.22
N ARG A 1153 13.16 6.58 -2.91
CA ARG A 1153 14.53 6.10 -2.68
C ARG A 1153 15.57 7.21 -2.89
N LEU A 1154 15.50 7.97 -3.98
CA LEU A 1154 16.41 9.10 -4.23
C LEU A 1154 16.27 10.18 -3.15
N LEU A 1155 15.05 10.43 -2.66
CA LEU A 1155 14.79 11.36 -1.57
C LEU A 1155 15.58 10.99 -0.30
N TYR A 1156 15.53 9.71 0.10
CA TYR A 1156 16.27 9.18 1.25
C TYR A 1156 17.79 9.12 1.03
N GLU A 1157 18.24 8.60 -0.12
CA GLU A 1157 19.66 8.31 -0.36
C GLU A 1157 20.47 9.54 -0.80
N GLN A 1158 19.88 10.49 -1.52
CA GLN A 1158 20.61 11.55 -2.22
C GLN A 1158 20.04 12.95 -2.00
N ILE A 1159 18.76 13.19 -2.31
CA ILE A 1159 18.21 14.55 -2.41
C ILE A 1159 18.19 15.23 -1.05
N LEU A 1160 17.57 14.61 -0.04
CA LEU A 1160 17.48 15.23 1.29
C LEU A 1160 18.84 15.34 1.97
N PRO A 1161 19.72 14.30 1.97
CA PRO A 1161 21.10 14.47 2.45
C PRO A 1161 21.84 15.61 1.74
N THR A 1162 21.76 15.70 0.41
CA THR A 1162 22.43 16.77 -0.36
C THR A 1162 21.88 18.14 0.00
N MET A 1163 20.57 18.28 0.21
CA MET A 1163 19.96 19.53 0.67
C MET A 1163 20.44 19.92 2.07
N LEU A 1164 20.53 18.98 3.02
CA LEU A 1164 21.01 19.24 4.38
C LEU A 1164 22.49 19.63 4.43
N LEU A 1165 23.29 19.09 3.50
CA LEU A 1165 24.72 19.40 3.34
C LEU A 1165 24.96 20.70 2.56
N SER A 1166 24.22 20.96 1.49
CA SER A 1166 24.45 22.08 0.56
C SER A 1166 23.75 23.39 0.96
N ALA A 1167 22.90 23.36 1.98
CA ALA A 1167 22.12 24.52 2.40
C ALA A 1167 23.01 25.57 3.09
N GLY A 1168 23.85 26.28 2.34
CA GLY A 1168 24.52 27.47 2.86
C GLY A 1168 23.50 28.44 3.46
N GLU A 1169 23.89 29.16 4.51
CA GLU A 1169 23.03 30.10 5.27
C GLU A 1169 22.24 31.07 4.37
N ALA A 1170 22.69 31.31 3.14
CA ALA A 1170 22.01 32.13 2.14
C ALA A 1170 20.72 31.50 1.54
N ARG A 1171 20.55 30.18 1.48
CA ARG A 1171 19.36 29.53 0.90
C ARG A 1171 18.22 29.33 1.91
N LEU A 1172 18.57 29.28 3.19
CA LEU A 1172 17.64 29.18 4.31
C LEU A 1172 17.89 30.39 5.21
N GLY A 1173 17.45 31.59 4.77
CA GLY A 1173 17.71 32.85 5.47
C GLY A 1173 17.48 32.77 6.98
N SER A 1174 18.21 33.57 7.75
CA SER A 1174 18.27 33.58 9.22
C SER A 1174 16.88 33.74 9.86
N ALA A 1175 16.13 32.65 9.93
CA ALA A 1175 14.79 32.59 10.47
C ALA A 1175 14.90 32.33 11.97
N GLY A 1176 13.96 32.86 12.76
CA GLY A 1176 13.95 32.65 14.21
C GLY A 1176 13.92 31.16 14.56
N PRO A 1177 14.29 30.80 15.81
CA PRO A 1177 14.40 29.39 16.23
C PRO A 1177 13.11 28.58 16.03
N VAL A 1178 11.94 29.24 16.08
CA VAL A 1178 10.63 28.62 15.80
C VAL A 1178 10.53 28.21 14.33
N CYS A 1179 10.92 29.07 13.39
CA CYS A 1179 10.92 28.75 11.95
C CYS A 1179 11.84 27.56 11.65
N SER A 1180 13.07 27.58 12.15
CA SER A 1180 14.01 26.47 11.98
C SER A 1180 13.47 25.14 12.54
N SER A 1181 12.73 25.19 13.65
CA SER A 1181 12.09 23.99 14.23
C SER A 1181 10.97 23.46 13.32
N PHE A 1182 10.13 24.35 12.77
CA PHE A 1182 9.08 23.97 11.82
C PHE A 1182 9.65 23.40 10.52
N GLU A 1183 10.77 23.93 10.02
CA GLU A 1183 11.46 23.40 8.85
C GLU A 1183 11.95 21.97 9.09
N GLY A 1184 12.65 21.73 10.20
CA GLY A 1184 13.15 20.41 10.55
C GLY A 1184 12.01 19.39 10.72
N PHE A 1185 10.92 19.79 11.38
CA PHE A 1185 9.72 18.95 11.54
C PHE A 1185 9.06 18.63 10.20
N ALA A 1186 8.87 19.63 9.33
CA ALA A 1186 8.25 19.44 8.02
C ALA A 1186 9.05 18.47 7.14
N LEU A 1187 10.38 18.62 7.10
CA LEU A 1187 11.26 17.72 6.33
C LEU A 1187 11.23 16.28 6.86
N ALA A 1188 11.26 16.11 8.18
CA ALA A 1188 11.18 14.80 8.82
C ALA A 1188 9.84 14.10 8.51
N TYR A 1189 8.74 14.86 8.56
CA TYR A 1189 7.40 14.33 8.30
C TYR A 1189 7.21 13.98 6.82
N VAL A 1190 7.65 14.84 5.88
CA VAL A 1190 7.61 14.52 4.44
C VAL A 1190 8.37 13.23 4.15
N LEU A 1191 9.58 13.10 4.69
CA LEU A 1191 10.41 11.92 4.48
C LEU A 1191 9.69 10.64 4.97
N LEU A 1192 9.22 10.65 6.21
CA LEU A 1192 8.52 9.51 6.81
C LEU A 1192 7.25 9.15 6.02
N VAL A 1193 6.38 10.11 5.73
CA VAL A 1193 5.11 9.85 5.03
C VAL A 1193 5.37 9.34 3.63
N SER A 1194 6.33 9.92 2.89
CA SER A 1194 6.72 9.41 1.57
C SER A 1194 7.21 7.96 1.64
N GLY A 1195 8.08 7.63 2.61
CA GLY A 1195 8.52 6.25 2.83
C GLY A 1195 7.36 5.33 3.18
N ALA A 1196 6.54 5.72 4.16
CA ALA A 1196 5.42 4.92 4.67
C ALA A 1196 4.35 4.66 3.60
N SER A 1197 4.02 5.66 2.78
CA SER A 1197 3.09 5.50 1.65
C SER A 1197 3.62 4.56 0.56
N THR A 1198 4.93 4.34 0.45
CA THR A 1198 5.52 3.43 -0.55
C THR A 1198 5.92 2.05 -0.03
N TRP A 1199 6.24 1.91 1.26
CA TRP A 1199 6.72 0.65 1.85
C TRP A 1199 5.81 0.10 2.94
N GLY A 1200 4.77 0.82 3.34
CA GLY A 1200 3.92 0.48 4.47
C GLY A 1200 4.61 0.71 5.82
N VAL A 1201 3.80 0.87 6.87
CA VAL A 1201 4.25 1.08 8.27
C VAL A 1201 4.55 -0.21 9.04
N GLY A 1202 4.11 -1.37 8.53
CA GLY A 1202 4.11 -2.65 9.24
C GLY A 1202 4.66 -3.81 8.41
N GLU A 1203 4.26 -5.02 8.80
CA GLU A 1203 4.39 -6.22 7.96
C GLU A 1203 3.39 -6.10 6.82
N THR A 1204 3.90 -5.94 5.60
CA THR A 1204 3.10 -5.79 4.39
C THR A 1204 2.84 -7.14 3.73
N SER A 1205 1.81 -7.22 2.88
CA SER A 1205 1.55 -8.45 2.12
C SER A 1205 2.80 -8.96 1.39
N PRO A 1206 2.97 -10.29 1.19
CA PRO A 1206 4.16 -10.84 0.51
C PRO A 1206 4.43 -10.24 -0.88
N VAL A 1207 3.37 -9.87 -1.61
CA VAL A 1207 3.45 -9.19 -2.92
C VAL A 1207 4.01 -7.78 -2.77
N TYR A 1208 3.43 -7.00 -1.85
CA TYR A 1208 3.90 -5.65 -1.58
C TYR A 1208 5.35 -5.68 -1.07
N THR A 1209 5.69 -6.72 -0.30
CA THR A 1209 7.03 -6.98 0.21
C THR A 1209 8.03 -7.26 -0.92
N SER A 1210 7.67 -8.14 -1.86
CA SER A 1210 8.57 -8.52 -2.97
C SER A 1210 8.85 -7.34 -3.90
N VAL A 1211 7.83 -6.52 -4.20
CA VAL A 1211 7.97 -5.40 -5.15
C VAL A 1211 8.57 -4.15 -4.49
N TYR A 1212 8.14 -3.80 -3.27
CA TYR A 1212 8.46 -2.52 -2.66
C TYR A 1212 9.39 -2.60 -1.44
N THR A 1213 9.22 -3.57 -0.55
CA THR A 1213 9.94 -3.53 0.74
C THR A 1213 11.32 -4.17 0.72
N SER A 1214 11.64 -5.05 -0.24
CA SER A 1214 12.98 -5.65 -0.36
C SER A 1214 14.12 -4.63 -0.45
N LYS A 1215 13.81 -3.39 -0.87
CA LYS A 1215 14.75 -2.26 -0.93
C LYS A 1215 14.69 -1.34 0.30
N ARG A 1216 13.61 -1.38 1.10
CA ARG A 1216 13.40 -0.51 2.28
C ARG A 1216 14.57 -0.59 3.24
N GLN A 1217 14.93 -1.79 3.68
CA GLN A 1217 16.00 -2.01 4.65
C GLN A 1217 17.27 -1.25 4.26
N ARG A 1218 17.74 -1.42 3.02
CA ARG A 1218 18.97 -0.77 2.53
C ARG A 1218 18.84 0.75 2.52
N VAL A 1219 17.70 1.28 2.10
CA VAL A 1219 17.47 2.72 1.97
C VAL A 1219 17.37 3.39 3.33
N VAL A 1220 16.61 2.80 4.26
CA VAL A 1220 16.45 3.30 5.63
C VAL A 1220 17.77 3.17 6.41
N ASP A 1221 18.49 2.05 6.31
CA ASP A 1221 19.80 1.85 6.96
C ASP A 1221 20.82 2.90 6.49
N ARG A 1222 20.93 3.14 5.16
CA ARG A 1222 21.81 4.18 4.60
C ARG A 1222 21.48 5.58 5.09
N HIS A 1223 20.19 5.92 5.15
CA HIS A 1223 19.78 7.24 5.62
C HIS A 1223 20.06 7.43 7.11
N LEU A 1224 19.78 6.43 7.95
CA LEU A 1224 20.08 6.48 9.37
C LEU A 1224 21.59 6.42 9.66
N GLU A 1225 22.36 5.73 8.83
CA GLU A 1225 23.83 5.75 8.88
C GLU A 1225 24.37 7.14 8.55
N PHE A 1226 23.84 7.82 7.53
CA PHE A 1226 24.12 9.23 7.27
C PHE A 1226 23.81 10.10 8.50
N VAL A 1227 22.63 9.97 9.10
CA VAL A 1227 22.25 10.73 10.29
C VAL A 1227 23.19 10.46 11.47
N ALA A 1228 23.54 9.20 11.71
CA ALA A 1228 24.46 8.80 12.77
C ALA A 1228 25.87 9.40 12.56
N ASN A 1229 26.38 9.38 11.34
CA ASN A 1229 27.70 9.92 11.00
C ASN A 1229 27.76 11.44 11.18
N VAL A 1230 26.70 12.16 10.80
CA VAL A 1230 26.58 13.60 11.04
C VAL A 1230 26.52 13.89 12.55
N MET A 1231 25.71 13.15 13.32
CA MET A 1231 25.61 13.33 14.78
C MET A 1231 26.94 13.08 15.52
N GLN A 1232 27.81 12.23 14.98
CA GLN A 1232 29.15 11.99 15.52
C GLN A 1232 30.16 13.10 15.18
N GLY A 1233 29.80 14.03 14.30
CA GLY A 1233 30.69 15.09 13.82
C GLY A 1233 31.61 14.66 12.67
N ASN A 1234 31.32 13.54 11.99
CA ASN A 1234 32.14 13.06 10.88
C ASN A 1234 31.83 13.78 9.56
N ILE A 1235 30.72 14.53 9.51
CA ILE A 1235 30.23 15.22 8.32
C ILE A 1235 29.76 16.61 8.74
N GLU A 1236 30.26 17.64 8.06
CA GLU A 1236 29.84 19.04 8.26
C GLU A 1236 28.49 19.30 7.57
N LEU A 1237 27.61 20.05 8.24
CA LEU A 1237 26.28 20.39 7.74
C LEU A 1237 26.26 21.81 7.15
N GLY A 1238 25.47 22.01 6.10
CA GLY A 1238 25.14 23.36 5.62
C GLY A 1238 24.00 23.99 6.42
N CYS A 1239 22.99 23.20 6.80
CA CYS A 1239 21.80 23.73 7.48
C CYS A 1239 22.04 24.16 8.94
N GLY A 1240 21.21 25.09 9.43
CA GLY A 1240 21.29 25.58 10.80
C GLY A 1240 21.09 24.48 11.85
N GLN A 1241 21.84 24.57 12.96
CA GLN A 1241 21.87 23.54 14.02
C GLN A 1241 20.48 23.22 14.60
N VAL A 1242 19.59 24.22 14.69
CA VAL A 1242 18.21 24.03 15.18
C VAL A 1242 17.37 23.22 14.19
N THR A 1243 17.48 23.49 12.88
CA THR A 1243 16.79 22.74 11.83
C THR A 1243 17.24 21.29 11.83
N TRP A 1244 18.56 21.05 11.87
CA TRP A 1244 19.14 19.71 11.94
C TRP A 1244 18.69 18.95 13.18
N ARG A 1245 18.86 19.54 14.37
CA ARG A 1245 18.49 18.90 15.63
C ARG A 1245 17.00 18.56 15.66
N THR A 1246 16.16 19.45 15.17
CA THR A 1246 14.70 19.21 15.10
C THR A 1246 14.38 18.11 14.11
N TYR A 1247 15.00 18.12 12.92
CA TYR A 1247 14.85 17.07 11.92
C TYR A 1247 15.17 15.69 12.48
N VAL A 1248 16.32 15.51 13.13
CA VAL A 1248 16.74 14.21 13.68
C VAL A 1248 15.79 13.73 14.78
N ILE A 1249 15.49 14.58 15.76
CA ILE A 1249 14.62 14.19 16.89
C ILE A 1249 13.21 13.86 16.38
N CYS A 1250 12.68 14.66 15.45
CA CYS A 1250 11.37 14.42 14.88
C CYS A 1250 11.38 13.14 14.02
N PHE A 1251 12.34 12.95 13.13
CA PHE A 1251 12.39 11.78 12.25
C PHE A 1251 12.52 10.48 13.04
N VAL A 1252 13.41 10.43 14.04
CA VAL A 1252 13.56 9.25 14.91
C VAL A 1252 12.32 9.04 15.78
N GLY A 1253 11.74 10.09 16.35
CA GLY A 1253 10.49 9.99 17.12
C GLY A 1253 9.32 9.47 16.29
N LEU A 1254 9.19 9.98 15.05
CA LEU A 1254 8.20 9.54 14.08
C LEU A 1254 8.40 8.08 13.66
N LEU A 1255 9.64 7.64 13.43
CA LEU A 1255 9.95 6.23 13.14
C LEU A 1255 9.55 5.32 14.30
N VAL A 1256 9.89 5.72 15.55
CA VAL A 1256 9.52 4.97 16.76
C VAL A 1256 8.00 4.90 16.91
N ASP A 1257 7.27 5.98 16.67
CA ASP A 1257 5.82 5.96 16.87
C ASP A 1257 5.04 5.27 15.74
N PHE A 1258 5.43 5.51 14.49
CA PHE A 1258 4.60 5.17 13.33
C PHE A 1258 5.13 4.03 12.48
N ALA A 1259 6.45 3.79 12.42
CA ALA A 1259 7.05 2.74 11.61
C ALA A 1259 8.04 1.87 12.41
N PRO A 1260 7.62 1.31 13.56
CA PRO A 1260 8.54 0.62 14.47
C PRO A 1260 9.14 -0.66 13.89
N THR A 1261 8.48 -1.29 12.92
CA THR A 1261 8.95 -2.50 12.24
C THR A 1261 10.16 -2.24 11.34
N TRP A 1262 10.46 -0.99 11.00
CA TRP A 1262 11.64 -0.64 10.20
C TRP A 1262 12.91 -0.62 11.05
N ILE A 1263 12.79 -0.39 12.36
CA ILE A 1263 13.93 -0.23 13.27
C ILE A 1263 14.75 -1.54 13.40
N PRO A 1264 14.15 -2.74 13.55
CA PRO A 1264 14.88 -4.00 13.57
C PRO A 1264 15.69 -4.31 12.29
N GLU A 1265 15.36 -3.68 11.16
CA GLU A 1265 16.04 -3.90 9.88
C GLU A 1265 17.38 -3.14 9.78
N VAL A 1266 17.55 -2.12 10.62
CA VAL A 1266 18.73 -1.25 10.67
C VAL A 1266 19.85 -1.94 11.44
N LYS A 1267 21.09 -1.73 11.03
CA LYS A 1267 22.24 -2.30 11.75
C LYS A 1267 22.26 -1.80 13.20
N LEU A 1268 22.45 -2.73 14.15
CA LEU A 1268 22.52 -2.43 15.57
C LEU A 1268 23.58 -1.37 15.90
N GLU A 1269 24.71 -1.37 15.20
CA GLU A 1269 25.76 -0.35 15.36
C GLU A 1269 25.24 1.05 15.05
N THR A 1270 24.49 1.22 13.96
CA THR A 1270 23.86 2.50 13.59
C THR A 1270 22.89 2.96 14.68
N LEU A 1271 22.05 2.05 15.21
CA LEU A 1271 21.13 2.35 16.30
C LEU A 1271 21.86 2.77 17.58
N LYS A 1272 22.96 2.10 17.95
CA LYS A 1272 23.82 2.48 19.08
C LYS A 1272 24.38 3.89 18.93
N LYS A 1273 24.89 4.21 17.73
CA LYS A 1273 25.44 5.54 17.42
C LYS A 1273 24.36 6.62 17.57
N LEU A 1274 23.18 6.41 17.00
CA LEU A 1274 22.05 7.34 17.12
C LEU A 1274 21.60 7.51 18.57
N ALA A 1275 21.40 6.42 19.30
CA ALA A 1275 20.99 6.45 20.70
C ALA A 1275 22.01 7.22 21.57
N SER A 1276 23.31 6.99 21.36
CA SER A 1276 24.37 7.74 22.05
C SER A 1276 24.33 9.25 21.74
N GLY A 1277 24.01 9.61 20.49
CA GLY A 1277 23.88 11.01 20.07
C GLY A 1277 22.65 11.68 20.68
N LEU A 1278 21.50 10.99 20.72
CA LEU A 1278 20.28 11.47 21.37
C LEU A 1278 20.45 11.61 22.88
N TRP A 1279 21.22 10.70 23.50
CA TRP A 1279 21.58 10.80 24.91
C TRP A 1279 22.41 12.05 25.21
N LYS A 1280 23.40 12.36 24.35
CA LYS A 1280 24.18 13.61 24.43
C LYS A 1280 23.33 14.87 24.27
N TRP A 1281 22.18 14.77 23.62
CA TRP A 1281 21.21 15.86 23.48
C TRP A 1281 20.13 15.89 24.58
N HIS A 1282 20.26 15.06 25.61
CA HIS A 1282 19.30 14.89 26.72
C HIS A 1282 17.92 14.37 26.29
N GLU A 1283 17.83 13.68 25.14
CA GLU A 1283 16.61 12.99 24.68
C GLU A 1283 16.68 11.49 25.04
N CYS A 1284 16.90 11.19 26.32
CA CYS A 1284 17.12 9.83 26.82
C CYS A 1284 15.92 8.90 26.58
N ASP A 1285 14.68 9.39 26.73
CA ASP A 1285 13.46 8.60 26.52
C ASP A 1285 13.31 8.14 25.06
N LEU A 1286 13.69 9.01 24.11
CA LEU A 1286 13.70 8.68 22.68
C LEU A 1286 14.82 7.69 22.35
N ALA A 1287 16.02 7.91 22.90
CA ALA A 1287 17.15 7.00 22.74
C ALA A 1287 16.83 5.58 23.23
N LEU A 1288 16.22 5.47 24.42
CA LEU A 1288 15.76 4.19 24.97
C LEU A 1288 14.68 3.57 24.10
N SER A 1289 13.69 4.35 23.66
CA SER A 1289 12.59 3.83 22.83
C SER A 1289 13.03 3.36 21.45
N LEU A 1290 14.06 3.99 20.87
CA LEU A 1290 14.72 3.54 19.64
C LEU A 1290 15.36 2.16 19.86
N LEU A 1291 16.14 2.00 20.94
CA LEU A 1291 16.82 0.74 21.24
C LEU A 1291 15.85 -0.37 21.67
N GLU A 1292 14.79 -0.05 22.43
CA GLU A 1292 13.71 -0.98 22.79
C GLU A 1292 13.03 -1.61 21.56
N ARG A 1293 13.12 -0.95 20.40
CA ARG A 1293 12.56 -1.38 19.11
C ARG A 1293 13.62 -1.97 18.15
N GLY A 1294 14.88 -2.06 18.56
CA GLY A 1294 15.98 -2.60 17.75
C GLY A 1294 16.01 -4.14 17.58
N GLY A 1295 14.96 -4.83 18.03
CA GLY A 1295 14.87 -6.29 18.01
C GLY A 1295 15.68 -6.98 19.13
N PRO A 1296 15.70 -8.33 19.16
CA PRO A 1296 16.27 -9.10 20.27
C PRO A 1296 17.77 -8.83 20.48
N LYS A 1297 18.51 -8.51 19.41
CA LYS A 1297 19.94 -8.16 19.48
C LYS A 1297 20.22 -6.86 20.25
N ALA A 1298 19.23 -5.97 20.37
CA ALA A 1298 19.38 -4.69 21.07
C ALA A 1298 19.13 -4.80 22.58
N ILE A 1299 18.53 -5.90 23.06
CA ILE A 1299 18.12 -6.09 24.47
C ILE A 1299 19.29 -5.83 25.43
N SER A 1300 20.44 -6.47 25.21
CA SER A 1300 21.64 -6.26 26.02
C SER A 1300 22.08 -4.80 26.07
N THR A 1301 22.00 -4.12 24.94
CA THR A 1301 22.40 -2.70 24.87
C THR A 1301 21.46 -1.83 25.69
N VAL A 1302 20.15 -2.10 25.66
CA VAL A 1302 19.18 -1.34 26.49
C VAL A 1302 19.47 -1.55 27.98
N VAL A 1303 19.73 -2.79 28.40
CA VAL A 1303 20.06 -3.10 29.79
C VAL A 1303 21.35 -2.40 30.21
N GLU A 1304 22.38 -2.39 29.36
CA GLU A 1304 23.64 -1.67 29.62
C GLU A 1304 23.50 -0.14 29.68
N TYR A 1305 22.47 0.45 29.06
CA TYR A 1305 22.20 1.90 29.17
C TYR A 1305 21.39 2.26 30.42
N ILE A 1306 20.68 1.28 31.02
CA ILE A 1306 19.82 1.48 32.20
C ILE A 1306 20.59 1.18 33.49
N LEU A 1307 21.46 0.17 33.47
CA LEU A 1307 22.35 -0.22 34.55
C LEU A 1307 23.59 0.67 34.60
#